data_AF-A0A2T6FWF2-F1
#
_entry.id   AF-A0A2T6FWF2-F1
#
_cell.length_a   1.000
_cell.length_b   1.000
_cell.length_c   1.000
_cell.angle_alpha   90.00
_cell.angle_beta   90.00
_cell.angle_gamma   90.00
#
_symmetry.space_group_name_H-M   'P 1'
#
loop_
_entity.id
_entity.type
_entity.pdbx_description
1 polymer ?
#
loop_
_entity_poly.entity_id
_entity_poly.type
_entity_poly.pdbx_seq_one_letter_code
_entity_poly.pdbx_strand_id
1 'polypeptide(L)'
;MAAKKGLTLMLSAALVMTSWVFFSASQAEAAGVHPVLPDWSHAGYKGGAPLPTGGTVIDLAAKGVKANDGKDDSDALQAVIDAIRSGSLTVNGTKVSETNRAILQFPAGEINLSKFIRADASWVTFRGAGTDPATGTKIVFRPASTYTSDNGLPVIDGKLWPGYGAFRVEDRDKDPGEPDYEGSINFHWKAGVKVANAGGGTKGGNQIKLASGGGKKFKTGDTVYVGAANTADFYQMMGAPQNYWINQHMRSQMFKVISLSGDTLTIDKPLEFDIPYSNGGAILGTTYYSKVMPIKLVEGVGFENFYFTQDISYTPYSNKNVNDYDPVTNPNGVGLKYTNEAPEYAIHAIVFKWAQNGWVKGIRTYMTGSHPIVTEFARYMEFRDNVIFGSWNKGKGGHGYFRGSKLYDSKIINNTIDRVRHLTLQWSATGNVVSGNTMTVDMNLHGGWERHNLIENNVITVPFRHRSWGEGEGGAEPEGGTWYPIWYGAGPHASKWSGSTGEQNVFFNNTMSKQETDGGSYTTYVPYNDPHRIYQIGWDGSKWTHLEKPAGTLISTWTDNEKVDYALAPNKGVYDCLTFSGTSLLGGGTAVLNCKGSSSGDTQAPSAPANLTATGVTSSSVSLSWNASTDNVGVTGYDVYNGAALVATVTGTGATVSGLSPNTTYTFTVKAKDAAGNVSAASNAVKVTTSGGTQNPVPVTLTAAEDSFVRGGTYANDNYGSSDTMSVKLRASNASYDRKGYVKFNLSSISGNISSATLKLYVTNIHSNTTSYKLEARGLQNDAWNEATINAANQPTEAGTLIGTATVNQKDADVSFDATAFVKSQTDGTVSFRLVGLDEDLGADYATKEHANAAIRPVLVVNAGGSGGDTQPPSVPTGLSVTGKTSSSVTLAWNASTDNTGVTAYEVYNGSALVATATGTTATVGGLSPNTTYTFTVKAKDAAGNVSGASHPVSATTDAVGAGCSGALNSTPAIQNAMKNAKPGDIISIAPGTYLGDVSTSGDTPRTPNDSYGPGLFFSPKNGTATGHIVLKSCDPANRAILTGKAVNDGSYGIHLTGDYWEIRDLIITNAQKGIVVDNGNNNLLNNVEVHRVGDEGVHFRDGSSYNTLEYSKIYDTGNYQPGYGEGAYVGSDESSPYEHIVIGNTIRHTVFDGGITAEHIDIKEGADGTVVEYCYFNGTGMTGDNSADSFIDVKGVNSVIRYNEGYRNGNAKVADAFQVRTHGSKYPTGKDNTFYNNKVNLDNAPGYVVNATSAATGTKAHDDVRIGGGNLYNKNVNK
;
A
#
# COMPACT_ATOMS: atom_id res chain seq x y z
N MET A 1 11.10 56.52 56.93
CA MET A 1 10.50 56.13 55.63
C MET A 1 11.52 55.23 54.95
N ALA A 2 11.58 53.91 55.23
CA ALA A 2 10.65 52.82 54.87
C ALA A 2 10.84 52.37 53.41
N ALA A 3 11.16 51.12 53.05
CA ALA A 3 11.53 49.88 53.76
C ALA A 3 12.26 48.98 52.71
N LYS A 4 13.54 48.63 52.91
CA LYS A 4 14.10 47.35 53.40
C LYS A 4 13.84 46.08 52.56
N LYS A 5 14.96 45.55 52.02
CA LYS A 5 15.48 44.15 52.01
C LYS A 5 14.55 43.06 51.43
N GLY A 6 14.95 42.16 50.54
CA GLY A 6 16.26 41.60 50.19
C GLY A 6 16.16 40.06 50.19
N LEU A 7 16.93 39.42 49.30
CA LEU A 7 17.41 38.03 49.32
C LEU A 7 16.58 36.92 48.62
N THR A 8 17.20 36.42 47.54
CA THR A 8 17.41 35.02 47.08
C THR A 8 16.44 33.92 47.56
N LEU A 9 15.86 33.18 46.60
CA LEU A 9 15.32 31.84 46.83
C LEU A 9 15.63 30.89 45.65
N MET A 10 16.28 29.76 45.96
CA MET A 10 16.13 28.51 45.21
C MET A 10 14.73 27.95 45.46
N LEU A 11 14.02 27.44 44.45
CA LEU A 11 13.43 26.08 44.41
C LEU A 11 12.43 25.88 43.24
N SER A 12 12.53 24.67 42.69
CA SER A 12 11.46 23.79 42.17
C SER A 12 10.66 24.15 40.91
N ALA A 13 10.77 23.20 39.96
CA ALA A 13 9.87 22.97 38.84
C ALA A 13 8.41 22.80 39.28
N ALA A 14 7.48 23.45 38.58
CA ALA A 14 6.06 23.16 38.61
C ALA A 14 5.44 23.42 37.23
N LEU A 15 5.08 22.32 36.57
CA LEU A 15 3.87 22.07 35.77
C LEU A 15 3.35 23.21 34.86
N VAL A 16 3.52 22.99 33.56
CA VAL A 16 2.73 23.61 32.49
C VAL A 16 1.29 23.09 32.60
N MET A 17 0.37 23.90 33.15
CA MET A 17 -1.06 23.77 32.87
C MET A 17 -1.37 24.64 31.64
N THR A 18 -1.60 24.02 30.49
CA THR A 18 -2.22 24.70 29.35
C THR A 18 -3.72 24.76 29.56
N SER A 19 -4.23 25.98 29.64
CA SER A 19 -5.64 26.34 29.64
C SER A 19 -6.30 26.01 28.29
N TRP A 20 -7.45 25.34 28.34
CA TRP A 20 -8.33 25.07 27.22
C TRP A 20 -8.91 26.40 26.69
N VAL A 21 -8.53 26.79 25.48
CA VAL A 21 -9.17 27.88 24.74
C VAL A 21 -10.01 27.23 23.64
N PHE A 22 -11.30 27.56 23.59
CA PHE A 22 -12.18 27.15 22.49
C PHE A 22 -11.65 27.76 21.18
N PHE A 23 -11.29 26.90 20.25
CA PHE A 23 -10.86 27.29 18.92
C PHE A 23 -12.04 27.83 18.10
N SER A 24 -11.87 28.97 17.43
CA SER A 24 -12.76 29.40 16.35
C SER A 24 -12.58 28.49 15.13
N ALA A 25 -13.58 28.39 14.26
CA ALA A 25 -13.53 27.58 13.03
C ALA A 25 -12.25 27.82 12.17
N SER A 26 -11.69 29.04 12.20
CA SER A 26 -10.45 29.39 11.52
C SER A 26 -9.16 28.86 12.15
N GLN A 27 -9.18 28.43 13.41
CA GLN A 27 -8.04 27.78 14.07
C GLN A 27 -8.14 26.24 14.01
N ALA A 28 -9.33 25.68 13.77
CA ALA A 28 -9.52 24.26 13.47
C ALA A 28 -8.92 23.87 12.10
N GLU A 29 -8.95 24.78 11.12
CA GLU A 29 -8.25 24.64 9.83
C GLU A 29 -6.73 24.62 9.97
N ALA A 30 -6.16 25.31 10.96
CA ALA A 30 -4.71 25.28 11.24
C ALA A 30 -4.27 24.00 11.99
N ALA A 31 -5.21 23.21 12.51
CA ALA A 31 -4.98 21.95 13.21
C ALA A 31 -5.43 20.71 12.41
N GLY A 32 -5.91 20.88 11.18
CA GLY A 32 -6.37 19.77 10.32
C GLY A 32 -7.73 19.18 10.71
N VAL A 33 -8.47 19.82 11.64
CA VAL A 33 -9.78 19.33 12.08
C VAL A 33 -10.87 20.04 11.27
N HIS A 34 -11.43 19.32 10.30
CA HIS A 34 -12.68 19.77 9.67
C HIS A 34 -13.77 19.75 10.76
N PRO A 35 -14.61 20.80 10.93
CA PRO A 35 -15.55 20.93 12.05
C PRO A 35 -16.65 19.84 12.13
N VAL A 36 -16.64 18.90 11.19
CA VAL A 36 -17.61 17.80 11.05
C VAL A 36 -16.94 16.43 11.25
N LEU A 37 -15.63 16.34 11.48
CA LEU A 37 -14.94 15.07 11.76
C LEU A 37 -14.53 14.98 13.23
N PRO A 38 -14.68 13.81 13.87
CA PRO A 38 -14.10 13.56 15.20
C PRO A 38 -12.57 13.67 15.20
N ASP A 39 -11.99 13.99 16.35
CA ASP A 39 -10.54 13.99 16.56
C ASP A 39 -10.07 12.61 17.06
N TRP A 40 -9.23 11.95 16.27
CA TRP A 40 -8.64 10.64 16.60
C TRP A 40 -7.14 10.71 16.91
N SER A 41 -6.55 11.92 16.99
CA SER A 41 -5.11 12.09 17.25
C SER A 41 -4.68 11.48 18.58
N HIS A 42 -5.63 11.33 19.51
CA HIS A 42 -5.42 10.75 20.83
C HIS A 42 -5.68 9.24 20.91
N ALA A 43 -5.99 8.57 19.80
CA ALA A 43 -6.26 7.13 19.84
C ALA A 43 -4.96 6.31 20.05
N GLY A 44 -5.03 5.29 20.90
CA GLY A 44 -3.94 4.34 21.14
C GLY A 44 -3.22 4.55 22.46
N TYR A 45 -2.08 3.87 22.63
CA TYR A 45 -1.34 3.87 23.89
C TYR A 45 -1.05 5.28 24.41
N LYS A 46 -1.44 5.56 25.65
CA LYS A 46 -1.26 6.87 26.32
C LYS A 46 -1.64 8.08 25.45
N GLY A 47 -2.76 8.01 24.74
CA GLY A 47 -3.22 9.15 23.95
C GLY A 47 -2.48 9.30 22.61
N GLY A 48 -2.04 8.19 22.00
CA GLY A 48 -1.33 8.19 20.72
C GLY A 48 0.20 8.15 20.80
N ALA A 49 0.78 7.94 21.99
CA ALA A 49 2.21 7.78 22.16
C ALA A 49 2.71 6.43 21.61
N PRO A 50 4.00 6.33 21.20
CA PRO A 50 4.59 5.06 20.80
C PRO A 50 4.58 4.03 21.93
N LEU A 51 4.42 2.76 21.58
CA LEU A 51 4.53 1.65 22.53
C LEU A 51 5.92 1.61 23.19
N PRO A 52 6.01 1.25 24.48
CA PRO A 52 7.28 1.18 25.19
C PRO A 52 8.10 -0.03 24.70
N THR A 53 9.36 0.20 24.34
CA THR A 53 10.28 -0.87 23.89
C THR A 53 11.12 -1.47 25.01
N GLY A 54 11.33 -0.72 26.10
CA GLY A 54 12.20 -1.09 27.22
C GLY A 54 11.47 -1.54 28.50
N GLY A 55 12.23 -2.21 29.38
CA GLY A 55 11.81 -2.68 30.70
C GLY A 55 12.85 -3.67 31.26
N THR A 56 12.77 -3.95 32.56
CA THR A 56 13.65 -4.95 33.19
C THR A 56 13.10 -6.35 32.96
N VAL A 57 13.90 -7.21 32.35
CA VAL A 57 13.54 -8.60 32.07
C VAL A 57 13.59 -9.44 33.35
N ILE A 58 12.49 -10.15 33.60
CA ILE A 58 12.37 -11.21 34.60
C ILE A 58 12.19 -12.51 33.83
N ASP A 59 13.21 -13.35 33.88
CA ASP A 59 13.18 -14.69 33.29
C ASP A 59 12.20 -15.58 34.06
N LEU A 60 11.09 -15.96 33.41
CA LEU A 60 10.08 -16.81 34.02
C LEU A 60 10.54 -18.26 34.20
N ALA A 61 11.50 -18.74 33.40
CA ALA A 61 12.08 -20.08 33.57
C ALA A 61 12.79 -20.20 34.93
N ALA A 62 13.56 -19.18 35.30
CA ALA A 62 14.18 -19.06 36.62
C ALA A 62 13.15 -18.88 37.76
N LYS A 63 11.89 -18.58 37.45
CA LYS A 63 10.77 -18.45 38.40
C LYS A 63 9.83 -19.66 38.41
N GLY A 64 10.19 -20.73 37.70
CA GLY A 64 9.48 -22.00 37.76
C GLY A 64 8.43 -22.21 36.68
N VAL A 65 8.29 -21.30 35.70
CA VAL A 65 7.49 -21.52 34.49
C VAL A 65 8.34 -22.29 33.48
N LYS A 66 8.05 -23.57 33.25
CA LYS A 66 8.94 -24.48 32.52
C LYS A 66 8.31 -24.95 31.22
N ALA A 67 8.93 -24.59 30.10
CA ALA A 67 8.49 -25.08 28.81
C ALA A 67 8.68 -26.60 28.64
N ASN A 68 7.75 -27.22 27.92
CA ASN A 68 7.79 -28.60 27.45
C ASN A 68 7.87 -29.67 28.57
N ASP A 69 7.49 -29.35 29.81
CA ASP A 69 7.55 -30.32 30.91
C ASP A 69 6.23 -31.07 31.14
N GLY A 70 5.19 -30.70 30.38
CA GLY A 70 3.84 -31.29 30.43
C GLY A 70 3.07 -30.97 31.71
N LYS A 71 3.56 -30.05 32.55
CA LYS A 71 2.93 -29.65 33.82
C LYS A 71 2.28 -28.29 33.70
N ASP A 72 1.35 -28.01 34.60
CA ASP A 72 0.65 -26.73 34.69
C ASP A 72 1.53 -25.67 35.35
N ASP A 73 1.79 -24.60 34.61
CA ASP A 73 2.59 -23.45 35.01
C ASP A 73 1.79 -22.31 35.67
N SER A 74 0.47 -22.45 35.81
CA SER A 74 -0.39 -21.33 36.27
C SER A 74 0.04 -20.76 37.62
N ASP A 75 0.33 -21.61 38.60
CA ASP A 75 0.67 -21.15 39.96
C ASP A 75 2.03 -20.44 40.00
N ALA A 76 3.00 -20.92 39.22
CA ALA A 76 4.31 -20.30 39.12
C ALA A 76 4.23 -18.91 38.47
N LEU A 77 3.49 -18.80 37.36
CA LEU A 77 3.24 -17.52 36.71
C LEU A 77 2.48 -16.55 37.62
N GLN A 78 1.41 -17.02 38.29
CA GLN A 78 0.61 -16.19 39.19
C GLN A 78 1.43 -15.69 40.39
N ALA A 79 2.31 -16.52 40.95
CA ALA A 79 3.18 -16.13 42.07
C ALA A 79 4.11 -14.96 41.71
N VAL A 80 4.62 -14.92 40.47
CA VAL A 80 5.45 -13.79 40.00
C VAL A 80 4.63 -12.51 39.92
N ILE A 81 3.42 -12.58 39.38
CA ILE A 81 2.52 -11.41 39.28
C ILE A 81 2.15 -10.90 40.67
N ASP A 82 1.82 -11.80 41.60
CA ASP A 82 1.47 -11.46 42.98
C ASP A 82 2.65 -10.81 43.72
N ALA A 83 3.88 -11.27 43.45
CA ALA A 83 5.09 -10.69 44.02
C ALA A 83 5.33 -9.26 43.50
N ILE A 84 5.11 -9.00 42.20
CA ILE A 84 5.19 -7.64 41.63
C ILE A 84 4.12 -6.73 42.24
N ARG A 85 2.87 -7.21 42.28
CA ARG A 85 1.73 -6.45 42.80
C ARG A 85 1.92 -6.03 44.26
N SER A 86 2.32 -6.98 45.11
CA SER A 86 2.65 -6.72 46.52
C SER A 86 3.88 -5.82 46.70
N GLY A 87 4.74 -5.71 45.68
CA GLY A 87 6.00 -4.99 45.75
C GLY A 87 7.12 -5.81 46.39
N SER A 88 6.91 -7.10 46.65
CA SER A 88 7.95 -7.99 47.15
C SER A 88 8.97 -8.38 46.06
N LEU A 89 8.54 -8.38 44.79
CA LEU A 89 9.44 -8.41 43.64
C LEU A 89 9.64 -7.00 43.09
N THR A 90 10.89 -6.53 43.16
CA THR A 90 11.33 -5.23 42.65
C THR A 90 12.14 -5.41 41.38
N VAL A 91 12.18 -4.36 40.55
CA VAL A 91 13.09 -4.28 39.40
C VAL A 91 14.00 -3.07 39.60
N ASN A 92 15.31 -3.21 39.35
CA ASN A 92 16.30 -2.17 39.64
C ASN A 92 16.22 -1.61 41.07
N GLY A 93 15.91 -2.47 42.06
CA GLY A 93 15.81 -2.09 43.47
C GLY A 93 14.60 -1.24 43.85
N THR A 94 13.65 -1.03 42.93
CA THR A 94 12.41 -0.26 43.21
C THR A 94 11.17 -1.00 42.72
N LYS A 95 10.00 -0.63 43.26
CA LYS A 95 8.72 -1.23 42.86
C LYS A 95 8.46 -0.97 41.38
N VAL A 96 7.87 -1.95 40.69
CA VAL A 96 7.45 -1.81 39.28
C VAL A 96 6.52 -0.60 39.14
N SER A 97 6.82 0.23 38.15
CA SER A 97 6.11 1.48 37.87
C SER A 97 6.19 1.81 36.38
N GLU A 98 5.55 2.91 35.98
CA GLU A 98 5.59 3.41 34.60
C GLU A 98 7.01 3.63 34.08
N THR A 99 7.87 4.23 34.90
CA THR A 99 9.27 4.53 34.54
C THR A 99 10.21 3.35 34.77
N ASN A 100 9.74 2.29 35.44
CA ASN A 100 10.54 1.13 35.83
C ASN A 100 9.72 -0.15 35.62
N ARG A 101 9.48 -0.47 34.35
CA ARG A 101 8.59 -1.54 33.89
C ARG A 101 9.22 -2.92 34.04
N ALA A 102 8.39 -3.94 34.23
CA ALA A 102 8.81 -5.34 34.21
C ALA A 102 8.44 -6.02 32.88
N ILE A 103 9.33 -6.87 32.37
CA ILE A 103 9.08 -7.75 31.23
C ILE A 103 9.18 -9.18 31.74
N LEU A 104 8.05 -9.87 31.84
CA LEU A 104 7.96 -11.27 32.16
C LEU A 104 8.24 -12.08 30.89
N GLN A 105 9.48 -12.57 30.77
CA GLN A 105 9.96 -13.29 29.60
C GLN A 105 9.65 -14.78 29.75
N PHE A 106 8.76 -15.30 28.93
CA PHE A 106 8.52 -16.73 28.80
C PHE A 106 9.69 -17.41 28.06
N PRO A 107 10.04 -18.66 28.44
CA PRO A 107 10.95 -19.46 27.63
C PRO A 107 10.30 -19.93 26.32
N ALA A 108 11.12 -20.30 25.34
CA ALA A 108 10.66 -20.98 24.13
C ALA A 108 10.14 -22.39 24.45
N GLY A 109 9.11 -22.84 23.73
CA GLY A 109 8.41 -24.11 23.94
C GLY A 109 7.00 -23.95 24.52
N GLU A 110 6.36 -25.09 24.80
CA GLU A 110 4.98 -25.17 25.27
C GLU A 110 4.86 -24.88 26.78
N ILE A 111 4.08 -23.84 27.12
CA ILE A 111 3.70 -23.46 28.50
C ILE A 111 2.26 -23.88 28.73
N ASN A 112 1.99 -24.70 29.74
CA ASN A 112 0.63 -25.19 29.98
C ASN A 112 -0.04 -24.39 31.10
N LEU A 113 -1.24 -23.88 30.86
CA LEU A 113 -2.00 -23.15 31.87
C LEU A 113 -3.35 -23.82 32.06
N SER A 114 -3.74 -24.12 33.30
CA SER A 114 -5.07 -24.66 33.61
C SER A 114 -5.96 -23.72 34.42
N LYS A 115 -5.36 -22.67 35.01
CA LYS A 115 -6.04 -21.70 35.87
C LYS A 115 -6.01 -20.32 35.26
N PHE A 116 -7.03 -19.56 35.63
CA PHE A 116 -7.14 -18.14 35.34
C PHE A 116 -5.94 -17.34 35.86
N ILE A 117 -5.27 -16.59 34.98
CA ILE A 117 -4.16 -15.71 35.33
C ILE A 117 -4.68 -14.28 35.55
N ARG A 118 -4.56 -13.81 36.80
CA ARG A 118 -4.81 -12.41 37.19
C ARG A 118 -3.61 -11.58 36.77
N ALA A 119 -3.71 -10.93 35.62
CA ALA A 119 -2.72 -9.99 35.10
C ALA A 119 -2.98 -8.57 35.65
N ASP A 120 -3.00 -8.44 36.97
CA ASP A 120 -3.46 -7.24 37.69
C ASP A 120 -2.34 -6.43 38.35
N ALA A 121 -1.08 -6.72 37.98
CA ALA A 121 0.06 -5.86 38.24
C ALA A 121 0.22 -4.86 37.09
N SER A 122 0.18 -3.56 37.40
CA SER A 122 0.40 -2.51 36.41
C SER A 122 1.87 -2.47 35.94
N TRP A 123 2.08 -1.99 34.71
CA TRP A 123 3.39 -1.78 34.08
C TRP A 123 4.20 -3.06 33.84
N VAL A 124 3.50 -4.13 33.47
CA VAL A 124 4.05 -5.46 33.18
C VAL A 124 3.86 -5.82 31.70
N THR A 125 4.89 -6.35 31.06
CA THR A 125 4.80 -6.97 29.71
C THR A 125 4.92 -8.47 29.85
N PHE A 126 4.01 -9.23 29.26
CA PHE A 126 4.13 -10.66 29.04
C PHE A 126 4.75 -10.86 27.66
N ARG A 127 5.99 -11.37 27.59
CA ARG A 127 6.74 -11.49 26.33
C ARG A 127 7.17 -12.92 26.09
N GLY A 128 6.85 -13.46 24.91
CA GLY A 128 7.34 -14.76 24.45
C GLY A 128 8.67 -14.70 23.72
N ALA A 129 9.16 -15.86 23.32
CA ALA A 129 10.37 -16.06 22.52
C ALA A 129 10.08 -16.18 21.01
N GLY A 130 8.88 -15.79 20.55
CA GLY A 130 8.44 -15.91 19.17
C GLY A 130 7.03 -16.49 19.05
N THR A 131 6.37 -16.26 17.90
CA THR A 131 4.98 -16.66 17.62
C THR A 131 4.83 -17.94 16.80
N ASP A 132 5.94 -18.49 16.32
CA ASP A 132 5.92 -19.81 15.69
C ASP A 132 5.67 -20.87 16.78
N PRO A 133 4.58 -21.65 16.71
CA PRO A 133 4.27 -22.66 17.72
C PRO A 133 5.31 -23.80 17.80
N ALA A 134 6.19 -23.96 16.81
CA ALA A 134 7.24 -24.98 16.81
C ALA A 134 8.52 -24.51 17.52
N THR A 135 8.90 -23.23 17.34
CA THR A 135 10.21 -22.71 17.75
C THR A 135 10.12 -21.61 18.82
N GLY A 136 8.99 -20.92 18.91
CA GLY A 136 8.74 -19.83 19.86
C GLY A 136 8.04 -20.27 21.15
N THR A 137 7.46 -19.31 21.88
CA THR A 137 6.65 -19.60 23.06
C THR A 137 5.22 -19.97 22.63
N LYS A 138 4.76 -21.15 23.04
CA LYS A 138 3.40 -21.64 22.79
C LYS A 138 2.65 -21.76 24.11
N ILE A 139 1.77 -20.81 24.40
CA ILE A 139 0.89 -20.86 25.58
C ILE A 139 -0.33 -21.71 25.22
N VAL A 140 -0.54 -22.81 25.95
CA VAL A 140 -1.66 -23.72 25.78
C VAL A 140 -2.53 -23.72 27.02
N PHE A 141 -3.75 -23.21 26.88
CA PHE A 141 -4.73 -23.21 27.96
C PHE A 141 -5.58 -24.49 27.96
N ARG A 142 -5.60 -25.20 29.10
CA ARG A 142 -6.35 -26.44 29.35
C ARG A 142 -7.15 -26.32 30.65
N PRO A 143 -8.40 -25.82 30.63
CA PRO A 143 -9.22 -25.68 31.85
C PRO A 143 -9.25 -26.95 32.72
N ALA A 144 -8.82 -26.85 33.99
CA ALA A 144 -8.68 -28.01 34.90
C ALA A 144 -10.00 -28.72 35.25
N SER A 145 -11.14 -28.04 35.11
CA SER A 145 -12.48 -28.60 35.34
C SER A 145 -13.49 -27.93 34.40
N THR A 146 -14.65 -28.56 34.20
CA THR A 146 -15.80 -27.81 33.68
C THR A 146 -16.08 -26.65 34.61
N TYR A 147 -16.50 -25.53 34.04
CA TYR A 147 -17.15 -24.53 34.86
C TYR A 147 -18.58 -25.01 35.12
N THR A 148 -18.86 -25.52 36.32
CA THR A 148 -20.06 -26.31 36.67
C THR A 148 -21.38 -25.64 36.26
N SER A 149 -22.20 -26.37 35.51
CA SER A 149 -23.63 -26.12 35.27
C SER A 149 -24.48 -26.43 36.50
N ASP A 150 -25.56 -25.70 36.73
CA ASP A 150 -26.62 -26.09 37.68
C ASP A 150 -27.77 -26.80 36.93
N ASN A 151 -28.14 -28.01 37.38
CA ASN A 151 -29.28 -28.82 36.89
C ASN A 151 -29.42 -29.08 35.37
N GLY A 152 -28.33 -29.39 34.66
CA GLY A 152 -28.42 -29.90 33.28
C GLY A 152 -28.96 -28.91 32.24
N LEU A 153 -29.05 -27.62 32.59
CA LEU A 153 -29.25 -26.50 31.69
C LEU A 153 -28.07 -25.53 31.86
N PRO A 154 -27.51 -24.96 30.79
CA PRO A 154 -26.56 -23.85 30.94
C PRO A 154 -27.34 -22.63 31.47
N VAL A 155 -27.19 -22.33 32.76
CA VAL A 155 -27.96 -21.27 33.46
C VAL A 155 -27.34 -19.88 33.19
N ILE A 156 -27.85 -19.22 32.15
CA ILE A 156 -27.94 -17.76 32.06
C ILE A 156 -29.00 -17.32 33.08
N ASP A 157 -28.73 -16.27 33.87
CA ASP A 157 -29.36 -15.89 35.16
C ASP A 157 -28.91 -16.66 36.42
N GLY A 158 -27.70 -17.25 36.38
CA GLY A 158 -27.17 -17.94 37.56
C GLY A 158 -25.71 -18.36 37.60
N LYS A 159 -24.90 -18.26 36.52
CA LYS A 159 -23.41 -18.17 36.46
C LYS A 159 -22.90 -18.48 35.03
N LEU A 160 -21.81 -17.84 34.60
CA LEU A 160 -20.89 -18.20 33.48
C LEU A 160 -20.85 -17.39 32.18
N TRP A 161 -21.51 -16.24 32.07
CA TRP A 161 -21.29 -15.35 30.93
C TRP A 161 -21.32 -13.87 31.34
N PRO A 162 -20.36 -13.03 30.89
CA PRO A 162 -18.92 -13.33 30.64
C PRO A 162 -18.00 -12.81 31.75
N GLY A 163 -16.90 -13.49 32.02
CA GLY A 163 -15.95 -13.03 33.03
C GLY A 163 -14.65 -13.82 33.18
N TYR A 164 -14.53 -14.99 32.54
CA TYR A 164 -13.31 -15.80 32.59
C TYR A 164 -12.44 -15.59 31.34
N GLY A 165 -11.17 -15.23 31.56
CA GLY A 165 -10.16 -15.14 30.51
C GLY A 165 -8.88 -15.85 30.97
N ALA A 166 -8.14 -16.48 30.07
CA ALA A 166 -6.87 -17.11 30.43
C ALA A 166 -5.93 -16.08 31.06
N PHE A 167 -5.89 -14.89 30.46
CA PHE A 167 -5.36 -13.67 31.07
C PHE A 167 -6.48 -12.66 31.27
N ARG A 168 -6.63 -12.16 32.50
CA ARG A 168 -7.56 -11.07 32.81
C ARG A 168 -6.83 -9.94 33.50
N VAL A 169 -6.84 -8.81 32.82
CA VAL A 169 -6.29 -7.54 33.25
C VAL A 169 -7.41 -6.79 33.94
N GLU A 170 -7.51 -6.96 35.26
CA GLU A 170 -8.49 -6.32 36.13
C GLU A 170 -7.98 -6.38 37.57
N ASP A 171 -8.12 -5.31 38.34
CA ASP A 171 -7.73 -5.32 39.75
C ASP A 171 -8.63 -6.27 40.56
N ARG A 172 -8.02 -7.19 41.32
CA ARG A 172 -8.79 -8.20 42.09
C ARG A 172 -9.36 -7.69 43.41
N ASP A 173 -9.06 -6.46 43.85
CA ASP A 173 -9.59 -5.94 45.12
C ASP A 173 -10.98 -5.33 44.92
N LYS A 174 -11.99 -6.06 45.42
CA LYS A 174 -13.39 -5.64 45.41
C LYS A 174 -13.70 -4.57 46.46
N ASP A 175 -14.68 -3.71 46.18
CA ASP A 175 -15.22 -2.82 47.23
C ASP A 175 -16.14 -3.56 48.20
N PRO A 176 -16.28 -3.07 49.45
CA PRO A 176 -17.35 -3.50 50.34
C PRO A 176 -18.76 -3.36 49.72
N GLY A 177 -19.38 -4.48 49.36
CA GLY A 177 -20.73 -4.53 48.78
C GLY A 177 -20.78 -4.82 47.28
N GLU A 178 -19.61 -4.97 46.64
CA GLU A 178 -19.51 -5.52 45.29
C GLU A 178 -19.78 -7.04 45.33
N PRO A 179 -20.73 -7.57 44.55
CA PRO A 179 -21.05 -9.00 44.55
C PRO A 179 -19.88 -9.86 44.04
N ASP A 180 -19.88 -11.13 44.42
CA ASP A 180 -18.80 -12.07 44.10
C ASP A 180 -18.63 -12.33 42.58
N TYR A 181 -19.68 -12.15 41.77
CA TYR A 181 -19.66 -12.41 40.33
C TYR A 181 -19.89 -11.15 39.49
N GLU A 182 -19.07 -11.00 38.43
CA GLU A 182 -19.09 -9.85 37.53
C GLU A 182 -19.25 -10.28 36.07
N GLY A 183 -20.48 -10.32 35.56
CA GLY A 183 -20.73 -10.50 34.12
C GLY A 183 -20.27 -9.27 33.30
N SER A 184 -19.80 -9.47 32.07
CA SER A 184 -19.24 -8.46 31.15
C SER A 184 -20.14 -7.27 30.79
N ILE A 185 -21.44 -7.39 31.03
CA ILE A 185 -22.44 -6.37 30.69
C ILE A 185 -22.93 -5.68 31.96
N ASN A 186 -22.93 -6.41 33.08
CA ASN A 186 -23.57 -5.99 34.32
C ASN A 186 -22.59 -5.23 35.21
N PHE A 187 -23.03 -4.05 35.63
CA PHE A 187 -22.33 -3.16 36.53
C PHE A 187 -22.36 -3.72 37.94
N HIS A 188 -21.19 -3.85 38.55
CA HIS A 188 -21.09 -4.25 39.95
C HIS A 188 -20.55 -3.06 40.74
N TRP A 189 -21.33 -2.70 41.76
CA TRP A 189 -21.24 -1.38 42.36
C TRP A 189 -20.07 -1.35 43.34
N LYS A 190 -18.97 -0.71 42.91
CA LYS A 190 -17.91 -0.29 43.83
C LYS A 190 -18.50 0.69 44.86
N ALA A 191 -19.10 1.79 44.40
CA ALA A 191 -19.75 2.79 45.28
C ALA A 191 -20.63 3.80 44.54
N GLY A 192 -21.37 3.38 43.51
CA GLY A 192 -22.07 4.29 42.58
C GLY A 192 -22.85 5.43 43.25
N VAL A 193 -22.37 6.66 43.10
CA VAL A 193 -22.96 7.88 43.64
C VAL A 193 -24.00 8.38 42.64
N LYS A 194 -25.23 8.61 43.12
CA LYS A 194 -26.27 9.21 42.30
C LYS A 194 -25.88 10.65 41.94
N VAL A 195 -26.27 11.08 40.76
CA VAL A 195 -26.15 12.49 40.39
C VAL A 195 -27.25 13.34 41.06
N ALA A 196 -27.15 14.68 40.99
CA ALA A 196 -28.12 15.58 41.59
C ALA A 196 -29.49 15.56 40.89
N ASN A 197 -30.56 15.92 41.62
CA ASN A 197 -31.95 15.91 41.12
C ASN A 197 -32.19 16.77 39.87
N ALA A 198 -31.42 17.85 39.68
CA ALA A 198 -31.50 18.70 38.49
C ALA A 198 -30.79 18.10 37.27
N GLY A 199 -30.30 16.86 37.38
CA GLY A 199 -29.35 16.27 36.44
C GLY A 199 -27.93 16.29 36.99
N GLY A 200 -27.11 15.41 36.42
CA GLY A 200 -25.69 15.30 36.74
C GLY A 200 -24.80 16.19 35.91
N GLY A 201 -25.15 16.49 34.67
CA GLY A 201 -24.30 17.27 33.77
C GLY A 201 -24.90 17.32 32.38
N THR A 202 -24.39 18.24 31.56
CA THR A 202 -24.89 18.51 30.21
C THR A 202 -23.83 18.16 29.17
N LYS A 203 -24.25 17.65 28.01
CA LYS A 203 -23.39 17.46 26.84
C LYS A 203 -22.62 18.75 26.53
N GLY A 204 -21.32 18.63 26.24
CA GLY A 204 -20.40 19.76 26.02
C GLY A 204 -19.89 20.43 27.30
N GLY A 205 -20.48 20.16 28.47
CA GLY A 205 -19.98 20.63 29.77
C GLY A 205 -18.92 19.70 30.34
N ASN A 206 -18.14 20.19 31.30
CA ASN A 206 -17.10 19.43 32.01
C ASN A 206 -17.35 19.32 33.53
N GLN A 207 -18.58 19.56 33.96
CA GLN A 207 -18.97 19.50 35.36
C GLN A 207 -20.00 18.40 35.60
N ILE A 208 -19.77 17.59 36.63
CA ILE A 208 -20.72 16.58 37.09
C ILE A 208 -21.15 16.89 38.53
N LYS A 209 -22.43 17.19 38.71
CA LYS A 209 -23.05 17.47 40.00
C LYS A 209 -23.60 16.19 40.62
N LEU A 210 -23.05 15.81 41.74
CA LEU A 210 -23.44 14.63 42.52
C LEU A 210 -24.59 14.96 43.49
N ALA A 211 -25.28 13.93 43.95
CA ALA A 211 -26.22 14.06 45.06
C ALA A 211 -25.52 14.57 46.32
N SER A 212 -26.27 15.25 47.20
CA SER A 212 -25.74 15.89 48.41
C SER A 212 -24.85 14.95 49.24
N GLY A 213 -23.62 15.40 49.52
CA GLY A 213 -22.59 14.64 50.24
C GLY A 213 -21.84 13.60 49.41
N GLY A 214 -22.19 13.43 48.13
CA GLY A 214 -21.60 12.46 47.21
C GLY A 214 -20.14 12.76 46.83
N GLY A 215 -19.74 14.04 46.84
CA GLY A 215 -18.37 14.46 46.51
C GLY A 215 -17.32 13.84 47.43
N LYS A 216 -17.68 13.49 48.67
CA LYS A 216 -16.78 12.87 49.66
C LYS A 216 -16.22 11.51 49.25
N LYS A 217 -16.79 10.85 48.23
CA LYS A 217 -16.30 9.56 47.72
C LYS A 217 -15.23 9.69 46.64
N PHE A 218 -14.91 10.92 46.22
CA PHE A 218 -13.99 11.20 45.13
C PHE A 218 -12.87 12.12 45.59
N LYS A 219 -11.75 12.09 44.88
CA LYS A 219 -10.64 13.04 45.01
C LYS A 219 -10.12 13.46 43.65
N THR A 220 -9.42 14.59 43.62
CA THR A 220 -8.69 15.03 42.43
C THR A 220 -7.68 13.96 42.01
N GLY A 221 -7.62 13.68 40.71
CA GLY A 221 -6.78 12.64 40.11
C GLY A 221 -7.47 11.28 39.94
N ASP A 222 -8.62 11.04 40.56
CA ASP A 222 -9.37 9.80 40.38
C ASP A 222 -9.78 9.60 38.92
N THR A 223 -9.70 8.36 38.44
CA THR A 223 -10.48 7.98 37.25
C THR A 223 -11.86 7.55 37.68
N VAL A 224 -12.87 8.06 37.00
CA VAL A 224 -14.28 7.80 37.29
C VAL A 224 -14.99 7.24 36.06
N TYR A 225 -15.88 6.31 36.34
CA TYR A 225 -16.92 5.86 35.42
C TYR A 225 -18.09 6.83 35.54
N VAL A 226 -18.63 7.24 34.39
CA VAL A 226 -19.86 8.03 34.31
C VAL A 226 -20.85 7.26 33.45
N GLY A 227 -21.98 6.88 34.03
CA GLY A 227 -23.06 6.17 33.36
C GLY A 227 -24.36 6.95 33.45
N ALA A 228 -24.89 7.36 32.30
CA ALA A 228 -26.20 8.00 32.21
C ALA A 228 -27.29 6.94 32.13
N ALA A 229 -28.32 7.06 32.98
CA ALA A 229 -29.51 6.23 32.89
C ALA A 229 -30.15 6.40 31.52
N ASN A 230 -30.55 5.28 30.91
CA ASN A 230 -31.36 5.33 29.72
C ASN A 230 -32.73 5.93 30.08
N THR A 231 -33.16 6.94 29.33
CA THR A 231 -34.48 7.56 29.45
C THR A 231 -35.40 7.02 28.35
N ALA A 232 -36.71 7.20 28.51
CA ALA A 232 -37.67 6.88 27.44
C ALA A 232 -37.30 7.62 26.14
N ASP A 233 -36.99 8.92 26.27
CA ASP A 233 -36.53 9.75 25.15
C ASP A 233 -35.28 9.17 24.49
N PHE A 234 -34.31 8.65 25.24
CA PHE A 234 -33.11 8.04 24.66
C PHE A 234 -33.43 6.77 23.87
N TYR A 235 -34.28 5.87 24.39
CA TYR A 235 -34.68 4.67 23.66
C TYR A 235 -35.53 4.98 22.43
N GLN A 236 -36.43 5.96 22.52
CA GLN A 236 -37.20 6.45 21.39
C GLN A 236 -36.26 7.06 20.33
N MET A 237 -35.29 7.86 20.78
CA MET A 237 -34.26 8.44 19.93
C MET A 237 -33.42 7.36 19.24
N MET A 238 -33.25 6.16 19.82
CA MET A 238 -32.57 5.01 19.20
C MET A 238 -33.47 4.17 18.28
N GLY A 239 -34.78 4.42 18.23
CA GLY A 239 -35.73 3.58 17.51
C GLY A 239 -35.96 2.20 18.16
N ALA A 240 -35.68 2.05 19.46
CA ALA A 240 -35.83 0.78 20.17
C ALA A 240 -37.30 0.52 20.59
N PRO A 241 -37.87 -0.68 20.35
CA PRO A 241 -39.19 -1.07 20.81
C PRO A 241 -39.33 -1.05 22.33
N GLN A 242 -40.50 -0.62 22.82
CA GLN A 242 -40.75 -0.48 24.26
C GLN A 242 -40.59 -1.79 25.04
N ASN A 243 -40.87 -2.95 24.44
CA ASN A 243 -40.68 -4.27 25.04
C ASN A 243 -39.19 -4.64 25.25
N TYR A 244 -38.27 -3.89 24.67
CA TYR A 244 -36.83 -4.07 24.82
C TYR A 244 -36.17 -2.98 25.69
N TRP A 245 -36.94 -2.02 26.20
CA TRP A 245 -36.39 -0.99 27.05
C TRP A 245 -36.02 -1.58 28.40
N ILE A 246 -34.73 -1.58 28.73
CA ILE A 246 -34.23 -2.07 30.01
C ILE A 246 -33.52 -0.96 30.79
N ASN A 247 -33.48 -1.09 32.11
CA ASN A 247 -32.78 -0.16 32.98
C ASN A 247 -31.26 -0.44 32.97
N GLN A 248 -30.50 0.39 32.26
CA GLN A 248 -29.06 0.26 32.08
C GLN A 248 -28.36 1.60 31.81
N HIS A 249 -27.03 1.60 31.81
CA HIS A 249 -26.16 2.74 31.47
C HIS A 249 -25.45 2.49 30.15
N MET A 250 -26.16 2.62 29.03
CA MET A 250 -25.51 2.47 27.73
C MET A 250 -24.57 3.63 27.46
N ARG A 251 -25.05 4.86 27.60
CA ARG A 251 -24.24 6.08 27.46
C ARG A 251 -23.27 6.17 28.62
N SER A 252 -22.02 5.79 28.34
CA SER A 252 -21.03 5.71 29.40
C SER A 252 -19.58 5.83 28.93
N GLN A 253 -18.76 6.46 29.78
CA GLN A 253 -17.36 6.76 29.49
C GLN A 253 -16.52 6.84 30.78
N MET A 254 -15.20 6.82 30.60
CA MET A 254 -14.20 7.05 31.64
C MET A 254 -13.64 8.47 31.57
N PHE A 255 -13.51 9.11 32.73
CA PHE A 255 -12.98 10.48 32.86
C PHE A 255 -12.00 10.57 34.02
N LYS A 256 -11.08 11.53 33.97
CA LYS A 256 -10.22 11.89 35.11
C LYS A 256 -10.78 13.11 35.83
N VAL A 257 -10.86 13.06 37.16
CA VAL A 257 -11.27 14.19 37.99
C VAL A 257 -10.12 15.19 38.09
N ILE A 258 -10.31 16.40 37.56
CA ILE A 258 -9.34 17.50 37.58
C ILE A 258 -9.46 18.35 38.84
N SER A 259 -10.69 18.57 39.32
CA SER A 259 -10.94 19.26 40.59
C SER A 259 -12.27 18.84 41.20
N LEU A 260 -12.40 19.08 42.51
CA LEU A 260 -13.61 18.80 43.28
C LEU A 260 -13.99 20.04 44.11
N SER A 261 -15.22 20.52 43.96
CA SER A 261 -15.79 21.59 44.78
C SER A 261 -17.14 21.16 45.35
N GLY A 262 -17.17 20.87 46.65
CA GLY A 262 -18.35 20.29 47.30
C GLY A 262 -18.75 18.96 46.65
N ASP A 263 -19.95 18.93 46.06
CA ASP A 263 -20.49 17.77 45.34
C ASP A 263 -20.35 17.89 43.81
N THR A 264 -19.50 18.79 43.31
CA THR A 264 -19.29 18.98 41.86
C THR A 264 -17.90 18.50 41.46
N LEU A 265 -17.84 17.50 40.59
CA LEU A 265 -16.63 17.04 39.92
C LEU A 265 -16.37 17.91 38.67
N THR A 266 -15.14 18.33 38.45
CA THR A 266 -14.67 18.81 37.14
C THR A 266 -13.84 17.72 36.49
N ILE A 267 -14.16 17.35 35.24
CA ILE A 267 -13.53 16.25 34.49
C ILE A 267 -12.57 16.75 33.41
N ASP A 268 -11.72 15.86 32.91
CA ASP A 268 -10.61 16.11 31.99
C ASP A 268 -11.01 16.40 30.54
N LYS A 269 -12.19 15.95 30.13
CA LYS A 269 -12.78 16.26 28.82
C LYS A 269 -14.28 16.51 28.91
N PRO A 270 -14.88 17.27 27.97
CA PRO A 270 -16.32 17.50 27.95
C PRO A 270 -17.14 16.20 27.87
N LEU A 271 -18.35 16.23 28.42
CA LEU A 271 -19.32 15.16 28.30
C LEU A 271 -19.84 15.05 26.87
N GLU A 272 -19.91 13.83 26.34
CA GLU A 272 -20.50 13.56 25.03
C GLU A 272 -22.02 13.35 25.07
N PHE A 273 -22.58 13.28 26.28
CA PHE A 273 -24.00 13.04 26.54
C PHE A 273 -24.49 13.76 27.79
N ASP A 274 -25.78 14.07 27.82
CA ASP A 274 -26.43 14.54 29.04
C ASP A 274 -26.52 13.43 30.08
N ILE A 275 -26.36 13.81 31.35
CA ILE A 275 -26.49 12.90 32.49
C ILE A 275 -27.80 13.25 33.21
N PRO A 276 -28.91 12.56 32.89
CA PRO A 276 -30.17 12.82 33.58
C PRO A 276 -30.08 12.37 35.04
N TYR A 277 -30.95 12.86 35.92
CA TYR A 277 -30.98 12.40 37.30
C TYR A 277 -31.30 10.89 37.40
N SER A 278 -32.29 10.46 36.61
CA SER A 278 -32.75 9.08 36.51
C SER A 278 -33.30 8.81 35.11
N ASN A 279 -33.80 7.59 34.89
CA ASN A 279 -34.59 7.22 33.72
C ASN A 279 -35.92 7.99 33.58
N GLY A 280 -36.27 8.89 34.52
CA GLY A 280 -37.51 9.66 34.50
C GLY A 280 -38.73 8.97 35.13
N GLY A 281 -38.55 7.76 35.69
CA GLY A 281 -39.64 6.89 36.11
C GLY A 281 -39.78 5.67 35.20
N ALA A 282 -40.75 4.81 35.50
CA ALA A 282 -40.95 3.41 35.10
C ALA A 282 -40.73 3.01 33.61
N ILE A 283 -39.51 3.16 33.08
CA ILE A 283 -38.98 2.18 32.15
C ILE A 283 -38.96 0.86 32.94
N LEU A 284 -39.96 0.02 32.67
CA LEU A 284 -40.23 -1.24 33.38
C LEU A 284 -40.59 -1.11 34.88
N GLY A 285 -41.35 -0.10 35.28
CA GLY A 285 -41.91 -0.04 36.64
C GLY A 285 -40.94 0.40 37.76
N THR A 286 -39.66 0.61 37.47
CA THR A 286 -38.62 0.90 38.48
C THR A 286 -37.80 2.16 38.16
N THR A 287 -37.48 2.95 39.19
CA THR A 287 -36.61 4.14 39.03
C THR A 287 -35.15 3.70 38.99
N TYR A 288 -34.44 4.06 37.93
CA TYR A 288 -33.02 3.75 37.74
C TYR A 288 -32.22 5.04 37.59
N TYR A 289 -31.17 5.21 38.41
CA TYR A 289 -30.44 6.47 38.51
C TYR A 289 -29.17 6.48 37.67
N SER A 290 -28.81 7.64 37.12
CA SER A 290 -27.45 7.85 36.60
C SER A 290 -26.46 7.83 37.74
N LYS A 291 -25.28 7.26 37.49
CA LYS A 291 -24.27 7.09 38.55
C LYS A 291 -22.88 7.46 38.08
N VAL A 292 -22.11 7.96 39.04
CA VAL A 292 -20.66 8.16 38.92
C VAL A 292 -19.98 7.25 39.92
N MET A 293 -18.87 6.63 39.52
CA MET A 293 -18.16 5.67 40.36
C MET A 293 -16.65 5.82 40.21
N PRO A 294 -15.86 5.85 41.30
CA PRO A 294 -14.41 5.78 41.19
C PRO A 294 -14.00 4.39 40.71
N ILE A 295 -13.04 4.34 39.79
CA ILE A 295 -12.50 3.10 39.22
C ILE A 295 -11.05 2.94 39.68
N LYS A 296 -10.68 1.72 40.07
CA LYS A 296 -9.28 1.35 40.24
C LYS A 296 -8.81 0.69 38.94
N LEU A 297 -7.86 1.33 38.26
CA LEU A 297 -7.38 0.87 36.96
C LEU A 297 -6.19 -0.07 37.09
N VAL A 298 -6.09 -1.01 36.16
CA VAL A 298 -4.81 -1.67 35.83
C VAL A 298 -4.22 -0.97 34.60
N GLU A 299 -2.97 -0.51 34.72
CA GLU A 299 -2.33 0.33 33.71
C GLU A 299 -1.12 -0.35 33.08
N GLY A 300 -0.86 -0.11 31.80
CA GLY A 300 0.45 -0.42 31.23
C GLY A 300 0.75 -1.90 31.04
N VAL A 301 -0.28 -2.74 30.88
CA VAL A 301 -0.13 -4.19 30.68
C VAL A 301 -0.05 -4.52 29.20
N GLY A 302 1.03 -5.20 28.81
CA GLY A 302 1.32 -5.57 27.42
C GLY A 302 1.43 -7.09 27.22
N PHE A 303 1.04 -7.58 26.04
CA PHE A 303 1.23 -8.97 25.60
C PHE A 303 1.96 -9.01 24.26
N GLU A 304 3.07 -9.73 24.17
CA GLU A 304 3.99 -9.67 23.03
C GLU A 304 4.58 -11.03 22.63
N ASN A 305 4.68 -11.29 21.32
CA ASN A 305 5.58 -12.29 20.74
C ASN A 305 5.41 -13.74 21.23
N PHE A 306 4.18 -14.21 21.38
CA PHE A 306 3.90 -15.63 21.65
C PHE A 306 2.71 -16.15 20.84
N TYR A 307 2.67 -17.47 20.68
CA TYR A 307 1.50 -18.19 20.20
C TYR A 307 0.57 -18.54 21.37
N PHE A 308 -0.74 -18.38 21.20
CA PHE A 308 -1.76 -18.74 22.19
C PHE A 308 -2.82 -19.67 21.59
N THR A 309 -3.16 -20.73 22.31
CA THR A 309 -4.26 -21.63 21.94
C THR A 309 -5.00 -22.16 23.16
N GLN A 310 -6.21 -22.65 22.93
CA GLN A 310 -6.96 -23.45 23.90
C GLN A 310 -7.06 -24.89 23.39
N ASP A 311 -6.55 -25.83 24.18
CA ASP A 311 -6.69 -27.25 23.93
C ASP A 311 -7.88 -27.79 24.73
N ILE A 312 -8.79 -28.49 24.05
CA ILE A 312 -9.95 -29.18 24.64
C ILE A 312 -9.98 -30.67 24.28
N SER A 313 -8.87 -31.21 23.74
CA SER A 313 -8.72 -32.60 23.30
C SER A 313 -8.84 -33.64 24.42
N TYR A 314 -8.76 -33.21 25.67
CA TYR A 314 -8.97 -34.05 26.85
C TYR A 314 -10.43 -34.08 27.33
N THR A 315 -11.32 -33.31 26.71
CA THR A 315 -12.75 -33.24 27.08
C THR A 315 -13.58 -34.27 26.29
N PRO A 316 -14.83 -34.58 26.70
CA PRO A 316 -15.76 -35.39 25.90
C PRO A 316 -16.06 -34.79 24.51
N TYR A 317 -15.73 -33.52 24.31
CA TYR A 317 -15.89 -32.78 23.05
C TYR A 317 -14.63 -32.83 22.18
N SER A 318 -13.61 -33.59 22.58
CA SER A 318 -12.37 -33.79 21.84
C SER A 318 -12.55 -34.24 20.40
N ASN A 319 -13.65 -34.94 20.09
CA ASN A 319 -14.04 -35.40 18.76
C ASN A 319 -15.15 -34.57 18.10
N LYS A 320 -15.79 -33.67 18.85
CA LYS A 320 -16.74 -32.71 18.28
C LYS A 320 -15.94 -31.63 17.57
N ASN A 321 -16.33 -31.29 16.35
CA ASN A 321 -15.57 -30.47 15.40
C ASN A 321 -14.39 -31.17 14.69
N VAL A 322 -14.00 -32.40 15.08
CA VAL A 322 -12.94 -33.16 14.39
C VAL A 322 -13.47 -33.85 13.13
N ASN A 323 -14.78 -34.14 13.09
CA ASN A 323 -15.47 -34.79 11.96
C ASN A 323 -16.33 -33.85 11.09
N ASP A 324 -16.40 -32.54 11.39
CA ASP A 324 -17.03 -31.54 10.49
C ASP A 324 -16.05 -31.03 9.42
N TYR A 325 -14.82 -31.56 9.42
CA TYR A 325 -13.90 -31.55 8.30
C TYR A 325 -14.08 -32.85 7.50
N ASP A 326 -14.99 -32.83 6.51
CA ASP A 326 -14.99 -33.81 5.42
C ASP A 326 -14.39 -33.15 4.17
N PRO A 327 -13.12 -33.44 3.85
CA PRO A 327 -12.43 -32.84 2.70
C PRO A 327 -12.99 -33.31 1.34
N VAL A 328 -13.82 -34.36 1.31
CA VAL A 328 -14.43 -34.90 0.08
C VAL A 328 -15.75 -34.20 -0.27
N THR A 329 -16.52 -33.75 0.73
CA THR A 329 -17.82 -33.08 0.53
C THR A 329 -17.80 -31.58 0.79
N ASN A 330 -16.77 -31.04 1.46
CA ASN A 330 -16.59 -29.61 1.70
C ASN A 330 -15.11 -29.18 1.51
N PRO A 331 -14.57 -29.28 0.28
CA PRO A 331 -13.14 -29.14 0.01
C PRO A 331 -12.57 -27.73 0.26
N ASN A 332 -13.41 -26.70 0.46
CA ASN A 332 -12.99 -25.31 0.70
C ASN A 332 -13.47 -24.77 2.07
N GLY A 333 -13.78 -25.65 3.02
CA GLY A 333 -14.61 -25.38 4.20
C GLY A 333 -14.25 -24.13 5.02
N VAL A 334 -15.27 -23.36 5.46
CA VAL A 334 -15.18 -22.80 6.81
C VAL A 334 -15.12 -24.03 7.68
N GLY A 335 -13.99 -24.22 8.34
CA GLY A 335 -13.76 -25.43 9.12
C GLY A 335 -14.80 -25.63 10.22
N LEU A 336 -15.64 -24.64 10.55
CA LEU A 336 -16.55 -24.73 11.68
C LEU A 336 -17.83 -23.93 11.38
N LYS A 337 -19.00 -24.56 11.56
CA LYS A 337 -20.18 -23.79 11.91
C LYS A 337 -19.81 -23.05 13.20
N TYR A 338 -20.29 -21.82 13.37
CA TYR A 338 -20.06 -21.08 14.60
C TYR A 338 -20.82 -21.69 15.81
N THR A 339 -21.02 -23.00 15.86
CA THR A 339 -21.86 -23.70 16.83
C THR A 339 -21.19 -23.78 18.19
N ASN A 340 -22.00 -23.55 19.21
CA ASN A 340 -21.55 -23.57 20.59
C ASN A 340 -21.51 -25.01 21.16
N GLU A 341 -20.48 -25.77 20.82
CA GLU A 341 -20.42 -27.22 21.09
C GLU A 341 -19.95 -27.63 22.48
N ALA A 342 -19.14 -26.82 23.17
CA ALA A 342 -18.57 -27.16 24.49
C ALA A 342 -18.56 -25.95 25.45
N PRO A 343 -19.69 -25.25 25.65
CA PRO A 343 -19.76 -23.98 26.37
C PRO A 343 -19.21 -24.01 27.80
N GLU A 344 -19.29 -25.16 28.47
CA GLU A 344 -18.77 -25.37 29.82
C GLU A 344 -17.24 -25.31 29.93
N TYR A 345 -16.53 -25.30 28.79
CA TYR A 345 -15.09 -25.10 28.68
C TYR A 345 -14.72 -23.78 27.98
N ALA A 346 -15.70 -22.95 27.61
CA ALA A 346 -15.46 -21.72 26.86
C ALA A 346 -14.76 -20.67 27.74
N ILE A 347 -13.61 -20.15 27.27
CA ILE A 347 -12.84 -19.10 27.94
C ILE A 347 -12.36 -18.06 26.92
N HIS A 348 -12.22 -16.79 27.34
CA HIS A 348 -11.54 -15.77 26.54
C HIS A 348 -10.01 -15.93 26.61
N ALA A 349 -9.23 -15.56 25.60
CA ALA A 349 -7.77 -15.59 25.78
C ALA A 349 -7.32 -14.40 26.64
N ILE A 350 -7.51 -13.17 26.16
CA ILE A 350 -7.10 -11.94 26.86
C ILE A 350 -8.31 -11.06 27.10
N VAL A 351 -8.54 -10.68 28.36
CA VAL A 351 -9.62 -9.77 28.78
C VAL A 351 -9.03 -8.53 29.44
N PHE A 352 -9.37 -7.35 28.92
CA PHE A 352 -9.06 -6.07 29.53
C PHE A 352 -10.32 -5.47 30.17
N LYS A 353 -10.34 -5.38 31.50
CA LYS A 353 -11.44 -4.77 32.23
C LYS A 353 -10.96 -3.75 33.25
N TRP A 354 -11.55 -2.56 33.23
CA TRP A 354 -11.07 -1.43 34.01
C TRP A 354 -9.56 -1.18 33.75
N ALA A 355 -9.20 -1.18 32.47
CA ALA A 355 -7.80 -1.14 32.04
C ALA A 355 -7.51 0.13 31.23
N GLN A 356 -6.27 0.62 31.30
CA GLN A 356 -5.82 1.66 30.38
C GLN A 356 -4.35 1.50 29.98
N ASN A 357 -3.98 2.15 28.87
CA ASN A 357 -2.59 2.20 28.41
C ASN A 357 -2.01 0.79 28.18
N GLY A 358 -2.81 -0.16 27.72
CA GLY A 358 -2.36 -1.54 27.48
C GLY A 358 -2.19 -1.83 25.98
N TRP A 359 -1.56 -2.96 25.66
CA TRP A 359 -1.38 -3.37 24.26
C TRP A 359 -1.29 -4.88 24.08
N VAL A 360 -1.57 -5.30 22.84
CA VAL A 360 -1.30 -6.65 22.35
C VAL A 360 -0.57 -6.50 21.03
N LYS A 361 0.68 -6.95 20.96
CA LYS A 361 1.55 -6.76 19.80
C LYS A 361 2.17 -8.07 19.34
N GLY A 362 2.08 -8.36 18.04
CA GLY A 362 2.88 -9.46 17.47
C GLY A 362 2.56 -10.80 18.12
N ILE A 363 1.31 -11.07 18.50
CA ILE A 363 0.89 -12.40 18.97
C ILE A 363 0.23 -13.18 17.85
N ARG A 364 0.25 -14.51 17.96
CA ARG A 364 -0.55 -15.40 17.11
C ARG A 364 -1.53 -16.18 17.97
N THR A 365 -2.80 -16.24 17.59
CA THR A 365 -3.81 -17.04 18.32
C THR A 365 -4.45 -18.07 17.42
N TYR A 366 -4.73 -19.26 17.95
CA TYR A 366 -5.68 -20.24 17.39
C TYR A 366 -6.61 -20.70 18.51
N MET A 367 -7.79 -20.12 18.61
CA MET A 367 -8.68 -20.35 19.77
C MET A 367 -9.83 -21.27 19.43
N THR A 368 -10.02 -22.31 20.24
CA THR A 368 -11.29 -23.06 20.29
C THR A 368 -12.34 -22.36 21.16
N GLY A 369 -11.90 -21.53 22.11
CA GLY A 369 -12.74 -20.86 23.10
C GLY A 369 -13.58 -19.68 22.63
N SER A 370 -13.93 -18.83 23.59
CA SER A 370 -15.01 -17.85 23.47
C SER A 370 -14.65 -16.61 22.67
N HIS A 371 -13.53 -15.94 22.98
CA HIS A 371 -13.07 -14.74 22.27
C HIS A 371 -11.54 -14.63 22.41
N PRO A 372 -10.77 -14.36 21.36
CA PRO A 372 -9.32 -14.19 21.49
C PRO A 372 -8.97 -12.92 22.28
N ILE A 373 -9.63 -11.81 21.99
CA ILE A 373 -9.40 -10.53 22.67
C ILE A 373 -10.73 -9.89 23.02
N VAL A 374 -10.83 -9.41 24.26
CA VAL A 374 -12.02 -8.76 24.81
C VAL A 374 -11.62 -7.51 25.58
N THR A 375 -12.37 -6.43 25.35
CA THR A 375 -12.36 -5.25 26.22
C THR A 375 -13.70 -5.10 26.93
N GLU A 376 -13.65 -4.64 28.17
CA GLU A 376 -14.79 -4.33 29.03
C GLU A 376 -14.44 -3.07 29.83
N PHE A 377 -14.70 -1.90 29.27
CA PHE A 377 -14.21 -0.62 29.81
C PHE A 377 -12.68 -0.53 29.80
N ALA A 378 -12.14 -0.33 28.61
CA ALA A 378 -10.71 -0.10 28.41
C ALA A 378 -10.50 1.18 27.58
N ARG A 379 -9.41 1.90 27.83
CA ARG A 379 -9.06 3.09 27.06
C ARG A 379 -7.58 3.20 26.76
N TYR A 380 -7.22 3.92 25.70
CA TYR A 380 -5.83 4.07 25.26
C TYR A 380 -5.14 2.73 25.04
N MET A 381 -5.84 1.81 24.40
CA MET A 381 -5.35 0.47 24.07
C MET A 381 -4.76 0.45 22.67
N GLU A 382 -3.75 -0.39 22.42
CA GLU A 382 -3.21 -0.62 21.07
C GLU A 382 -3.07 -2.11 20.76
N PHE A 383 -3.81 -2.58 19.77
CA PHE A 383 -3.77 -3.96 19.30
C PHE A 383 -3.14 -3.95 17.91
N ARG A 384 -1.90 -4.43 17.79
CA ARG A 384 -1.15 -4.30 16.55
C ARG A 384 -0.37 -5.52 16.09
N ASP A 385 -0.25 -5.67 14.78
CA ASP A 385 0.64 -6.65 14.16
C ASP A 385 0.34 -8.11 14.61
N ASN A 386 -0.92 -8.41 14.97
CA ASN A 386 -1.31 -9.72 15.48
C ASN A 386 -1.92 -10.61 14.39
N VAL A 387 -1.77 -11.93 14.53
CA VAL A 387 -2.49 -12.93 13.74
C VAL A 387 -3.54 -13.58 14.64
N ILE A 388 -4.79 -13.18 14.48
CA ILE A 388 -5.92 -13.61 15.29
C ILE A 388 -6.73 -14.61 14.50
N PHE A 389 -6.68 -15.88 14.91
CA PHE A 389 -7.40 -16.95 14.26
C PHE A 389 -8.29 -17.73 15.23
N GLY A 390 -9.52 -18.02 14.77
CA GLY A 390 -10.46 -18.93 15.41
C GLY A 390 -11.13 -18.40 16.68
N SER A 391 -12.39 -18.79 16.91
CA SER A 391 -13.12 -18.66 18.19
C SER A 391 -14.56 -19.17 18.04
N TRP A 392 -14.81 -20.42 18.40
CA TRP A 392 -15.99 -21.16 17.91
C TRP A 392 -16.97 -21.53 19.01
N ASN A 393 -16.59 -21.36 20.28
CA ASN A 393 -17.32 -21.93 21.41
C ASN A 393 -17.53 -20.88 22.51
N LYS A 394 -18.72 -20.27 22.61
CA LYS A 394 -18.95 -19.08 23.45
C LYS A 394 -20.12 -19.15 24.46
N GLY A 395 -20.97 -20.16 24.43
CA GLY A 395 -22.21 -20.24 25.24
C GLY A 395 -23.50 -20.20 24.40
N LYS A 396 -24.65 -20.50 25.05
CA LYS A 396 -25.99 -20.35 24.46
C LYS A 396 -26.21 -18.87 24.10
N GLY A 397 -26.23 -18.53 22.81
CA GLY A 397 -26.57 -17.17 22.35
C GLY A 397 -25.49 -16.35 21.62
N GLY A 398 -24.37 -16.93 21.16
CA GLY A 398 -23.54 -16.24 20.16
C GLY A 398 -22.14 -16.80 20.01
N HIS A 399 -21.41 -16.32 18.98
CA HIS A 399 -20.13 -16.87 18.50
C HIS A 399 -18.94 -15.92 18.75
N GLY A 400 -17.69 -16.37 18.55
CA GLY A 400 -16.51 -15.69 19.10
C GLY A 400 -16.00 -14.47 18.33
N TYR A 401 -15.61 -13.40 19.04
CA TYR A 401 -15.20 -12.11 18.45
C TYR A 401 -13.79 -11.70 18.84
N PHE A 402 -13.17 -10.83 18.05
CA PHE A 402 -12.36 -9.77 18.64
C PHE A 402 -13.34 -8.67 19.10
N ARG A 403 -13.57 -8.59 20.42
CA ARG A 403 -14.63 -7.77 21.01
C ARG A 403 -14.11 -6.46 21.61
N GLY A 404 -14.41 -5.34 20.95
CA GLY A 404 -14.21 -3.98 21.45
C GLY A 404 -15.44 -3.43 22.18
N SER A 405 -15.85 -4.05 23.30
CA SER A 405 -16.95 -3.51 24.12
C SER A 405 -16.47 -2.38 25.02
N LYS A 406 -17.14 -1.22 24.95
CA LYS A 406 -16.79 -0.06 25.80
C LYS A 406 -15.29 0.27 25.71
N LEU A 407 -14.78 0.21 24.48
CA LEU A 407 -13.42 0.57 24.14
C LEU A 407 -13.39 2.05 23.79
N TYR A 408 -12.48 2.80 24.39
CA TYR A 408 -12.41 4.25 24.23
C TYR A 408 -11.03 4.68 23.73
N ASP A 409 -10.98 5.57 22.75
CA ASP A 409 -9.75 6.26 22.32
C ASP A 409 -8.58 5.28 22.04
N SER A 410 -8.84 4.18 21.34
CA SER A 410 -7.90 3.04 21.17
C SER A 410 -7.64 2.68 19.70
N LYS A 411 -6.57 1.92 19.45
CA LYS A 411 -6.11 1.50 18.11
C LYS A 411 -6.20 -0.02 17.92
N ILE A 412 -6.75 -0.46 16.80
CA ILE A 412 -6.69 -1.84 16.28
C ILE A 412 -6.06 -1.75 14.89
N ILE A 413 -4.75 -2.01 14.78
CA ILE A 413 -3.99 -1.70 13.57
C ILE A 413 -3.16 -2.86 13.03
N ASN A 414 -3.09 -3.02 11.71
CA ASN A 414 -2.19 -3.98 11.04
C ASN A 414 -2.33 -5.44 11.51
N ASN A 415 -3.53 -5.88 11.89
CA ASN A 415 -3.76 -7.26 12.29
C ASN A 415 -4.26 -8.11 11.11
N THR A 416 -3.94 -9.40 11.12
CA THR A 416 -4.65 -10.42 10.34
C THR A 416 -5.73 -11.05 11.21
N ILE A 417 -7.00 -10.87 10.86
CA ILE A 417 -8.15 -11.37 11.63
C ILE A 417 -8.94 -12.34 10.76
N ASP A 418 -8.78 -13.63 11.04
CA ASP A 418 -9.31 -14.69 10.19
C ASP A 418 -10.14 -15.69 10.99
N ARG A 419 -11.28 -16.08 10.42
CA ARG A 419 -12.19 -17.09 10.98
C ARG A 419 -12.58 -16.89 12.47
N VAL A 420 -12.74 -15.64 12.88
CA VAL A 420 -13.57 -15.27 14.04
C VAL A 420 -14.95 -14.86 13.53
N ARG A 421 -15.97 -14.77 14.39
CA ARG A 421 -17.31 -14.37 13.92
C ARG A 421 -17.35 -12.91 13.50
N HIS A 422 -16.84 -11.99 14.32
CA HIS A 422 -16.84 -10.56 14.02
C HIS A 422 -15.62 -9.88 14.65
N LEU A 423 -15.16 -8.79 14.03
CA LEU A 423 -14.49 -7.72 14.77
C LEU A 423 -15.57 -6.73 15.20
N THR A 424 -15.79 -6.57 16.51
CA THR A 424 -16.89 -5.71 17.02
C THR A 424 -16.40 -4.44 17.72
N LEU A 425 -17.12 -3.34 17.48
CA LEU A 425 -17.17 -2.19 18.40
C LEU A 425 -18.60 -2.06 18.90
N GLN A 426 -18.80 -2.01 20.21
CA GLN A 426 -20.15 -2.12 20.75
C GLN A 426 -20.34 -1.46 22.12
N TRP A 427 -21.60 -1.19 22.45
CA TRP A 427 -22.04 -0.73 23.77
C TRP A 427 -21.33 0.53 24.24
N SER A 428 -21.33 1.58 23.41
CA SER A 428 -20.74 2.91 23.67
C SER A 428 -19.25 3.05 23.40
N ALA A 429 -18.64 2.10 22.69
CA ALA A 429 -17.29 2.25 22.16
C ALA A 429 -17.14 3.55 21.35
N THR A 430 -16.07 4.31 21.56
CA THR A 430 -15.92 5.62 20.91
C THR A 430 -14.46 6.08 20.74
N GLY A 431 -14.20 6.93 19.75
CA GLY A 431 -12.88 7.51 19.51
C GLY A 431 -11.84 6.50 19.04
N ASN A 432 -12.25 5.29 18.64
CA ASN A 432 -11.32 4.24 18.25
C ASN A 432 -10.89 4.35 16.79
N VAL A 433 -9.69 3.85 16.49
CA VAL A 433 -9.13 3.73 15.14
C VAL A 433 -8.95 2.25 14.82
N VAL A 434 -9.55 1.79 13.72
CA VAL A 434 -9.37 0.45 13.15
C VAL A 434 -8.72 0.63 11.77
N SER A 435 -7.42 0.32 11.65
CA SER A 435 -6.68 0.64 10.43
C SER A 435 -5.66 -0.38 9.93
N GLY A 436 -5.55 -0.58 8.61
CA GLY A 436 -4.51 -1.44 8.04
C GLY A 436 -4.72 -2.94 8.28
N ASN A 437 -5.88 -3.37 8.78
CA ASN A 437 -6.13 -4.78 9.10
C ASN A 437 -6.50 -5.56 7.83
N THR A 438 -6.10 -6.83 7.77
CA THR A 438 -6.58 -7.80 6.78
C THR A 438 -7.56 -8.76 7.45
N MET A 439 -8.78 -8.85 6.93
CA MET A 439 -9.88 -9.53 7.61
C MET A 439 -10.69 -10.40 6.65
N THR A 440 -11.04 -11.62 7.08
CA THR A 440 -12.04 -12.45 6.40
C THR A 440 -13.43 -12.37 7.03
N VAL A 441 -13.60 -11.43 7.96
CA VAL A 441 -14.76 -11.25 8.81
C VAL A 441 -15.33 -9.85 8.60
N ASP A 442 -16.58 -9.63 9.00
CA ASP A 442 -17.22 -8.32 8.94
C ASP A 442 -16.73 -7.37 10.05
N MET A 443 -16.72 -6.07 9.72
CA MET A 443 -16.62 -4.99 10.70
C MET A 443 -18.01 -4.70 11.27
N ASN A 444 -18.19 -4.98 12.57
CA ASN A 444 -19.50 -5.03 13.20
C ASN A 444 -19.64 -3.95 14.28
N LEU A 445 -20.38 -2.89 13.98
CA LEU A 445 -20.81 -1.88 14.95
C LEU A 445 -22.07 -2.40 15.64
N HIS A 446 -21.90 -3.27 16.63
CA HIS A 446 -22.94 -4.20 17.15
C HIS A 446 -24.19 -3.53 17.77
N GLY A 447 -24.21 -2.20 17.86
CA GLY A 447 -25.25 -1.42 18.49
C GLY A 447 -24.97 -1.15 19.97
N GLY A 448 -25.78 -0.25 20.51
CA GLY A 448 -25.63 0.24 21.87
C GLY A 448 -24.85 1.57 21.96
N TRP A 449 -25.05 2.47 20.99
CA TRP A 449 -24.55 3.86 20.99
C TRP A 449 -23.02 4.04 20.88
N GLU A 450 -22.34 3.14 20.16
CA GLU A 450 -20.97 3.37 19.67
C GLU A 450 -20.92 4.47 18.60
N ARG A 451 -19.92 5.35 18.68
CA ARG A 451 -19.89 6.62 17.93
C ARG A 451 -18.45 7.12 17.73
N HIS A 452 -18.22 8.01 16.77
CA HIS A 452 -16.93 8.66 16.57
C HIS A 452 -15.75 7.69 16.36
N ASN A 453 -16.00 6.50 15.81
CA ASN A 453 -14.92 5.56 15.49
C ASN A 453 -14.46 5.76 14.04
N LEU A 454 -13.17 5.61 13.77
CA LEU A 454 -12.56 5.62 12.44
C LEU A 454 -12.23 4.20 12.01
N ILE A 455 -12.70 3.81 10.84
CA ILE A 455 -12.42 2.53 10.18
C ILE A 455 -11.81 2.86 8.81
N GLU A 456 -10.51 2.66 8.64
CA GLU A 456 -9.83 3.03 7.40
C GLU A 456 -8.72 2.08 6.94
N ASN A 457 -8.42 2.06 5.64
CA ASN A 457 -7.28 1.29 5.09
C ASN A 457 -7.29 -0.21 5.42
N ASN A 458 -8.47 -0.78 5.70
CA ASN A 458 -8.58 -2.22 5.95
C ASN A 458 -8.86 -2.96 4.65
N VAL A 459 -8.39 -4.20 4.55
CA VAL A 459 -8.76 -5.17 3.52
C VAL A 459 -9.75 -6.17 4.13
N ILE A 460 -11.01 -6.13 3.71
CA ILE A 460 -12.10 -6.94 4.25
C ILE A 460 -12.65 -7.84 3.14
N THR A 461 -12.33 -9.13 3.21
CA THR A 461 -12.64 -10.13 2.17
C THR A 461 -13.53 -11.21 2.76
N VAL A 462 -14.85 -11.00 2.72
CA VAL A 462 -15.80 -11.86 3.42
C VAL A 462 -16.20 -13.07 2.54
N PRO A 463 -15.88 -14.32 2.92
CA PRO A 463 -16.25 -15.50 2.14
C PRO A 463 -17.76 -15.77 2.23
N PHE A 464 -18.32 -16.53 1.29
CA PHE A 464 -19.73 -16.96 1.34
C PHE A 464 -20.07 -17.69 2.63
N ARG A 465 -19.11 -18.51 3.06
CA ARG A 465 -19.20 -19.37 4.22
C ARG A 465 -19.19 -18.60 5.55
N HIS A 466 -18.84 -17.31 5.55
CA HIS A 466 -19.00 -16.42 6.72
C HIS A 466 -20.47 -16.02 6.86
N ARG A 467 -21.23 -16.77 7.68
CA ARG A 467 -22.68 -16.63 7.80
C ARG A 467 -23.23 -17.24 9.09
N SER A 468 -24.49 -16.94 9.39
CA SER A 468 -25.23 -17.41 10.57
C SER A 468 -25.59 -18.91 10.56
N TRP A 469 -25.67 -19.56 9.39
CA TRP A 469 -26.06 -20.99 9.25
C TRP A 469 -27.42 -21.36 9.89
N GLY A 470 -28.34 -20.40 10.03
CA GLY A 470 -29.67 -20.63 10.61
C GLY A 470 -29.75 -20.43 12.13
N GLU A 471 -28.62 -20.12 12.78
CA GLU A 471 -28.58 -19.65 14.16
C GLU A 471 -28.53 -18.11 14.17
N GLY A 472 -29.70 -17.46 14.14
CA GLY A 472 -29.77 -15.99 14.12
C GLY A 472 -29.10 -15.34 15.33
N GLU A 473 -28.82 -14.04 15.24
CA GLU A 473 -28.29 -13.25 16.35
C GLU A 473 -29.24 -13.34 17.57
N GLY A 474 -28.90 -14.15 18.57
CA GLY A 474 -29.75 -14.39 19.74
C GLY A 474 -30.93 -15.35 19.51
N GLY A 475 -30.81 -16.32 18.60
CA GLY A 475 -31.53 -17.61 18.67
C GLY A 475 -33.03 -17.61 18.40
N ALA A 476 -33.59 -16.61 17.72
CA ALA A 476 -35.04 -16.55 17.45
C ALA A 476 -35.44 -16.37 15.97
N GLU A 477 -34.51 -16.02 15.07
CA GLU A 477 -34.85 -15.74 13.68
C GLU A 477 -33.94 -16.53 12.72
N PRO A 478 -34.48 -17.27 11.74
CA PRO A 478 -33.68 -17.92 10.72
C PRO A 478 -33.11 -16.85 9.76
N GLU A 479 -31.88 -16.43 9.98
CA GLU A 479 -31.14 -15.60 9.04
C GLU A 479 -30.57 -16.50 7.93
N GLY A 480 -31.35 -16.67 6.85
CA GLY A 480 -30.92 -17.41 5.66
C GLY A 480 -29.78 -16.76 4.87
N GLY A 481 -29.32 -15.57 5.26
CA GLY A 481 -28.32 -14.76 4.54
C GLY A 481 -26.86 -15.15 4.80
N THR A 482 -25.96 -14.60 3.98
CA THR A 482 -24.51 -14.57 4.21
C THR A 482 -24.14 -13.19 4.75
N TRP A 483 -23.16 -13.09 5.67
CA TRP A 483 -22.78 -11.78 6.21
C TRP A 483 -21.92 -10.99 5.21
N TYR A 484 -22.02 -9.66 5.24
CA TYR A 484 -21.33 -8.74 4.34
C TYR A 484 -20.21 -7.99 5.08
N PRO A 485 -19.31 -7.28 4.37
CA PRO A 485 -18.13 -6.64 4.99
C PRO A 485 -18.41 -5.67 6.15
N ILE A 486 -19.61 -5.05 6.21
CA ILE A 486 -19.98 -4.10 7.25
C ILE A 486 -21.33 -4.48 7.84
N TRP A 487 -21.44 -4.36 9.17
CA TRP A 487 -22.68 -4.39 9.92
C TRP A 487 -22.73 -3.20 10.91
N TYR A 488 -23.89 -2.58 11.08
CA TYR A 488 -24.15 -1.52 12.07
C TYR A 488 -25.53 -1.66 12.71
N GLY A 489 -25.68 -1.50 14.01
CA GLY A 489 -26.98 -1.63 14.68
C GLY A 489 -27.98 -0.56 14.22
N ALA A 490 -29.11 -0.98 13.63
CA ALA A 490 -30.19 -0.06 13.24
C ALA A 490 -31.57 -0.50 13.76
N GLY A 491 -32.33 0.47 14.28
CA GLY A 491 -33.70 0.35 14.75
C GLY A 491 -33.94 -0.75 15.79
N PRO A 492 -35.13 -1.39 15.77
CA PRO A 492 -35.54 -2.45 16.69
C PRO A 492 -34.64 -3.68 16.83
N HIS A 493 -33.91 -4.05 15.79
CA HIS A 493 -33.09 -5.26 15.80
C HIS A 493 -31.67 -5.05 16.34
N ALA A 494 -31.24 -3.80 16.53
CA ALA A 494 -29.92 -3.49 17.06
C ALA A 494 -29.72 -4.10 18.46
N SER A 495 -28.89 -5.16 18.52
CA SER A 495 -28.61 -6.02 19.67
C SER A 495 -29.84 -6.57 20.44
N LYS A 496 -31.08 -6.42 19.94
CA LYS A 496 -32.38 -6.71 20.59
C LYS A 496 -32.66 -6.01 21.93
N TRP A 497 -31.67 -5.57 22.69
CA TRP A 497 -31.84 -4.96 24.03
C TRP A 497 -30.97 -3.72 24.26
N SER A 498 -30.08 -3.37 23.31
CA SER A 498 -29.26 -2.15 23.39
C SER A 498 -29.63 -1.08 22.36
N GLY A 499 -30.46 -1.33 21.35
CA GLY A 499 -30.78 -0.29 20.36
C GLY A 499 -29.59 0.11 19.47
N SER A 500 -29.80 1.12 18.63
CA SER A 500 -28.98 1.44 17.46
C SER A 500 -27.56 1.96 17.74
N THR A 501 -26.72 1.90 16.71
CA THR A 501 -25.41 2.55 16.60
C THR A 501 -25.54 4.07 16.69
N GLY A 502 -24.59 4.73 17.36
CA GLY A 502 -24.56 6.18 17.55
C GLY A 502 -23.99 6.95 16.35
N GLU A 503 -23.66 8.21 16.57
CA GLU A 503 -23.28 9.17 15.53
C GLU A 503 -21.85 9.02 14.98
N GLN A 504 -21.66 9.45 13.73
CA GLN A 504 -20.37 9.66 13.06
C GLN A 504 -19.36 8.50 13.23
N ASN A 505 -19.80 7.27 12.97
CA ASN A 505 -18.85 6.19 12.72
C ASN A 505 -18.35 6.34 11.27
N VAL A 506 -17.04 6.54 11.11
CA VAL A 506 -16.43 7.01 9.88
C VAL A 506 -15.73 5.85 9.17
N PHE A 507 -16.11 5.64 7.90
CA PHE A 507 -15.45 4.71 7.00
C PHE A 507 -14.72 5.48 5.90
N PHE A 508 -13.45 5.14 5.66
CA PHE A 508 -12.61 5.80 4.67
C PHE A 508 -11.59 4.83 4.05
N ASN A 509 -11.44 4.82 2.73
CA ASN A 509 -10.39 4.07 2.03
C ASN A 509 -10.24 2.58 2.45
N ASN A 510 -11.35 1.87 2.66
CA ASN A 510 -11.33 0.42 2.92
C ASN A 510 -11.49 -0.34 1.61
N THR A 511 -10.69 -1.39 1.41
CA THR A 511 -10.89 -2.35 0.32
C THR A 511 -11.79 -3.47 0.80
N MET A 512 -13.00 -3.56 0.24
CA MET A 512 -14.00 -4.52 0.69
C MET A 512 -14.45 -5.42 -0.46
N SER A 513 -14.53 -6.72 -0.20
CA SER A 513 -15.00 -7.70 -1.16
C SER A 513 -15.86 -8.77 -0.50
N LYS A 514 -16.77 -9.34 -1.28
CA LYS A 514 -17.74 -10.33 -0.84
C LYS A 514 -17.80 -11.49 -1.83
N GLN A 515 -17.77 -12.71 -1.32
CA GLN A 515 -18.14 -13.90 -2.09
C GLN A 515 -19.61 -14.23 -1.79
N GLU A 516 -20.49 -14.11 -2.77
CA GLU A 516 -21.94 -14.31 -2.61
C GLU A 516 -22.40 -15.76 -2.76
N THR A 517 -21.60 -16.61 -3.39
CA THR A 517 -21.89 -18.03 -3.58
C THR A 517 -20.71 -18.88 -3.16
N ASP A 518 -20.97 -20.09 -2.66
CA ASP A 518 -19.90 -20.99 -2.27
C ASP A 518 -18.98 -21.30 -3.46
N GLY A 519 -17.66 -21.11 -3.28
CA GLY A 519 -16.66 -21.30 -4.33
C GLY A 519 -16.72 -20.27 -5.47
N GLY A 520 -17.60 -19.26 -5.41
CA GLY A 520 -17.71 -18.19 -6.40
C GLY A 520 -16.57 -17.17 -6.31
N SER A 521 -16.51 -16.26 -7.29
CA SER A 521 -15.57 -15.13 -7.26
C SER A 521 -15.90 -14.15 -6.13
N TYR A 522 -14.87 -13.51 -5.57
CA TYR A 522 -15.04 -12.33 -4.74
C TYR A 522 -15.36 -11.13 -5.63
N THR A 523 -16.45 -10.43 -5.33
CA THR A 523 -16.82 -9.18 -5.98
C THR A 523 -16.50 -8.01 -5.07
N THR A 524 -16.09 -6.88 -5.65
CA THR A 524 -15.93 -5.64 -4.90
C THR A 524 -17.27 -5.25 -4.27
N TYR A 525 -17.25 -4.93 -2.99
CA TYR A 525 -18.42 -4.47 -2.27
C TYR A 525 -18.61 -2.97 -2.52
N VAL A 526 -19.46 -2.67 -3.51
CA VAL A 526 -19.61 -1.33 -4.10
C VAL A 526 -20.34 -0.25 -3.26
N PRO A 527 -21.11 -0.54 -2.19
CA PRO A 527 -21.78 0.53 -1.44
C PRO A 527 -20.85 1.60 -0.84
N TYR A 528 -19.60 1.24 -0.51
CA TYR A 528 -18.65 2.14 0.17
C TYR A 528 -17.22 2.00 -0.37
N ASN A 529 -17.07 1.89 -1.70
CA ASN A 529 -15.80 1.57 -2.35
C ASN A 529 -15.05 2.78 -2.96
N ASP A 530 -15.51 4.02 -2.73
CA ASP A 530 -14.80 5.22 -3.16
C ASP A 530 -13.64 5.50 -2.20
N PRO A 531 -12.37 5.34 -2.63
CA PRO A 531 -11.21 5.46 -1.76
C PRO A 531 -10.96 6.89 -1.26
N HIS A 532 -11.57 7.89 -1.90
CA HIS A 532 -11.42 9.29 -1.52
C HIS A 532 -12.61 9.82 -0.73
N ARG A 533 -13.69 9.05 -0.55
CA ARG A 533 -14.91 9.51 0.12
C ARG A 533 -14.93 9.12 1.58
N ILE A 534 -15.34 10.07 2.42
CA ILE A 534 -15.56 9.86 3.85
C ILE A 534 -17.04 9.55 4.06
N TYR A 535 -17.36 8.37 4.59
CA TYR A 535 -18.73 7.99 4.92
C TYR A 535 -18.94 8.07 6.43
N GLN A 536 -19.77 9.01 6.90
CA GLN A 536 -20.12 9.15 8.31
C GLN A 536 -21.50 8.52 8.57
N ILE A 537 -21.50 7.30 9.10
CA ILE A 537 -22.72 6.56 9.43
C ILE A 537 -23.37 7.11 10.70
N GLY A 538 -24.70 7.22 10.69
CA GLY A 538 -25.52 7.83 11.73
C GLY A 538 -25.57 9.35 11.65
N TRP A 539 -25.01 10.00 10.64
CA TRP A 539 -24.90 11.47 10.59
C TRP A 539 -25.54 12.02 9.32
N ASP A 540 -26.20 13.17 9.39
CA ASP A 540 -26.76 13.84 8.20
C ASP A 540 -25.97 15.10 7.76
N GLY A 541 -24.86 15.39 8.44
CA GLY A 541 -24.07 16.61 8.26
C GLY A 541 -24.30 17.65 9.37
N SER A 542 -25.43 17.57 10.07
CA SER A 542 -25.84 18.54 11.09
C SER A 542 -26.19 17.91 12.43
N LYS A 543 -26.72 16.68 12.43
CA LYS A 543 -27.18 15.98 13.62
C LYS A 543 -27.15 14.46 13.41
N TRP A 544 -27.23 13.76 14.54
CA TRP A 544 -27.43 12.32 14.55
C TRP A 544 -28.77 11.99 13.89
N THR A 545 -28.74 11.09 12.90
CA THR A 545 -29.93 10.62 12.20
C THR A 545 -29.77 9.12 11.92
N HIS A 546 -30.85 8.38 12.13
CA HIS A 546 -30.87 6.95 11.82
C HIS A 546 -30.97 6.71 10.33
N LEU A 547 -30.52 5.52 9.95
CA LEU A 547 -30.71 5.02 8.60
C LEU A 547 -32.16 4.63 8.36
N GLU A 548 -32.72 5.19 7.30
CA GLU A 548 -34.11 5.03 6.90
C GLU A 548 -34.21 4.31 5.55
N LYS A 549 -35.40 3.81 5.19
CA LYS A 549 -35.78 3.35 3.84
C LYS A 549 -36.38 4.52 3.04
N PRO A 550 -36.59 4.37 1.71
CA PRO A 550 -37.39 5.32 0.93
C PRO A 550 -38.73 5.61 1.60
N ALA A 551 -39.09 6.91 1.69
CA ALA A 551 -40.20 7.47 2.47
C ALA A 551 -39.96 7.69 3.99
N GLY A 552 -38.73 7.55 4.47
CA GLY A 552 -38.31 8.01 5.81
C GLY A 552 -38.65 7.07 6.97
N THR A 553 -38.85 5.78 6.68
CA THR A 553 -39.12 4.77 7.71
C THR A 553 -37.81 4.17 8.22
N LEU A 554 -37.61 4.13 9.54
CA LEU A 554 -36.43 3.50 10.16
C LEU A 554 -36.23 2.05 9.69
N ILE A 555 -34.98 1.67 9.48
CA ILE A 555 -34.63 0.27 9.19
C ILE A 555 -34.99 -0.59 10.41
N SER A 556 -35.88 -1.56 10.21
CA SER A 556 -36.38 -2.43 11.27
C SER A 556 -35.51 -3.66 11.51
N THR A 557 -34.93 -4.21 10.43
CA THR A 557 -34.14 -5.44 10.38
C THR A 557 -33.06 -5.30 9.33
N TRP A 558 -32.02 -6.13 9.41
CA TRP A 558 -30.89 -6.04 8.49
C TRP A 558 -30.98 -6.91 7.24
N THR A 559 -31.80 -7.96 7.23
CA THR A 559 -31.89 -8.94 6.15
C THR A 559 -32.03 -8.27 4.77
N ASP A 560 -30.91 -8.13 4.05
CA ASP A 560 -30.71 -7.58 2.70
C ASP A 560 -30.34 -6.08 2.58
N ASN A 561 -30.24 -5.34 3.69
CA ASN A 561 -29.88 -3.92 3.70
C ASN A 561 -28.36 -3.69 3.58
N GLU A 562 -27.54 -4.71 3.84
CA GLU A 562 -26.09 -4.66 3.63
C GLU A 562 -25.73 -4.33 2.18
N LYS A 563 -26.61 -4.57 1.20
CA LYS A 563 -26.33 -4.26 -0.20
C LYS A 563 -26.63 -2.81 -0.58
N VAL A 564 -27.30 -2.06 0.29
CA VAL A 564 -27.81 -0.73 -0.03
C VAL A 564 -26.72 0.30 0.25
N ASP A 565 -26.36 1.06 -0.78
CA ASP A 565 -25.63 2.31 -0.60
C ASP A 565 -26.59 3.36 -0.05
N TYR A 566 -26.56 3.53 1.27
CA TYR A 566 -27.38 4.51 1.97
C TYR A 566 -26.99 5.96 1.66
N ALA A 567 -25.90 6.21 0.93
CA ALA A 567 -25.59 7.53 0.37
C ALA A 567 -26.27 7.82 -0.98
N LEU A 568 -26.81 6.80 -1.67
CA LEU A 568 -27.44 6.96 -3.00
C LEU A 568 -28.96 6.74 -3.02
N ALA A 569 -29.49 5.95 -2.08
CA ALA A 569 -30.93 5.75 -1.89
C ALA A 569 -31.50 6.85 -0.96
N PRO A 570 -32.79 7.21 -1.02
CA PRO A 570 -33.42 8.40 -0.39
C PRO A 570 -33.49 8.40 1.14
N ASN A 571 -32.38 8.08 1.79
CA ASN A 571 -32.28 7.64 3.16
C ASN A 571 -31.42 8.64 3.93
N LYS A 572 -31.93 9.09 5.07
CA LYS A 572 -31.16 9.96 5.97
C LYS A 572 -30.22 9.11 6.82
N GLY A 573 -29.18 9.73 7.40
CA GLY A 573 -28.29 9.07 8.36
C GLY A 573 -26.95 8.59 7.80
N VAL A 574 -26.61 8.87 6.55
CA VAL A 574 -25.21 8.86 6.07
C VAL A 574 -24.85 10.26 5.60
N TYR A 575 -23.71 10.76 6.07
CA TYR A 575 -23.14 11.99 5.56
C TYR A 575 -21.85 11.66 4.84
N ASP A 576 -21.87 11.83 3.52
CA ASP A 576 -20.78 11.47 2.64
C ASP A 576 -20.32 12.64 1.76
N CYS A 577 -20.64 13.87 2.21
CA CYS A 577 -20.28 15.10 1.53
C CYS A 577 -18.82 15.48 1.65
N LEU A 578 -17.94 14.64 2.19
CA LEU A 578 -16.53 14.96 2.29
C LEU A 578 -15.73 13.99 1.44
N THR A 579 -14.85 14.54 0.60
CA THR A 579 -13.77 13.78 -0.01
C THR A 579 -12.43 14.22 0.56
N PHE A 580 -11.49 13.31 0.69
CA PHE A 580 -10.17 13.54 1.27
C PHE A 580 -9.08 13.14 0.27
N SER A 581 -8.08 14.01 0.13
CA SER A 581 -6.99 13.83 -0.84
C SER A 581 -5.88 12.87 -0.37
N GLY A 582 -5.74 12.67 0.94
CA GLY A 582 -4.77 11.75 1.52
C GLY A 582 -5.27 10.31 1.50
N THR A 583 -4.38 9.36 1.78
CA THR A 583 -4.70 7.92 1.87
C THR A 583 -5.07 7.48 3.28
N SER A 584 -4.98 8.36 4.28
CA SER A 584 -5.41 8.13 5.66
C SER A 584 -5.87 9.45 6.28
N LEU A 585 -6.99 9.43 7.01
CA LEU A 585 -7.49 10.56 7.79
C LEU A 585 -6.62 10.87 9.02
N LEU A 586 -5.69 9.99 9.37
CA LEU A 586 -4.66 10.22 10.38
C LEU A 586 -3.37 10.83 9.79
N GLY A 587 -3.29 10.93 8.46
CA GLY A 587 -2.15 11.47 7.72
C GLY A 587 -2.37 12.91 7.25
N GLY A 588 -1.41 13.45 6.49
CA GLY A 588 -1.55 14.74 5.82
C GLY A 588 -2.54 14.67 4.65
N GLY A 589 -3.44 15.64 4.54
CA GLY A 589 -4.40 15.77 3.44
C GLY A 589 -5.45 16.86 3.70
N THR A 590 -6.33 17.11 2.73
CA THR A 590 -7.39 18.12 2.86
C THR A 590 -8.75 17.49 2.59
N ALA A 591 -9.70 17.70 3.51
CA ALA A 591 -11.09 17.36 3.31
C ALA A 591 -11.80 18.48 2.52
N VAL A 592 -12.51 18.12 1.45
CA VAL A 592 -13.24 19.04 0.57
C VAL A 592 -14.70 18.62 0.51
N LEU A 593 -15.61 19.60 0.55
CA LEU A 593 -17.05 19.37 0.41
C LEU A 593 -17.40 18.91 -1.02
N ASN A 594 -17.94 17.70 -1.15
CA ASN A 594 -18.29 17.02 -2.40
C ASN A 594 -19.40 15.96 -2.17
N CYS A 595 -20.67 16.39 -2.06
CA CYS A 595 -21.84 15.55 -1.78
C CYS A 595 -22.19 14.55 -2.90
N LYS A 596 -22.48 13.30 -2.52
CA LYS A 596 -23.12 12.31 -3.40
C LYS A 596 -24.64 12.42 -3.24
N GLY A 597 -25.41 12.20 -4.31
CA GLY A 597 -26.83 11.83 -4.18
C GLY A 597 -27.83 12.89 -3.70
N SER A 598 -27.58 14.20 -3.81
CA SER A 598 -28.59 15.22 -3.53
C SER A 598 -29.69 15.26 -4.61
N SER A 599 -30.61 14.28 -4.63
CA SER A 599 -31.89 14.44 -5.32
C SER A 599 -32.85 15.23 -4.41
N SER A 600 -32.60 16.53 -4.26
CA SER A 600 -33.69 17.47 -3.95
C SER A 600 -34.66 17.45 -5.13
N GLY A 601 -35.96 17.70 -4.88
CA GLY A 601 -37.02 17.77 -5.91
C GLY A 601 -36.85 18.93 -6.88
N ASP A 602 -35.69 18.99 -7.55
CA ASP A 602 -35.34 19.95 -8.54
C ASP A 602 -36.04 19.59 -9.85
N THR A 603 -36.86 20.52 -10.32
CA THR A 603 -37.63 20.39 -11.57
C THR A 603 -37.20 21.43 -12.60
N GLN A 604 -36.26 22.29 -12.23
CA GLN A 604 -35.77 23.34 -13.09
C GLN A 604 -34.54 22.82 -13.82
N ALA A 605 -34.55 22.90 -15.14
CA ALA A 605 -33.40 22.51 -15.94
C ALA A 605 -32.28 23.56 -15.79
N PRO A 606 -31.00 23.13 -15.82
CA PRO A 606 -29.87 24.04 -15.86
C PRO A 606 -29.96 25.03 -17.01
N SER A 607 -29.27 26.17 -16.89
CA SER A 607 -29.08 27.07 -18.02
C SER A 607 -28.35 26.37 -19.17
N ALA A 608 -28.63 26.74 -20.42
CA ALA A 608 -27.86 26.22 -21.55
C ALA A 608 -26.36 26.59 -21.38
N PRO A 609 -25.42 25.66 -21.65
CA PRO A 609 -24.00 25.99 -21.62
C PRO A 609 -23.70 27.12 -22.62
N ALA A 610 -23.05 28.18 -22.15
CA ALA A 610 -22.70 29.33 -22.98
C ALA A 610 -21.25 29.25 -23.46
N ASN A 611 -20.92 29.95 -24.54
CA ASN A 611 -19.55 30.04 -25.08
C ASN A 611 -18.91 28.67 -25.34
N LEU A 612 -19.68 27.71 -25.88
CA LEU A 612 -19.07 26.51 -26.42
C LEU A 612 -18.08 26.93 -27.50
N THR A 613 -16.84 26.49 -27.36
CA THR A 613 -15.72 26.75 -28.26
C THR A 613 -14.86 25.50 -28.37
N ALA A 614 -14.13 25.36 -29.47
CA ALA A 614 -13.07 24.36 -29.56
C ALA A 614 -11.77 24.96 -29.03
N THR A 615 -11.14 24.26 -28.08
CA THR A 615 -9.88 24.66 -27.44
C THR A 615 -8.68 23.93 -28.00
N GLY A 616 -8.89 22.84 -28.73
CA GLY A 616 -7.86 22.09 -29.42
C GLY A 616 -8.46 21.27 -30.55
N VAL A 617 -7.76 21.21 -31.69
CA VAL A 617 -8.21 20.45 -32.87
C VAL A 617 -7.01 19.68 -33.39
N THR A 618 -7.12 18.35 -33.39
CA THR A 618 -6.13 17.45 -34.02
C THR A 618 -6.75 16.82 -35.26
N SER A 619 -6.00 15.91 -35.91
CA SER A 619 -6.51 15.12 -37.02
C SER A 619 -7.55 14.08 -36.61
N SER A 620 -7.64 13.72 -35.33
CA SER A 620 -8.56 12.67 -34.87
C SER A 620 -9.27 13.00 -33.57
N SER A 621 -9.15 14.22 -33.07
CA SER A 621 -9.86 14.68 -31.88
C SER A 621 -10.16 16.17 -31.91
N VAL A 622 -11.22 16.55 -31.20
CA VAL A 622 -11.55 17.95 -30.92
C VAL A 622 -11.74 18.09 -29.41
N SER A 623 -10.95 18.97 -28.80
CA SER A 623 -11.14 19.45 -27.43
C SER A 623 -12.07 20.65 -27.44
N LEU A 624 -13.07 20.63 -26.57
CA LEU A 624 -14.13 21.60 -26.43
C LEU A 624 -14.10 22.17 -25.02
N SER A 625 -14.44 23.46 -24.89
CA SER A 625 -14.69 24.13 -23.62
C SER A 625 -15.92 25.00 -23.72
N TRP A 626 -16.62 25.15 -22.61
CA TRP A 626 -17.78 26.04 -22.48
C TRP A 626 -17.76 26.70 -21.10
N ASN A 627 -18.60 27.71 -20.91
CA ASN A 627 -18.85 28.27 -19.58
C ASN A 627 -19.75 27.34 -18.78
N ALA A 628 -19.51 27.26 -17.47
CA ALA A 628 -20.37 26.52 -16.57
C ALA A 628 -21.81 27.01 -16.69
N SER A 629 -22.73 26.05 -16.83
CA SER A 629 -24.15 26.30 -16.65
C SER A 629 -24.45 26.55 -15.18
N THR A 630 -25.44 27.39 -14.90
CA THR A 630 -25.97 27.60 -13.57
C THR A 630 -27.30 26.89 -13.43
N ASP A 631 -27.55 26.40 -12.24
CA ASP A 631 -28.79 25.74 -11.86
C ASP A 631 -29.12 26.11 -10.40
N ASN A 632 -30.38 26.02 -10.00
CA ASN A 632 -30.82 26.35 -8.65
C ASN A 632 -30.36 25.34 -7.59
N VAL A 633 -30.02 24.11 -7.97
CA VAL A 633 -29.41 23.11 -7.07
C VAL A 633 -27.98 22.81 -7.49
N GLY A 634 -27.74 22.61 -8.78
CA GLY A 634 -26.38 22.45 -9.30
C GLY A 634 -26.29 21.53 -10.52
N VAL A 635 -25.35 21.85 -11.40
CA VAL A 635 -25.08 21.08 -12.61
C VAL A 635 -24.14 19.92 -12.27
N THR A 636 -24.57 18.68 -12.50
CA THR A 636 -23.78 17.46 -12.22
C THR A 636 -23.01 16.97 -13.43
N GLY A 637 -23.34 17.43 -14.63
CA GLY A 637 -22.53 17.16 -15.80
C GLY A 637 -23.08 17.77 -17.08
N TYR A 638 -22.44 17.39 -18.18
CA TYR A 638 -22.69 17.89 -19.51
C TYR A 638 -22.65 16.74 -20.50
N ASP A 639 -23.66 16.68 -21.36
CA ASP A 639 -23.76 15.76 -22.47
C ASP A 639 -23.32 16.47 -23.77
N VAL A 640 -22.27 15.95 -24.40
CA VAL A 640 -21.64 16.50 -25.61
C VAL A 640 -22.11 15.73 -26.82
N TYR A 641 -22.70 16.43 -27.79
CA TYR A 641 -23.28 15.85 -28.99
C TYR A 641 -22.46 16.23 -30.22
N ASN A 642 -22.24 15.26 -31.12
CA ASN A 642 -21.78 15.47 -32.49
C ASN A 642 -22.98 15.30 -33.45
N GLY A 643 -23.51 16.40 -33.96
CA GLY A 643 -24.83 16.40 -34.59
C GLY A 643 -25.90 15.98 -33.58
N ALA A 644 -26.62 14.89 -33.85
CA ALA A 644 -27.61 14.31 -32.94
C ALA A 644 -27.05 13.18 -32.04
N ALA A 645 -25.83 12.70 -32.31
CA ALA A 645 -25.24 11.58 -31.58
C ALA A 645 -24.56 12.07 -30.30
N LEU A 646 -24.89 11.47 -29.15
CA LEU A 646 -24.17 11.69 -27.90
C LEU A 646 -22.79 11.03 -27.99
N VAL A 647 -21.72 11.82 -27.86
CA VAL A 647 -20.33 11.34 -28.03
C VAL A 647 -19.53 11.35 -26.74
N ALA A 648 -19.94 12.13 -25.74
CA ALA A 648 -19.34 12.11 -24.40
C ALA A 648 -20.31 12.63 -23.34
N THR A 649 -20.13 12.16 -22.11
CA THR A 649 -20.71 12.74 -20.90
C THR A 649 -19.56 13.09 -19.96
N VAL A 650 -19.49 14.34 -19.52
CA VAL A 650 -18.41 14.85 -18.67
C VAL A 650 -18.97 15.63 -17.48
N THR A 651 -18.24 15.70 -16.37
CA THR A 651 -18.64 16.49 -15.19
C THR A 651 -18.05 17.91 -15.20
N GLY A 652 -16.94 18.11 -15.91
CA GLY A 652 -16.29 19.42 -16.08
C GLY A 652 -16.83 20.23 -17.27
N THR A 653 -16.36 21.47 -17.42
CA THR A 653 -16.78 22.39 -18.49
C THR A 653 -15.98 22.27 -19.78
N GLY A 654 -15.51 21.06 -20.07
CA GLY A 654 -14.76 20.73 -21.26
C GLY A 654 -14.72 19.24 -21.53
N ALA A 655 -14.53 18.86 -22.79
CA ALA A 655 -14.46 17.46 -23.22
C ALA A 655 -13.53 17.33 -24.42
N THR A 656 -12.88 16.17 -24.57
CA THR A 656 -12.17 15.82 -25.81
C THR A 656 -12.89 14.67 -26.49
N VAL A 657 -13.39 14.93 -27.70
CA VAL A 657 -14.02 13.91 -28.55
C VAL A 657 -12.95 13.34 -29.46
N SER A 658 -12.55 12.08 -29.25
CA SER A 658 -11.53 11.36 -30.02
C SER A 658 -12.14 10.40 -31.06
N GLY A 659 -11.29 9.80 -31.91
CA GLY A 659 -11.72 8.84 -32.93
C GLY A 659 -12.38 9.48 -34.15
N LEU A 660 -12.18 10.79 -34.33
CA LEU A 660 -12.72 11.55 -35.46
C LEU A 660 -11.88 11.31 -36.72
N SER A 661 -12.50 11.41 -37.89
CA SER A 661 -11.80 11.32 -39.17
C SER A 661 -11.06 12.64 -39.47
N PRO A 662 -9.85 12.62 -40.05
CA PRO A 662 -9.14 13.83 -40.45
C PRO A 662 -9.88 14.63 -41.53
N ASN A 663 -9.60 15.94 -41.64
CA ASN A 663 -10.22 16.84 -42.63
C ASN A 663 -11.76 16.75 -42.69
N THR A 664 -12.41 16.41 -41.59
CA THR A 664 -13.85 16.21 -41.53
C THR A 664 -14.48 17.25 -40.62
N THR A 665 -15.50 17.95 -41.13
CA THR A 665 -16.23 18.94 -40.35
C THR A 665 -17.25 18.27 -39.43
N TYR A 666 -17.07 18.44 -38.13
CA TYR A 666 -17.99 18.03 -37.09
C TYR A 666 -18.72 19.24 -36.50
N THR A 667 -19.92 19.00 -35.98
CA THR A 667 -20.72 20.05 -35.33
C THR A 667 -21.03 19.61 -33.92
N PHE A 668 -20.48 20.32 -32.93
CA PHE A 668 -20.66 20.00 -31.53
C PHE A 668 -21.68 20.93 -30.86
N THR A 669 -22.52 20.35 -30.01
CA THR A 669 -23.36 21.08 -29.04
C THR A 669 -23.25 20.41 -27.69
N VAL A 670 -23.52 21.16 -26.62
CA VAL A 670 -23.46 20.65 -25.25
C VAL A 670 -24.76 20.99 -24.53
N LYS A 671 -25.27 20.04 -23.73
CA LYS A 671 -26.40 20.25 -22.81
C LYS A 671 -25.92 19.97 -21.39
N ALA A 672 -26.29 20.81 -20.45
CA ALA A 672 -26.06 20.59 -19.03
C ALA A 672 -27.15 19.69 -18.45
N LYS A 673 -26.80 18.92 -17.42
CA LYS A 673 -27.73 18.13 -16.61
C LYS A 673 -27.45 18.31 -15.13
N ASP A 674 -28.49 18.25 -14.33
CA ASP A 674 -28.42 18.32 -12.86
C ASP A 674 -28.52 16.94 -12.20
N ALA A 675 -28.52 16.92 -10.88
CA ALA A 675 -28.63 15.71 -10.07
C ALA A 675 -30.02 15.06 -10.12
N ALA A 676 -31.06 15.83 -10.47
CA ALA A 676 -32.44 15.38 -10.56
C ALA A 676 -32.81 14.82 -11.96
N GLY A 677 -31.92 14.99 -12.94
CA GLY A 677 -32.07 14.50 -14.30
C GLY A 677 -32.71 15.51 -15.27
N ASN A 678 -32.88 16.78 -14.89
CA ASN A 678 -33.32 17.79 -15.84
C ASN A 678 -32.18 18.14 -16.80
N VAL A 679 -32.51 18.38 -18.07
CA VAL A 679 -31.53 18.64 -19.15
C VAL A 679 -31.80 20.01 -19.74
N SER A 680 -30.74 20.84 -19.85
CA SER A 680 -30.83 22.18 -20.41
C SER A 680 -31.18 22.18 -21.91
N ALA A 681 -31.52 23.36 -22.44
CA ALA A 681 -31.40 23.62 -23.87
C ALA A 681 -29.94 23.46 -24.33
N ALA A 682 -29.73 23.17 -25.62
CA ALA A 682 -28.39 23.04 -26.19
C ALA A 682 -27.64 24.39 -26.23
N SER A 683 -26.32 24.33 -26.09
CA SER A 683 -25.41 25.46 -26.32
C SER A 683 -25.48 26.00 -27.76
N ASN A 684 -24.71 27.06 -28.05
CA ASN A 684 -24.36 27.38 -29.43
C ASN A 684 -23.66 26.17 -30.08
N ALA A 685 -23.90 25.98 -31.39
CA ALA A 685 -23.22 24.94 -32.15
C ALA A 685 -21.83 25.39 -32.57
N VAL A 686 -20.83 24.54 -32.36
CA VAL A 686 -19.44 24.75 -32.78
C VAL A 686 -19.14 23.82 -33.95
N LYS A 687 -18.93 24.41 -35.13
CA LYS A 687 -18.45 23.68 -36.30
C LYS A 687 -16.93 23.69 -36.31
N VAL A 688 -16.34 22.51 -36.29
CA VAL A 688 -14.88 22.31 -36.28
C VAL A 688 -14.53 21.30 -37.34
N THR A 689 -13.63 21.67 -38.23
CA THR A 689 -12.99 20.74 -39.15
C THR A 689 -11.75 20.20 -38.46
N THR A 690 -11.70 18.88 -38.23
CA THR A 690 -10.47 18.24 -37.76
C THR A 690 -9.32 18.60 -38.68
N SER A 691 -8.16 18.87 -38.09
CA SER A 691 -6.95 19.22 -38.82
C SER A 691 -6.66 18.13 -39.85
N GLY A 692 -5.99 18.48 -40.94
CA GLY A 692 -5.43 17.45 -41.81
C GLY A 692 -4.58 16.51 -40.96
N GLY A 693 -4.75 15.20 -41.14
CA GLY A 693 -3.73 14.27 -40.70
C GLY A 693 -2.46 14.67 -41.41
N THR A 694 -1.52 15.28 -40.70
CA THR A 694 -0.13 15.14 -41.09
C THR A 694 0.12 13.64 -40.98
N GLN A 695 0.20 12.98 -42.14
CA GLN A 695 0.93 11.73 -42.18
C GLN A 695 2.21 11.97 -41.37
N ASN A 696 2.49 11.09 -40.40
CA ASN A 696 3.86 10.91 -39.92
C ASN A 696 4.78 10.97 -41.14
N PRO A 697 5.97 11.61 -41.09
CA PRO A 697 6.90 11.59 -42.20
C PRO A 697 7.03 10.13 -42.64
N VAL A 698 6.40 9.80 -43.75
CA VAL A 698 6.42 8.44 -44.28
C VAL A 698 7.82 8.32 -44.84
N PRO A 699 8.64 7.38 -44.37
CA PRO A 699 9.92 7.13 -45.00
C PRO A 699 9.63 6.78 -46.46
N VAL A 700 9.96 7.69 -47.37
CA VAL A 700 9.90 7.43 -48.81
C VAL A 700 11.23 6.80 -49.18
N THR A 701 11.21 5.49 -49.41
CA THR A 701 12.37 4.76 -49.91
C THR A 701 12.43 4.92 -51.43
N LEU A 702 13.37 5.73 -51.91
CA LEU A 702 13.68 5.88 -53.33
C LEU A 702 14.66 4.80 -53.76
N THR A 703 14.36 4.07 -54.82
CA THR A 703 15.31 3.15 -55.46
C THR A 703 16.23 3.92 -56.41
N ALA A 704 17.46 3.44 -56.61
CA ALA A 704 18.37 4.03 -57.59
C ALA A 704 17.72 4.11 -58.98
N ALA A 705 17.74 5.30 -59.57
CA ALA A 705 17.29 5.54 -60.93
C ALA A 705 18.39 5.11 -61.93
N GLU A 706 19.64 5.37 -61.57
CA GLU A 706 20.84 5.05 -62.34
C GLU A 706 21.97 4.70 -61.35
N ASP A 707 22.76 3.68 -61.65
CA ASP A 707 24.02 3.40 -60.96
C ASP A 707 25.06 2.75 -61.88
N SER A 708 26.33 2.97 -61.58
CA SER A 708 27.44 2.39 -62.34
C SER A 708 28.74 2.53 -61.55
N PHE A 709 29.81 1.89 -62.00
CA PHE A 709 31.15 2.28 -61.61
C PHE A 709 31.99 2.55 -62.84
N VAL A 710 33.04 3.34 -62.65
CA VAL A 710 34.04 3.60 -63.69
C VAL A 710 35.36 2.99 -63.28
N ARG A 711 36.18 2.65 -64.27
CA ARG A 711 37.49 2.04 -64.07
C ARG A 711 38.52 2.78 -64.90
N GLY A 712 39.60 3.25 -64.29
CA GLY A 712 40.62 4.03 -64.99
C GLY A 712 41.51 3.20 -65.93
N GLY A 713 42.56 3.84 -66.47
CA GLY A 713 43.61 3.17 -67.24
C GLY A 713 43.12 2.49 -68.52
N THR A 714 43.46 1.21 -68.70
CA THR A 714 43.11 0.40 -69.89
C THR A 714 41.61 0.30 -70.12
N TYR A 715 40.81 0.42 -69.05
CA TYR A 715 39.36 0.21 -69.06
C TYR A 715 38.58 1.54 -69.08
N ALA A 716 39.26 2.66 -69.35
CA ALA A 716 38.70 3.99 -69.19
C ALA A 716 37.48 4.30 -70.06
N ASN A 717 37.28 3.54 -71.14
CA ASN A 717 36.14 3.71 -72.05
C ASN A 717 35.01 2.69 -71.83
N ASP A 718 35.20 1.74 -70.90
CA ASP A 718 34.19 0.71 -70.63
C ASP A 718 33.05 1.28 -69.80
N ASN A 719 31.82 0.85 -70.13
CA ASN A 719 30.63 1.14 -69.37
C ASN A 719 30.22 -0.09 -68.55
N TYR A 720 29.92 0.12 -67.27
CA TYR A 720 29.55 -0.95 -66.33
C TYR A 720 28.12 -0.80 -65.80
N GLY A 721 27.27 0.02 -66.45
CA GLY A 721 25.90 0.31 -66.01
C GLY A 721 24.90 -0.85 -66.16
N SER A 722 25.34 -2.04 -66.57
CA SER A 722 24.52 -3.26 -66.59
C SER A 722 25.06 -4.35 -65.65
N SER A 723 26.05 -4.02 -64.83
CA SER A 723 26.61 -4.94 -63.83
C SER A 723 25.62 -5.10 -62.68
N ASP A 724 25.48 -6.30 -62.12
CA ASP A 724 24.67 -6.56 -60.91
C ASP A 724 25.35 -6.10 -59.61
N THR A 725 26.60 -5.66 -59.72
CA THR A 725 27.44 -5.16 -58.64
C THR A 725 28.27 -3.96 -59.08
N MET A 726 28.42 -3.00 -58.17
CA MET A 726 29.19 -1.77 -58.30
C MET A 726 30.47 -1.91 -57.48
N SER A 727 31.61 -1.94 -58.15
CA SER A 727 32.89 -2.17 -57.48
C SER A 727 33.59 -0.84 -57.19
N VAL A 728 33.95 -0.60 -55.92
CA VAL A 728 34.66 0.61 -55.49
C VAL A 728 36.01 0.21 -54.89
N LYS A 729 37.10 0.76 -55.42
CA LYS A 729 38.47 0.40 -55.03
C LYS A 729 39.43 1.55 -55.32
N LEU A 730 40.26 1.92 -54.36
CA LEU A 730 41.35 2.87 -54.60
C LEU A 730 42.61 2.09 -55.00
N ARG A 731 43.23 2.45 -56.12
CA ARG A 731 44.57 1.96 -56.47
C ARG A 731 45.34 3.02 -57.25
N ALA A 732 45.82 4.03 -56.54
CA ALA A 732 46.57 5.14 -57.10
C ALA A 732 47.82 4.69 -57.87
N SER A 733 48.44 3.58 -57.43
CA SER A 733 49.59 2.96 -58.09
C SER A 733 49.29 2.37 -59.48
N ASN A 734 48.02 2.09 -59.81
CA ASN A 734 47.61 1.60 -61.11
C ASN A 734 46.16 1.98 -61.43
N ALA A 735 45.99 3.00 -62.26
CA ALA A 735 44.69 3.53 -62.67
C ALA A 735 43.75 2.46 -63.26
N SER A 736 44.26 1.37 -63.86
CA SER A 736 43.45 0.24 -64.35
C SER A 736 42.72 -0.52 -63.25
N TYR A 737 42.93 -0.21 -61.97
CA TYR A 737 42.24 -0.82 -60.83
C TYR A 737 41.60 0.21 -59.91
N ASP A 738 41.77 1.50 -60.20
CA ASP A 738 41.04 2.56 -59.51
C ASP A 738 39.58 2.55 -60.01
N ARG A 739 38.64 2.42 -59.06
CA ARG A 739 37.21 2.29 -59.31
C ARG A 739 36.41 3.20 -58.41
N LYS A 740 35.51 3.96 -59.02
CA LYS A 740 34.59 4.88 -58.33
C LYS A 740 33.17 4.50 -58.69
N GLY A 741 32.33 4.38 -57.66
CA GLY A 741 30.91 4.10 -57.82
C GLY A 741 30.11 5.38 -58.00
N TYR A 742 29.00 5.29 -58.72
CA TYR A 742 28.05 6.37 -58.98
C TYR A 742 26.64 5.84 -58.79
N VAL A 743 25.82 6.58 -58.05
CA VAL A 743 24.40 6.23 -57.84
C VAL A 743 23.56 7.51 -57.85
N LYS A 744 22.42 7.47 -58.52
CA LYS A 744 21.50 8.60 -58.70
C LYS A 744 20.09 8.22 -58.31
N PHE A 745 19.38 9.15 -57.67
CA PHE A 745 17.97 8.99 -57.27
C PHE A 745 17.12 10.13 -57.81
N ASN A 746 15.86 9.84 -58.12
CA ASN A 746 14.88 10.84 -58.52
C ASN A 746 14.09 11.32 -57.28
N LEU A 747 14.16 12.62 -56.99
CA LEU A 747 13.49 13.26 -55.85
C LEU A 747 12.09 13.76 -56.19
N SER A 748 11.61 13.62 -57.43
CA SER A 748 10.33 14.19 -57.89
C SER A 748 9.10 13.69 -57.13
N SER A 749 9.19 12.53 -56.46
CA SER A 749 8.13 11.99 -55.60
C SER A 749 8.16 12.52 -54.16
N ILE A 750 9.21 13.27 -53.78
CA ILE A 750 9.36 13.87 -52.46
C ILE A 750 8.67 15.24 -52.46
N SER A 751 7.75 15.43 -51.52
CA SER A 751 7.07 16.71 -51.30
C SER A 751 7.22 17.16 -49.84
N GLY A 752 7.46 18.45 -49.62
CA GLY A 752 7.64 19.03 -48.29
C GLY A 752 9.11 19.17 -47.85
N ASN A 753 9.31 19.70 -46.63
CA ASN A 753 10.64 19.83 -46.05
C ASN A 753 11.21 18.45 -45.74
N ILE A 754 12.38 18.14 -46.28
CA ILE A 754 13.13 16.94 -45.94
C ILE A 754 13.58 17.08 -44.48
N SER A 755 13.20 16.18 -43.58
CA SER A 755 13.68 16.17 -42.19
C SER A 755 14.96 15.36 -42.06
N SER A 756 15.04 14.23 -42.75
CA SER A 756 16.26 13.43 -42.90
C SER A 756 16.32 12.72 -44.25
N ALA A 757 17.52 12.43 -44.73
CA ALA A 757 17.75 11.55 -45.88
C ALA A 757 18.94 10.62 -45.60
N THR A 758 18.76 9.31 -45.75
CA THR A 758 19.82 8.31 -45.53
C THR A 758 20.09 7.54 -46.81
N LEU A 759 21.32 7.63 -47.34
CA LEU A 759 21.79 6.78 -48.44
C LEU A 759 22.19 5.41 -47.86
N LYS A 760 21.63 4.32 -48.37
CA LYS A 760 21.97 2.95 -47.98
C LYS A 760 22.50 2.16 -49.17
N LEU A 761 23.60 1.45 -48.95
CA LEU A 761 24.26 0.59 -49.93
C LEU A 761 24.53 -0.77 -49.29
N TYR A 762 24.17 -1.84 -49.98
CA TYR A 762 24.38 -3.20 -49.46
C TYR A 762 25.70 -3.78 -49.95
N VAL A 763 26.52 -4.28 -49.03
CA VAL A 763 27.85 -4.85 -49.32
C VAL A 763 27.70 -6.31 -49.72
N THR A 764 27.94 -6.63 -50.99
CA THR A 764 27.86 -8.02 -51.51
C THR A 764 29.17 -8.77 -51.37
N ASN A 765 30.30 -8.04 -51.35
CA ASN A 765 31.62 -8.62 -51.21
C ASN A 765 32.65 -7.58 -50.72
N ILE A 766 33.68 -8.03 -50.01
CA ILE A 766 34.85 -7.21 -49.63
C ILE A 766 36.06 -7.82 -50.33
N HIS A 767 36.84 -7.02 -51.06
CA HIS A 767 37.99 -7.53 -51.82
C HIS A 767 39.06 -8.04 -50.83
N SER A 768 39.53 -9.27 -51.01
CA SER A 768 40.34 -9.98 -50.01
C SER A 768 41.68 -9.30 -49.75
N ASN A 769 41.93 -9.02 -48.45
CA ASN A 769 43.19 -9.05 -47.67
C ASN A 769 43.01 -8.32 -46.32
N THR A 770 41.88 -7.62 -46.09
CA THR A 770 41.66 -6.83 -44.87
C THR A 770 40.30 -7.11 -44.24
N THR A 771 40.20 -6.87 -42.92
CA THR A 771 38.94 -6.98 -42.15
C THR A 771 38.10 -5.70 -42.24
N SER A 772 38.61 -4.64 -42.88
CA SER A 772 37.89 -3.39 -43.07
C SER A 772 38.45 -2.57 -44.23
N TYR A 773 37.60 -1.72 -44.82
CA TYR A 773 37.93 -0.76 -45.88
C TYR A 773 37.13 0.53 -45.66
N LYS A 774 37.76 1.69 -45.81
CA LYS A 774 37.10 2.99 -45.66
C LYS A 774 36.48 3.44 -46.97
N LEU A 775 35.16 3.59 -46.93
CA LEU A 775 34.35 4.15 -48.00
C LEU A 775 33.99 5.59 -47.70
N GLU A 776 34.03 6.42 -48.72
CA GLU A 776 33.53 7.78 -48.68
C GLU A 776 32.39 7.97 -49.67
N ALA A 777 31.29 8.60 -49.23
CA ALA A 777 30.21 9.04 -50.10
C ALA A 777 30.31 10.56 -50.29
N ARG A 778 30.28 11.00 -51.55
CA ARG A 778 30.30 12.42 -51.93
C ARG A 778 29.09 12.76 -52.79
N GLY A 779 28.39 13.83 -52.46
CA GLY A 779 27.31 14.37 -53.29
C GLY A 779 27.86 15.13 -54.50
N LEU A 780 27.30 14.91 -55.69
CA LEU A 780 27.67 15.57 -56.94
C LEU A 780 26.63 16.63 -57.30
N GLN A 781 27.07 17.84 -57.67
CA GLN A 781 26.16 18.90 -58.13
C GLN A 781 25.83 18.77 -59.62
N ASN A 782 26.65 18.01 -60.38
CA ASN A 782 26.42 17.73 -61.78
C ASN A 782 25.79 16.34 -61.97
N ASP A 783 24.48 16.33 -62.20
CA ASP A 783 23.68 15.12 -62.42
C ASP A 783 23.63 14.65 -63.89
N ALA A 784 24.39 15.28 -64.79
CA ALA A 784 24.32 15.04 -66.24
C ALA A 784 24.94 13.69 -66.71
N TRP A 785 25.58 12.93 -65.83
CA TRP A 785 26.10 11.61 -66.18
C TRP A 785 24.95 10.65 -66.47
N ASN A 786 25.17 9.67 -67.35
CA ASN A 786 24.14 8.70 -67.71
C ASN A 786 24.68 7.28 -67.59
N GLU A 787 23.96 6.40 -66.91
CA GLU A 787 24.34 5.00 -66.66
C GLU A 787 24.71 4.23 -67.92
N ALA A 788 24.02 4.45 -69.04
CA ALA A 788 24.29 3.72 -70.28
C ALA A 788 25.55 4.20 -71.01
N THR A 789 26.16 5.30 -70.56
CA THR A 789 27.30 5.93 -71.26
C THR A 789 28.47 6.30 -70.36
N ILE A 790 28.30 6.30 -69.03
CA ILE A 790 29.34 6.68 -68.09
C ILE A 790 30.54 5.72 -68.16
N ASN A 791 31.73 6.28 -68.24
CA ASN A 791 33.02 5.61 -68.19
C ASN A 791 34.05 6.56 -67.55
N ALA A 792 35.30 6.12 -67.37
CA ALA A 792 36.28 6.96 -66.68
C ALA A 792 36.67 8.22 -67.48
N ALA A 793 36.49 8.24 -68.80
CA ALA A 793 36.79 9.38 -69.66
C ALA A 793 35.73 10.48 -69.62
N ASN A 794 34.47 10.15 -69.33
CA ASN A 794 33.35 11.12 -69.28
C ASN A 794 32.69 11.23 -67.88
N GLN A 795 33.26 10.60 -66.86
CA GLN A 795 32.78 10.70 -65.48
C GLN A 795 32.76 12.17 -64.99
N PRO A 796 31.88 12.51 -64.03
CA PRO A 796 31.93 13.81 -63.36
C PRO A 796 33.32 14.11 -62.76
N THR A 797 33.93 15.21 -63.21
CA THR A 797 35.28 15.64 -62.79
C THR A 797 35.30 16.45 -61.50
N GLU A 798 34.13 16.88 -61.02
CA GLU A 798 34.04 17.63 -59.77
C GLU A 798 34.43 16.78 -58.55
N ALA A 799 34.89 17.45 -57.49
CA ALA A 799 35.31 16.77 -56.26
C ALA A 799 34.12 16.25 -55.43
N GLY A 800 32.93 16.83 -55.57
CA GLY A 800 31.74 16.49 -54.79
C GLY A 800 31.83 16.88 -53.29
N THR A 801 30.68 17.13 -52.68
CA THR A 801 30.54 17.47 -51.26
C THR A 801 30.65 16.21 -50.41
N LEU A 802 31.55 16.17 -49.42
CA LEU A 802 31.64 15.04 -48.49
C LEU A 802 30.34 14.86 -47.71
N ILE A 803 29.71 13.68 -47.84
CA ILE A 803 28.51 13.31 -47.08
C ILE A 803 28.89 12.60 -45.79
N GLY A 804 29.83 11.68 -45.88
CA GLY A 804 30.35 10.97 -44.73
C GLY A 804 31.37 9.93 -45.13
N THR A 805 32.02 9.37 -44.12
CA THR A 805 32.98 8.28 -44.24
C THR A 805 32.50 7.12 -43.38
N ALA A 806 32.57 5.90 -43.92
CA ALA A 806 32.18 4.68 -43.23
C ALA A 806 33.28 3.63 -43.32
N THR A 807 33.42 2.83 -42.26
CA THR A 807 34.28 1.64 -42.27
C THR A 807 33.44 0.45 -42.64
N VAL A 808 33.71 -0.15 -43.81
CA VAL A 808 33.05 -1.36 -44.29
C VAL A 808 33.85 -2.55 -43.79
N ASN A 809 33.32 -3.27 -42.81
CA ASN A 809 33.98 -4.41 -42.15
C ASN A 809 33.14 -5.69 -42.14
N GLN A 810 31.96 -5.67 -42.75
CA GLN A 810 31.05 -6.80 -42.83
C GLN A 810 30.48 -6.94 -44.25
N LYS A 811 30.49 -8.18 -44.75
CA LYS A 811 29.73 -8.59 -45.93
C LYS A 811 28.26 -8.81 -45.52
N ASP A 812 27.34 -8.71 -46.48
CA ASP A 812 25.91 -8.97 -46.30
C ASP A 812 25.23 -7.98 -45.33
N ALA A 813 25.74 -6.74 -45.31
CA ALA A 813 25.28 -5.67 -44.44
C ALA A 813 25.13 -4.35 -45.22
N ASP A 814 24.24 -3.48 -44.72
CA ASP A 814 24.12 -2.11 -45.21
C ASP A 814 25.25 -1.23 -44.67
N VAL A 815 25.83 -0.41 -45.53
CA VAL A 815 26.54 0.81 -45.15
C VAL A 815 25.63 2.01 -45.40
N SER A 816 25.48 2.88 -44.40
CA SER A 816 24.57 4.01 -44.44
C SER A 816 25.29 5.34 -44.26
N PHE A 817 24.86 6.37 -44.99
CA PHE A 817 25.36 7.74 -44.87
C PHE A 817 24.20 8.70 -44.63
N ASP A 818 24.35 9.61 -43.67
CA ASP A 818 23.42 10.73 -43.50
C ASP A 818 23.63 11.75 -44.62
N ALA A 819 22.73 11.71 -45.61
CA ALA A 819 22.74 12.57 -46.78
C ALA A 819 21.83 13.80 -46.62
N THR A 820 21.28 14.03 -45.42
CA THR A 820 20.22 15.04 -45.18
C THR A 820 20.58 16.42 -45.70
N ALA A 821 21.75 16.95 -45.32
CA ALA A 821 22.16 18.29 -45.68
C ALA A 821 22.37 18.45 -47.19
N PHE A 822 22.91 17.43 -47.85
CA PHE A 822 23.17 17.46 -49.29
C PHE A 822 21.90 17.30 -50.11
N VAL A 823 21.04 16.34 -49.78
CA VAL A 823 19.75 16.13 -50.47
C VAL A 823 18.86 17.37 -50.34
N LYS A 824 18.86 18.05 -49.19
CA LYS A 824 18.19 19.36 -49.00
C LYS A 824 18.69 20.46 -49.93
N SER A 825 19.95 20.41 -50.33
CA SER A 825 20.57 21.44 -51.19
C SER A 825 20.25 21.27 -52.68
N GLN A 826 19.72 20.10 -53.09
CA GLN A 826 19.43 19.81 -54.48
C GLN A 826 18.09 20.40 -54.90
N THR A 827 18.05 21.05 -56.06
CA THR A 827 16.86 21.81 -56.54
C THR A 827 16.35 21.35 -57.90
N ASP A 828 17.08 20.51 -58.62
CA ASP A 828 16.75 20.04 -59.97
C ASP A 828 15.94 18.73 -59.99
N GLY A 829 15.53 18.24 -58.81
CA GLY A 829 14.72 17.05 -58.65
C GLY A 829 15.51 15.75 -58.77
N THR A 830 16.84 15.81 -58.85
CA THR A 830 17.73 14.64 -58.89
C THR A 830 18.77 14.76 -57.78
N VAL A 831 19.37 13.63 -57.39
CA VAL A 831 20.56 13.65 -56.54
C VAL A 831 21.51 12.54 -56.95
N SER A 832 22.76 12.89 -57.23
CA SER A 832 23.83 11.94 -57.51
C SER A 832 24.86 11.87 -56.39
N PHE A 833 25.37 10.66 -56.15
CA PHE A 833 26.47 10.39 -55.24
C PHE A 833 27.61 9.68 -55.97
N ARG A 834 28.84 10.04 -55.61
CA ARG A 834 30.06 9.32 -55.93
C ARG A 834 30.60 8.60 -54.72
N LEU A 835 30.99 7.35 -54.91
CA LEU A 835 31.58 6.49 -53.92
C LEU A 835 33.07 6.32 -54.20
N VAL A 836 33.90 6.60 -53.20
CA VAL A 836 35.37 6.62 -53.34
C VAL A 836 35.99 5.83 -52.19
N GLY A 837 36.94 4.96 -52.53
CA GLY A 837 37.78 4.30 -51.53
C GLY A 837 38.89 5.19 -51.01
N LEU A 838 39.22 5.04 -49.74
CA LEU A 838 40.27 5.84 -49.10
C LEU A 838 41.55 5.05 -48.82
N ASP A 839 41.48 3.72 -48.84
CA ASP A 839 42.61 2.86 -48.52
C ASP A 839 43.20 2.25 -49.81
N GLU A 840 44.51 2.44 -50.04
CA GLU A 840 45.21 1.96 -51.23
C GLU A 840 45.14 0.43 -51.35
N ASP A 841 44.81 -0.05 -52.56
CA ASP A 841 44.62 -1.44 -52.96
C ASP A 841 43.46 -2.19 -52.27
N LEU A 842 42.59 -1.49 -51.54
CA LEU A 842 41.40 -2.06 -50.89
C LEU A 842 40.11 -1.62 -51.57
N GLY A 843 39.08 -2.46 -51.49
CA GLY A 843 37.79 -2.21 -52.12
C GLY A 843 36.70 -3.17 -51.67
N ALA A 844 35.48 -2.87 -52.10
CA ALA A 844 34.30 -3.69 -51.88
C ALA A 844 33.36 -3.59 -53.08
N ASP A 845 32.48 -4.58 -53.20
CA ASP A 845 31.40 -4.61 -54.17
C ASP A 845 30.07 -4.35 -53.47
N TYR A 846 29.25 -3.51 -54.09
CA TYR A 846 27.92 -3.14 -53.61
C TYR A 846 26.87 -3.62 -54.62
N ALA A 847 25.68 -3.98 -54.16
CA ALA A 847 24.58 -4.29 -55.09
C ALA A 847 24.21 -3.05 -55.93
N THR A 848 23.83 -3.26 -57.19
CA THR A 848 23.29 -2.23 -58.09
C THR A 848 21.78 -2.38 -58.27
N LYS A 849 21.15 -1.50 -59.03
CA LYS A 849 19.74 -1.61 -59.40
C LYS A 849 19.45 -2.83 -60.28
N GLU A 850 20.44 -3.37 -60.98
CA GLU A 850 20.36 -4.60 -61.78
C GLU A 850 20.34 -5.85 -60.91
N HIS A 851 20.73 -5.74 -59.63
CA HIS A 851 20.79 -6.90 -58.75
C HIS A 851 19.43 -7.61 -58.66
N ALA A 852 19.43 -8.93 -58.79
CA ALA A 852 18.20 -9.72 -58.89
C ALA A 852 17.31 -9.63 -57.64
N ASN A 853 17.92 -9.52 -56.45
CA ASN A 853 17.21 -9.27 -55.21
C ASN A 853 16.95 -7.77 -55.02
N ALA A 854 15.70 -7.35 -55.18
CA ALA A 854 15.29 -5.95 -55.02
C ALA A 854 15.47 -5.39 -53.60
N ALA A 855 15.50 -6.26 -52.57
CA ALA A 855 15.60 -5.83 -51.17
C ALA A 855 16.98 -5.30 -50.78
N ILE A 856 18.02 -5.60 -51.57
CA ILE A 856 19.40 -5.18 -51.30
C ILE A 856 19.91 -4.12 -52.27
N ARG A 857 19.04 -3.62 -53.17
CA ARG A 857 19.42 -2.57 -54.12
C ARG A 857 19.72 -1.26 -53.38
N PRO A 858 20.55 -0.37 -53.95
CA PRO A 858 20.78 0.95 -53.36
C PRO A 858 19.47 1.72 -53.17
N VAL A 859 19.30 2.28 -51.96
CA VAL A 859 18.12 3.10 -51.65
C VAL A 859 18.52 4.42 -50.98
N LEU A 860 17.72 5.45 -51.25
CA LEU A 860 17.74 6.70 -50.50
C LEU A 860 16.43 6.79 -49.70
N VAL A 861 16.53 6.70 -48.38
CA VAL A 861 15.38 6.78 -47.48
C VAL A 861 15.20 8.23 -47.07
N VAL A 862 14.14 8.88 -47.55
CA VAL A 862 13.84 10.30 -47.31
C VAL A 862 12.61 10.43 -46.41
N ASN A 863 12.76 11.11 -45.29
CA ASN A 863 11.65 11.54 -44.46
C ASN A 863 11.30 12.98 -44.86
N ALA A 864 10.11 13.22 -45.41
CA ALA A 864 9.66 14.55 -45.81
C ALA A 864 8.22 14.84 -45.35
N GLY A 865 7.99 16.04 -44.83
CA GLY A 865 6.68 16.51 -44.39
C GLY A 865 6.71 17.90 -43.73
N GLY A 866 5.83 18.80 -44.18
CA GLY A 866 5.45 20.05 -43.48
C GLY A 866 6.31 21.29 -43.73
N SER A 867 5.71 22.33 -44.32
CA SER A 867 6.24 23.69 -44.48
C SER A 867 6.53 24.38 -43.14
N GLY A 868 7.67 25.07 -43.04
CA GLY A 868 8.02 26.01 -41.97
C GLY A 868 8.29 25.36 -40.61
N GLY A 869 9.58 25.19 -40.26
CA GLY A 869 9.95 24.81 -38.89
C GLY A 869 9.48 25.85 -37.89
N ASP A 870 8.93 25.39 -36.77
CA ASP A 870 8.48 26.27 -35.69
C ASP A 870 9.69 26.95 -35.03
N THR A 871 9.66 28.28 -35.03
CA THR A 871 10.69 29.13 -34.41
C THR A 871 10.13 29.92 -33.23
N GLN A 872 8.85 29.75 -32.93
CA GLN A 872 8.19 30.44 -31.84
C GLN A 872 8.33 29.62 -30.57
N PRO A 873 8.88 30.19 -29.47
CA PRO A 873 8.92 29.49 -28.20
C PRO A 873 7.53 29.40 -27.55
N PRO A 874 7.28 28.35 -26.73
CA PRO A 874 6.07 28.26 -25.93
C PRO A 874 5.83 29.49 -25.07
N SER A 875 4.57 29.70 -24.67
CA SER A 875 4.26 30.71 -23.66
C SER A 875 4.91 30.37 -22.31
N VAL A 876 5.25 31.40 -21.53
CA VAL A 876 5.83 31.23 -20.19
C VAL A 876 4.83 30.51 -19.28
N PRO A 877 5.22 29.43 -18.56
CA PRO A 877 4.35 28.80 -17.58
C PRO A 877 3.88 29.81 -16.53
N THR A 878 2.56 29.87 -16.30
CA THR A 878 1.95 30.78 -15.32
C THR A 878 1.41 30.00 -14.12
N GLY A 879 1.08 30.68 -13.02
CA GLY A 879 0.46 30.04 -11.87
C GLY A 879 1.34 29.03 -11.13
N LEU A 880 2.68 29.13 -11.26
CA LEU A 880 3.59 28.28 -10.50
C LEU A 880 3.33 28.44 -9.00
N SER A 881 2.99 27.35 -8.35
CA SER A 881 2.64 27.30 -6.94
C SER A 881 3.18 26.04 -6.27
N VAL A 882 3.39 26.12 -4.96
CA VAL A 882 3.77 24.98 -4.12
C VAL A 882 2.48 24.32 -3.66
N THR A 883 2.26 23.07 -4.08
CA THR A 883 1.04 22.30 -3.76
C THR A 883 1.26 21.30 -2.64
N GLY A 884 2.51 21.07 -2.26
CA GLY A 884 2.88 20.21 -1.14
C GLY A 884 4.34 20.39 -0.77
N LYS A 885 4.69 20.04 0.46
CA LYS A 885 6.07 19.98 0.92
C LYS A 885 6.19 18.95 2.04
N THR A 886 7.38 18.41 2.19
CA THR A 886 7.79 17.59 3.33
C THR A 886 9.07 18.18 3.92
N SER A 887 9.68 17.48 4.89
CA SER A 887 11.03 17.81 5.33
C SER A 887 12.11 17.59 4.26
N SER A 888 11.82 16.89 3.16
CA SER A 888 12.81 16.56 2.13
C SER A 888 12.33 16.72 0.69
N SER A 889 11.15 17.29 0.47
CA SER A 889 10.61 17.49 -0.88
C SER A 889 9.68 18.69 -0.96
N VAL A 890 9.52 19.20 -2.19
CA VAL A 890 8.55 20.25 -2.55
C VAL A 890 7.84 19.83 -3.83
N THR A 891 6.52 19.81 -3.80
CA THR A 891 5.65 19.56 -4.96
C THR A 891 5.16 20.87 -5.55
N LEU A 892 5.28 20.99 -6.87
CA LEU A 892 4.99 22.19 -7.65
C LEU A 892 3.90 21.89 -8.68
N ALA A 893 3.04 22.87 -8.94
CA ALA A 893 2.09 22.84 -10.04
C ALA A 893 2.07 24.20 -10.76
N TRP A 894 1.75 24.18 -12.05
CA TRP A 894 1.61 25.37 -12.90
C TRP A 894 0.49 25.20 -13.93
N ASN A 895 0.14 26.29 -14.62
CA ASN A 895 -0.78 26.26 -15.75
C ASN A 895 -0.04 25.82 -17.03
N ALA A 896 -0.74 25.09 -17.88
CA ALA A 896 -0.18 24.66 -19.16
C ALA A 896 0.24 25.87 -20.02
N SER A 897 1.45 25.79 -20.57
CA SER A 897 1.91 26.65 -21.64
C SER A 897 1.23 26.27 -22.96
N THR A 898 1.12 27.24 -23.84
CA THR A 898 0.53 27.12 -25.17
C THR A 898 1.60 27.42 -26.20
N ASP A 899 1.54 26.72 -27.33
CA ASP A 899 2.49 26.88 -28.41
C ASP A 899 1.79 26.56 -29.74
N ASN A 900 2.30 27.09 -30.86
CA ASN A 900 1.73 26.88 -32.19
C ASN A 900 2.01 25.49 -32.77
N THR A 901 3.04 24.77 -32.28
CA THR A 901 3.24 23.33 -32.58
C THR A 901 3.08 22.41 -31.38
N GLY A 902 2.94 22.99 -30.18
CA GLY A 902 2.51 22.29 -28.97
C GLY A 902 3.66 22.02 -28.00
N VAL A 903 3.34 22.08 -26.70
CA VAL A 903 4.30 21.89 -25.62
C VAL A 903 4.49 20.40 -25.34
N THR A 904 5.73 19.93 -25.35
CA THR A 904 6.10 18.53 -25.16
C THR A 904 6.68 18.25 -23.77
N ALA A 905 7.25 19.26 -23.11
CA ALA A 905 7.83 19.10 -21.77
C ALA A 905 7.95 20.43 -21.01
N TYR A 906 8.21 20.33 -19.71
CA TYR A 906 8.56 21.41 -18.79
C TYR A 906 9.86 21.10 -18.05
N GLU A 907 10.63 22.14 -17.77
CA GLU A 907 11.90 22.10 -17.05
C GLU A 907 11.77 22.88 -15.74
N VAL A 908 12.06 22.25 -14.60
CA VAL A 908 11.93 22.82 -13.26
C VAL A 908 13.31 23.11 -12.68
N TYR A 909 13.52 24.36 -12.27
CA TYR A 909 14.81 24.85 -11.77
C TYR A 909 14.73 25.23 -10.29
N ASN A 910 15.76 24.91 -9.51
CA ASN A 910 16.01 25.46 -8.17
C ASN A 910 17.19 26.44 -8.25
N GLY A 911 16.92 27.73 -8.14
CA GLY A 911 17.87 28.76 -8.58
C GLY A 911 18.20 28.59 -10.07
N SER A 912 19.46 28.29 -10.41
CA SER A 912 19.90 28.02 -11.79
C SER A 912 20.03 26.53 -12.13
N ALA A 913 19.89 25.63 -11.16
CA ALA A 913 20.06 24.20 -11.36
C ALA A 913 18.75 23.54 -11.83
N LEU A 914 18.79 22.79 -12.94
CA LEU A 914 17.67 21.95 -13.37
C LEU A 914 17.52 20.79 -12.38
N VAL A 915 16.37 20.70 -11.71
CA VAL A 915 16.12 19.70 -10.66
C VAL A 915 15.04 18.68 -11.03
N ALA A 916 14.20 18.96 -12.03
CA ALA A 916 13.24 18.00 -12.57
C ALA A 916 12.79 18.38 -14.00
N THR A 917 12.25 17.40 -14.72
CA THR A 917 11.53 17.59 -15.99
C THR A 917 10.16 16.92 -15.92
N ALA A 918 9.14 17.51 -16.54
CA ALA A 918 7.78 16.98 -16.51
C ALA A 918 7.13 17.02 -17.91
N THR A 919 6.34 16.01 -18.27
CA THR A 919 5.49 16.03 -19.47
C THR A 919 4.10 16.60 -19.19
N GLY A 920 3.71 16.68 -17.92
CA GLY A 920 2.51 17.35 -17.42
C GLY A 920 2.82 18.65 -16.69
N THR A 921 1.83 19.23 -16.02
CA THR A 921 1.94 20.56 -15.37
C THR A 921 2.22 20.50 -13.87
N THR A 922 2.83 19.41 -13.41
CA THR A 922 3.23 19.20 -12.01
C THR A 922 4.60 18.53 -11.93
N ALA A 923 5.34 18.77 -10.84
CA ALA A 923 6.58 18.07 -10.54
C ALA A 923 6.85 18.05 -9.03
N THR A 924 7.44 16.96 -8.53
CA THR A 924 7.94 16.87 -7.14
C THR A 924 9.46 16.89 -7.15
N VAL A 925 10.05 17.86 -6.46
CA VAL A 925 11.49 17.94 -6.24
C VAL A 925 11.82 17.31 -4.89
N GLY A 926 12.44 16.13 -4.91
CA GLY A 926 12.90 15.42 -3.70
C GLY A 926 14.36 15.72 -3.32
N GLY A 927 14.86 15.05 -2.27
CA GLY A 927 16.26 15.16 -1.84
C GLY A 927 16.66 16.49 -1.20
N LEU A 928 15.68 17.28 -0.75
CA LEU A 928 15.88 18.58 -0.15
C LEU A 928 16.25 18.45 1.35
N SER A 929 16.96 19.44 1.88
CA SER A 929 17.31 19.50 3.30
C SER A 929 16.12 19.99 4.13
N PRO A 930 15.87 19.44 5.33
CA PRO A 930 14.82 19.92 6.23
C PRO A 930 14.99 21.37 6.66
N ASN A 931 13.86 22.03 6.96
CA ASN A 931 13.81 23.41 7.42
C ASN A 931 14.65 24.38 6.56
N THR A 932 14.72 24.14 5.26
CA THR A 932 15.56 24.88 4.32
C THR A 932 14.68 25.50 3.24
N THR A 933 14.88 26.79 2.97
CA THR A 933 14.16 27.52 1.93
C THR A 933 14.81 27.30 0.56
N TYR A 934 14.00 26.90 -0.40
CA TYR A 934 14.35 26.73 -1.81
C TYR A 934 13.50 27.65 -2.69
N THR A 935 14.00 28.00 -3.88
CA THR A 935 13.30 28.90 -4.82
C THR A 935 13.24 28.25 -6.19
N PHE A 936 12.02 28.04 -6.71
CA PHE A 936 11.76 27.29 -7.93
C PHE A 936 11.24 28.15 -9.08
N THR A 937 11.61 27.83 -10.32
CA THR A 937 11.03 28.37 -11.57
C THR A 937 10.79 27.26 -12.58
N VAL A 938 9.89 27.47 -13.54
CA VAL A 938 9.56 26.49 -14.59
C VAL A 938 9.63 27.11 -15.98
N LYS A 939 10.13 26.36 -16.96
CA LYS A 939 10.12 26.68 -18.40
C LYS A 939 9.38 25.60 -19.18
N ALA A 940 8.82 25.94 -20.34
CA ALA A 940 8.16 25.01 -21.26
C ALA A 940 8.98 24.81 -22.52
N LYS A 941 8.86 23.63 -23.14
CA LYS A 941 9.58 23.23 -24.34
C LYS A 941 8.62 22.62 -25.36
N ASP A 942 8.75 22.97 -26.63
CA ASP A 942 7.96 22.42 -27.73
C ASP A 942 8.65 21.22 -28.43
N ALA A 943 8.02 20.70 -29.48
CA ALA A 943 8.57 19.62 -30.30
C ALA A 943 9.74 20.06 -31.19
N ALA A 944 9.85 21.36 -31.51
CA ALA A 944 10.93 21.94 -32.30
C ALA A 944 12.19 22.26 -31.46
N GLY A 945 12.09 22.17 -30.13
CA GLY A 945 13.16 22.44 -29.18
C GLY A 945 13.22 23.88 -28.68
N ASN A 946 12.25 24.75 -29.03
CA ASN A 946 12.19 26.11 -28.51
C ASN A 946 11.79 26.08 -27.03
N VAL A 947 12.40 26.95 -26.22
CA VAL A 947 12.20 27.02 -24.76
C VAL A 947 11.64 28.38 -24.36
N SER A 948 10.60 28.38 -23.55
CA SER A 948 9.98 29.62 -23.06
C SER A 948 10.83 30.35 -22.02
N GLY A 949 10.44 31.59 -21.69
CA GLY A 949 10.96 32.28 -20.50
C GLY A 949 10.60 31.56 -19.20
N ALA A 950 11.35 31.81 -18.13
CA ALA A 950 11.06 31.25 -16.81
C ALA A 950 9.78 31.85 -16.21
N SER A 951 9.00 31.03 -15.52
CA SER A 951 7.87 31.46 -14.70
C SER A 951 8.28 32.45 -13.61
N HIS A 952 7.30 33.07 -12.95
CA HIS A 952 7.56 33.73 -11.67
C HIS A 952 8.11 32.72 -10.66
N PRO A 953 9.14 33.10 -9.86
CA PRO A 953 9.71 32.20 -8.88
C PRO A 953 8.77 31.98 -7.69
N VAL A 954 8.70 30.76 -7.18
CA VAL A 954 8.02 30.42 -5.92
C VAL A 954 9.04 29.92 -4.91
N SER A 955 8.96 30.39 -3.66
CA SER A 955 9.82 29.88 -2.58
C SER A 955 9.05 28.96 -1.65
N ALA A 956 9.71 27.88 -1.23
CA ALA A 956 9.18 26.92 -0.27
C ALA A 956 10.24 26.60 0.78
N THR A 957 9.87 26.66 2.05
CA THR A 957 10.68 26.10 3.14
C THR A 957 10.18 24.71 3.44
N THR A 958 11.03 23.70 3.22
CA THR A 958 10.76 22.31 3.64
C THR A 958 10.45 22.26 5.13
N ASP A 959 9.64 21.30 5.54
CA ASP A 959 9.25 21.19 6.95
C ASP A 959 10.45 20.82 7.84
N ALA A 960 10.34 21.14 9.13
CA ALA A 960 11.28 20.64 10.11
C ALA A 960 11.06 19.14 10.33
N VAL A 961 12.12 18.40 10.64
CA VAL A 961 12.00 17.00 11.07
C VAL A 961 11.24 16.90 12.40
N GLY A 962 10.31 15.96 12.52
CA GLY A 962 9.50 15.76 13.73
C GLY A 962 10.32 15.42 14.97
N ALA A 963 9.75 15.60 16.16
CA ALA A 963 10.44 15.42 17.45
C ALA A 963 11.08 14.03 17.67
N GLY A 964 10.65 13.00 16.92
CA GLY A 964 11.21 11.64 16.93
C GLY A 964 12.55 11.46 16.21
N CYS A 965 13.06 12.49 15.53
CA CYS A 965 14.30 12.47 14.75
C CYS A 965 15.50 13.14 15.44
N SER A 966 15.40 13.47 16.73
CA SER A 966 16.50 14.06 17.49
C SER A 966 17.72 13.14 17.51
N GLY A 967 18.86 13.60 16.98
CA GLY A 967 20.10 12.82 16.89
C GLY A 967 20.19 11.85 15.69
N ALA A 968 19.23 11.88 14.76
CA ALA A 968 19.26 11.05 13.56
C ALA A 968 20.41 11.47 12.61
N LEU A 969 21.02 10.48 11.95
CA LEU A 969 22.11 10.67 11.01
C LEU A 969 21.59 11.29 9.71
N ASN A 970 22.29 12.28 9.18
CA ASN A 970 21.85 13.08 8.03
C ASN A 970 22.94 13.21 6.94
N SER A 971 23.89 12.27 6.88
CA SER A 971 24.89 12.23 5.82
C SER A 971 25.38 10.81 5.56
N THR A 972 25.75 10.50 4.31
CA THR A 972 26.30 9.18 3.92
C THR A 972 27.49 8.76 4.79
N PRO A 973 28.52 9.61 5.03
CA PRO A 973 29.66 9.19 5.85
C PRO A 973 29.26 8.83 7.28
N ALA A 974 28.29 9.53 7.87
CA ALA A 974 27.81 9.22 9.22
C ALA A 974 27.10 7.86 9.26
N ILE A 975 26.23 7.58 8.27
CA ILE A 975 25.50 6.31 8.16
C ILE A 975 26.49 5.15 7.96
N GLN A 976 27.40 5.25 6.99
CA GLN A 976 28.40 4.22 6.72
C GLN A 976 29.32 3.98 7.92
N ASN A 977 29.73 5.05 8.62
CA ASN A 977 30.56 4.91 9.83
C ASN A 977 29.79 4.26 10.99
N ALA A 978 28.49 4.55 11.15
CA ALA A 978 27.66 3.91 12.16
C ALA A 978 27.49 2.41 11.87
N MET A 979 27.17 2.04 10.63
CA MET A 979 27.04 0.62 10.23
C MET A 979 28.34 -0.15 10.40
N LYS A 980 29.49 0.44 10.06
CA LYS A 980 30.81 -0.18 10.22
C LYS A 980 31.19 -0.45 11.67
N ASN A 981 30.71 0.37 12.60
CA ASN A 981 31.07 0.31 14.02
C ASN A 981 29.94 -0.21 14.93
N ALA A 982 28.87 -0.73 14.34
CA ALA A 982 27.68 -1.15 15.06
C ALA A 982 27.96 -2.29 16.07
N LYS A 983 27.17 -2.29 17.14
CA LYS A 983 27.22 -3.25 18.25
C LYS A 983 25.80 -3.78 18.54
N PRO A 984 25.66 -4.99 19.13
CA PRO A 984 24.36 -5.51 19.53
C PRO A 984 23.54 -4.50 20.33
N GLY A 985 22.29 -4.26 19.90
CA GLY A 985 21.36 -3.31 20.50
C GLY A 985 21.45 -1.86 20.00
N ASP A 986 22.40 -1.54 19.12
CA ASP A 986 22.50 -0.21 18.53
C ASP A 986 21.26 0.11 17.66
N ILE A 987 20.77 1.35 17.77
CA ILE A 987 19.72 1.90 16.91
C ILE A 987 20.33 3.02 16.07
N ILE A 988 20.58 2.72 14.79
CA ILE A 988 21.07 3.64 13.78
C ILE A 988 19.86 4.29 13.11
N SER A 989 19.47 5.46 13.60
CA SER A 989 18.34 6.21 13.06
C SER A 989 18.80 7.22 12.01
N ILE A 990 18.14 7.24 10.85
CA ILE A 990 18.49 8.09 9.70
C ILE A 990 17.39 9.14 9.49
N ALA A 991 17.78 10.40 9.29
CA ALA A 991 16.85 11.48 8.97
C ALA A 991 16.28 11.31 7.55
N PRO A 992 15.05 11.78 7.28
CA PRO A 992 14.53 11.86 5.91
C PRO A 992 15.51 12.59 4.98
N GLY A 993 15.72 12.05 3.79
CA GLY A 993 16.68 12.58 2.84
C GLY A 993 17.15 11.52 1.85
N THR A 994 17.92 11.95 0.86
CA THR A 994 18.53 11.06 -0.14
C THR A 994 20.04 10.99 0.10
N TYR A 995 20.55 9.78 0.29
CA TYR A 995 21.93 9.51 0.67
C TYR A 995 22.61 8.71 -0.43
N LEU A 996 23.38 9.42 -1.27
CA LEU A 996 24.21 8.80 -2.29
C LEU A 996 25.33 8.01 -1.60
N GLY A 997 25.32 6.69 -1.74
CA GLY A 997 26.32 5.79 -1.20
C GLY A 997 27.66 5.91 -1.91
N ASP A 998 28.73 5.58 -1.19
CA ASP A 998 30.08 5.59 -1.72
C ASP A 998 30.82 4.30 -1.32
N VAL A 999 31.02 3.42 -2.30
CA VAL A 999 31.71 2.13 -2.12
C VAL A 999 33.15 2.30 -1.61
N SER A 1000 33.81 3.44 -1.87
CA SER A 1000 35.18 3.68 -1.41
C SER A 1000 35.27 3.92 0.10
N THR A 1001 34.15 4.31 0.73
CA THR A 1001 34.09 4.63 2.16
C THR A 1001 33.22 3.66 2.97
N SER A 1002 32.39 2.83 2.31
CA SER A 1002 31.51 1.84 2.96
C SER A 1002 32.30 0.86 3.83
N GLY A 1003 33.54 0.56 3.43
CA GLY A 1003 34.40 -0.41 4.09
C GLY A 1003 34.07 -1.86 3.76
N ASP A 1004 33.29 -2.07 2.69
CA ASP A 1004 33.14 -3.39 2.09
C ASP A 1004 34.41 -3.74 1.32
N THR A 1005 34.97 -4.90 1.62
CA THR A 1005 36.21 -5.40 1.00
C THR A 1005 35.97 -6.83 0.57
N PRO A 1006 36.46 -7.26 -0.62
CA PRO A 1006 36.36 -8.65 -1.06
C PRO A 1006 36.89 -9.62 0.00
N ARG A 1007 36.12 -10.68 0.28
CA ARG A 1007 36.44 -11.73 1.27
C ARG A 1007 37.70 -12.49 0.88
N THR A 1008 37.98 -12.60 -0.41
CA THR A 1008 39.25 -13.06 -0.99
C THR A 1008 39.64 -12.25 -2.23
N PRO A 1009 40.94 -12.24 -2.66
CA PRO A 1009 41.38 -11.53 -3.87
C PRO A 1009 40.72 -11.98 -5.18
N ASN A 1010 40.00 -13.11 -5.18
CA ASN A 1010 39.35 -13.69 -6.35
C ASN A 1010 37.81 -13.66 -6.24
N ASP A 1011 37.24 -13.11 -5.17
CA ASP A 1011 35.79 -13.03 -5.02
C ASP A 1011 35.20 -11.99 -5.98
N SER A 1012 34.20 -12.44 -6.74
CA SER A 1012 33.51 -11.64 -7.75
C SER A 1012 32.16 -11.14 -7.25
N TYR A 1013 32.06 -10.71 -5.97
CA TYR A 1013 30.88 -9.98 -5.48
C TYR A 1013 31.08 -8.47 -5.59
N GLY A 1014 29.96 -7.78 -5.79
CA GLY A 1014 29.86 -6.33 -5.90
C GLY A 1014 29.92 -5.66 -4.52
N PRO A 1015 30.54 -4.49 -4.41
CA PRO A 1015 30.64 -3.79 -3.12
C PRO A 1015 29.31 -3.15 -2.71
N GLY A 1016 28.98 -3.26 -1.42
CA GLY A 1016 27.88 -2.55 -0.79
C GLY A 1016 28.16 -1.06 -0.65
N LEU A 1017 27.18 -0.25 -1.08
CA LEU A 1017 27.11 1.19 -0.83
C LEU A 1017 26.95 1.46 0.67
N PHE A 1018 26.14 0.64 1.34
CA PHE A 1018 25.97 0.63 2.78
C PHE A 1018 26.22 -0.79 3.28
N PHE A 1019 27.30 -0.97 4.05
CA PHE A 1019 27.81 -2.29 4.40
C PHE A 1019 27.97 -2.46 5.91
N SER A 1020 27.64 -3.64 6.42
CA SER A 1020 28.07 -4.04 7.75
C SER A 1020 28.31 -5.55 7.89
N PRO A 1021 29.45 -5.95 8.47
CA PRO A 1021 29.72 -7.33 8.88
C PRO A 1021 29.45 -7.58 10.36
N LYS A 1022 28.84 -6.63 11.08
CA LYS A 1022 28.68 -6.71 12.54
C LYS A 1022 27.50 -7.59 12.89
N ASN A 1023 27.64 -8.39 13.95
CA ASN A 1023 26.55 -9.24 14.43
C ASN A 1023 25.80 -8.56 15.58
N GLY A 1024 24.48 -8.58 15.51
CA GLY A 1024 23.62 -8.41 16.68
C GLY A 1024 23.51 -9.71 17.49
N THR A 1025 22.51 -9.77 18.35
CA THR A 1025 22.11 -10.99 19.05
C THR A 1025 20.59 -11.10 19.09
N ALA A 1026 20.06 -12.28 19.39
CA ALA A 1026 18.61 -12.52 19.51
C ALA A 1026 17.88 -11.56 20.49
N THR A 1027 18.58 -10.97 21.46
CA THR A 1027 18.03 -10.00 22.43
C THR A 1027 18.48 -8.56 22.19
N GLY A 1028 19.45 -8.36 21.29
CA GLY A 1028 20.06 -7.08 20.98
C GLY A 1028 20.31 -6.96 19.49
N HIS A 1029 19.23 -6.88 18.71
CA HIS A 1029 19.30 -6.65 17.28
C HIS A 1029 20.00 -5.32 17.00
N ILE A 1030 20.73 -5.25 15.89
CA ILE A 1030 21.24 -3.97 15.37
C ILE A 1030 20.18 -3.41 14.43
N VAL A 1031 19.64 -2.23 14.75
CA VAL A 1031 18.53 -1.64 14.00
C VAL A 1031 19.05 -0.52 13.10
N LEU A 1032 18.84 -0.62 11.79
CA LEU A 1032 19.00 0.47 10.83
C LEU A 1032 17.62 0.92 10.39
N LYS A 1033 17.26 2.18 10.66
CA LYS A 1033 15.91 2.67 10.33
C LYS A 1033 15.85 4.13 9.90
N SER A 1034 14.80 4.49 9.15
CA SER A 1034 14.38 5.90 9.12
C SER A 1034 13.84 6.31 10.48
N CYS A 1035 14.13 7.54 10.91
CA CYS A 1035 13.49 8.11 12.10
C CYS A 1035 12.03 8.51 11.85
N ASP A 1036 11.64 8.65 10.59
CA ASP A 1036 10.28 8.96 10.13
C ASP A 1036 9.84 7.93 9.08
N PRO A 1037 8.98 6.96 9.45
CA PRO A 1037 8.46 5.96 8.52
C PRO A 1037 7.49 6.50 7.47
N ALA A 1038 6.89 7.68 7.69
CA ALA A 1038 6.02 8.33 6.72
C ALA A 1038 6.82 9.09 5.65
N ASN A 1039 8.03 9.58 6.01
CA ASN A 1039 8.99 10.19 5.10
C ASN A 1039 10.34 9.44 5.15
N ARG A 1040 10.39 8.26 4.54
CA ARG A 1040 11.53 7.34 4.65
C ARG A 1040 12.81 7.91 4.05
N ALA A 1041 13.94 7.65 4.71
CA ALA A 1041 15.25 7.90 4.14
C ALA A 1041 15.49 7.02 2.90
N ILE A 1042 16.10 7.61 1.86
CA ILE A 1042 16.42 6.98 0.58
C ILE A 1042 17.92 6.73 0.52
N LEU A 1043 18.33 5.46 0.49
CA LEU A 1043 19.71 5.04 0.27
C LEU A 1043 19.88 4.72 -1.21
N THR A 1044 20.79 5.42 -1.89
CA THR A 1044 20.85 5.37 -3.36
C THR A 1044 22.26 5.22 -3.92
N GLY A 1045 22.40 4.51 -5.04
CA GLY A 1045 23.62 4.43 -5.84
C GLY A 1045 23.66 5.43 -6.99
N LYS A 1046 24.70 5.34 -7.83
CA LYS A 1046 24.91 6.26 -8.96
C LYS A 1046 24.21 5.78 -10.23
N ALA A 1047 24.25 4.48 -10.48
CA ALA A 1047 23.67 3.88 -11.67
C ALA A 1047 23.24 2.43 -11.39
N VAL A 1048 22.34 1.92 -12.23
CA VAL A 1048 21.84 0.55 -12.14
C VAL A 1048 22.84 -0.48 -12.68
N ASN A 1049 23.97 -0.06 -13.27
CA ASN A 1049 24.93 -0.95 -13.93
C ASN A 1049 26.38 -0.70 -13.47
N ASP A 1050 26.57 -0.28 -12.21
CA ASP A 1050 27.87 0.06 -11.64
C ASP A 1050 28.48 -1.05 -10.75
N GLY A 1051 27.86 -2.23 -10.70
CA GLY A 1051 28.32 -3.35 -9.88
C GLY A 1051 27.98 -3.25 -8.39
N SER A 1052 27.35 -2.16 -7.94
CA SER A 1052 27.13 -1.90 -6.51
C SER A 1052 25.89 -2.60 -5.95
N TYR A 1053 25.92 -2.87 -4.64
CA TYR A 1053 24.76 -3.31 -3.87
C TYR A 1053 24.24 -2.14 -3.03
N GLY A 1054 22.93 -1.91 -3.01
CA GLY A 1054 22.30 -0.87 -2.19
C GLY A 1054 22.66 -1.02 -0.71
N ILE A 1055 22.33 -2.17 -0.13
CA ILE A 1055 22.79 -2.60 1.19
C ILE A 1055 23.44 -3.97 1.06
N HIS A 1056 24.59 -4.15 1.69
CA HIS A 1056 25.25 -5.45 1.82
C HIS A 1056 25.41 -5.80 3.31
N LEU A 1057 24.81 -6.92 3.74
CA LEU A 1057 24.93 -7.43 5.10
C LEU A 1057 25.61 -8.78 5.10
N THR A 1058 26.63 -8.93 5.94
CA THR A 1058 27.22 -10.24 6.26
C THR A 1058 27.12 -10.59 7.73
N GLY A 1059 26.35 -9.80 8.48
CA GLY A 1059 26.15 -9.98 9.91
C GLY A 1059 24.78 -10.61 10.22
N ASP A 1060 24.67 -11.15 11.43
CA ASP A 1060 23.45 -11.74 11.97
C ASP A 1060 22.63 -10.72 12.79
N TYR A 1061 21.33 -10.99 12.97
CA TYR A 1061 20.42 -10.24 13.85
C TYR A 1061 20.36 -8.72 13.58
N TRP A 1062 20.36 -8.34 12.31
CA TRP A 1062 19.98 -6.99 11.88
C TRP A 1062 18.48 -6.84 11.76
N GLU A 1063 18.00 -5.62 12.03
CA GLU A 1063 16.68 -5.16 11.64
C GLU A 1063 16.84 -3.94 10.73
N ILE A 1064 16.58 -4.12 9.44
CA ILE A 1064 16.57 -3.03 8.45
C ILE A 1064 15.10 -2.66 8.23
N ARG A 1065 14.71 -1.43 8.56
CA ARG A 1065 13.31 -1.04 8.42
C ARG A 1065 13.04 0.40 8.06
N ASP A 1066 11.87 0.63 7.46
CA ASP A 1066 11.38 1.96 7.11
C ASP A 1066 12.32 2.72 6.15
N LEU A 1067 12.91 2.04 5.17
CA LEU A 1067 13.90 2.62 4.23
C LEU A 1067 13.52 2.39 2.77
N ILE A 1068 13.98 3.28 1.90
CA ILE A 1068 13.93 3.12 0.43
C ILE A 1068 15.34 2.87 -0.10
N ILE A 1069 15.50 1.86 -0.96
CA ILE A 1069 16.77 1.48 -1.60
C ILE A 1069 16.59 1.56 -3.12
N THR A 1070 17.46 2.31 -3.82
CA THR A 1070 17.32 2.53 -5.27
C THR A 1070 18.62 2.87 -6.01
N ASN A 1071 18.66 2.72 -7.34
CA ASN A 1071 19.81 3.08 -8.21
C ASN A 1071 21.11 2.32 -7.94
N ALA A 1072 21.02 1.05 -7.58
CA ALA A 1072 22.16 0.15 -7.47
C ALA A 1072 22.01 -0.99 -8.48
N GLN A 1073 23.08 -1.74 -8.75
CA GLN A 1073 22.94 -2.93 -9.57
C GLN A 1073 22.09 -3.98 -8.86
N LYS A 1074 22.30 -4.20 -7.55
CA LYS A 1074 21.44 -5.06 -6.71
C LYS A 1074 20.89 -4.25 -5.54
N GLY A 1075 19.69 -4.54 -5.07
CA GLY A 1075 19.09 -3.82 -3.95
C GLY A 1075 19.73 -4.18 -2.59
N ILE A 1076 19.17 -5.15 -1.88
CA ILE A 1076 19.69 -5.63 -0.59
C ILE A 1076 20.27 -7.03 -0.78
N VAL A 1077 21.55 -7.20 -0.50
CA VAL A 1077 22.23 -8.50 -0.55
C VAL A 1077 22.62 -8.90 0.87
N VAL A 1078 22.24 -10.11 1.27
CA VAL A 1078 22.64 -10.73 2.53
C VAL A 1078 23.51 -11.93 2.18
N ASP A 1079 24.79 -11.88 2.56
CA ASP A 1079 25.77 -12.95 2.32
C ASP A 1079 26.23 -13.53 3.67
N ASN A 1080 25.96 -14.80 3.93
CA ASN A 1080 26.25 -15.46 5.22
C ASN A 1080 25.68 -14.74 6.46
N GLY A 1081 24.58 -13.99 6.30
CA GLY A 1081 23.89 -13.30 7.39
C GLY A 1081 22.62 -14.05 7.81
N ASN A 1082 22.41 -14.22 9.10
CA ASN A 1082 21.34 -15.06 9.64
C ASN A 1082 20.44 -14.31 10.62
N ASN A 1083 19.18 -14.73 10.71
CA ASN A 1083 18.19 -14.15 11.62
C ASN A 1083 17.99 -12.64 11.44
N ASN A 1084 18.21 -12.13 10.22
CA ASN A 1084 17.98 -10.73 9.89
C ASN A 1084 16.50 -10.48 9.54
N LEU A 1085 16.03 -9.29 9.87
CA LEU A 1085 14.68 -8.83 9.58
C LEU A 1085 14.74 -7.61 8.65
N LEU A 1086 14.21 -7.75 7.44
CA LEU A 1086 13.95 -6.66 6.50
C LEU A 1086 12.46 -6.33 6.57
N ASN A 1087 12.09 -5.23 7.22
CA ASN A 1087 10.70 -4.89 7.54
C ASN A 1087 10.33 -3.52 6.95
N ASN A 1088 9.23 -3.42 6.21
CA ASN A 1088 8.79 -2.13 5.63
C ASN A 1088 9.88 -1.42 4.78
N VAL A 1089 10.66 -2.20 4.03
CA VAL A 1089 11.60 -1.66 3.05
C VAL A 1089 10.94 -1.51 1.69
N GLU A 1090 11.36 -0.51 0.94
CA GLU A 1090 10.99 -0.35 -0.47
C GLU A 1090 12.24 -0.44 -1.34
N VAL A 1091 12.25 -1.34 -2.32
CA VAL A 1091 13.39 -1.54 -3.23
C VAL A 1091 12.90 -1.33 -4.66
N HIS A 1092 13.51 -0.38 -5.37
CA HIS A 1092 13.12 -0.11 -6.75
C HIS A 1092 14.21 0.52 -7.60
N ARG A 1093 14.04 0.49 -8.93
CA ARG A 1093 15.01 0.96 -9.94
C ARG A 1093 16.40 0.38 -9.70
N VAL A 1094 16.49 -0.95 -9.69
CA VAL A 1094 17.74 -1.71 -9.58
C VAL A 1094 18.05 -2.46 -10.88
N GLY A 1095 19.33 -2.69 -11.13
CA GLY A 1095 19.80 -3.23 -12.42
C GLY A 1095 19.55 -4.72 -12.63
N ASP A 1096 19.73 -5.49 -11.58
CA ASP A 1096 19.50 -6.92 -11.49
C ASP A 1096 18.40 -7.11 -10.40
N GLU A 1097 18.63 -7.95 -9.39
CA GLU A 1097 17.61 -8.34 -8.41
C GLU A 1097 17.42 -7.35 -7.24
N GLY A 1098 16.20 -7.36 -6.69
CA GLY A 1098 15.80 -6.51 -5.56
C GLY A 1098 16.42 -6.94 -4.23
N VAL A 1099 16.09 -8.14 -3.74
CA VAL A 1099 16.62 -8.69 -2.48
C VAL A 1099 17.24 -10.05 -2.72
N HIS A 1100 18.44 -10.31 -2.20
CA HIS A 1100 19.14 -11.59 -2.38
C HIS A 1100 19.60 -12.17 -1.04
N PHE A 1101 19.10 -13.34 -0.68
CA PHE A 1101 19.62 -14.16 0.43
C PHE A 1101 20.59 -15.21 -0.12
N ARG A 1102 21.89 -15.02 0.10
CA ARG A 1102 22.97 -15.75 -0.56
C ARG A 1102 24.03 -16.23 0.44
N ASP A 1103 24.91 -17.13 -0.01
CA ASP A 1103 26.10 -17.56 0.72
C ASP A 1103 25.80 -18.09 2.13
N GLY A 1104 24.81 -18.98 2.27
CA GLY A 1104 24.44 -19.57 3.56
C GLY A 1104 23.47 -18.75 4.43
N SER A 1105 23.01 -17.59 3.96
CA SER A 1105 22.08 -16.73 4.69
C SER A 1105 20.76 -17.44 5.05
N SER A 1106 20.54 -17.68 6.33
CA SER A 1106 19.44 -18.52 6.84
C SER A 1106 18.58 -17.83 7.90
N TYR A 1107 17.31 -18.23 8.00
CA TYR A 1107 16.33 -17.73 8.96
C TYR A 1107 16.09 -16.21 8.87
N ASN A 1108 16.35 -15.61 7.71
CA ASN A 1108 16.07 -14.21 7.46
C ASN A 1108 14.59 -14.03 7.11
N THR A 1109 14.04 -12.86 7.41
CA THR A 1109 12.66 -12.50 7.08
C THR A 1109 12.63 -11.22 6.25
N LEU A 1110 11.95 -11.26 5.11
CA LEU A 1110 11.49 -10.07 4.36
C LEU A 1110 9.99 -9.91 4.61
N GLU A 1111 9.58 -8.80 5.21
CA GLU A 1111 8.17 -8.57 5.53
C GLU A 1111 7.66 -7.14 5.39
N TYR A 1112 6.36 -7.00 5.14
CA TYR A 1112 5.65 -5.71 5.00
C TYR A 1112 6.30 -4.76 3.98
N SER A 1113 6.98 -5.31 2.98
CA SER A 1113 7.87 -4.57 2.09
C SER A 1113 7.29 -4.42 0.69
N LYS A 1114 7.87 -3.53 -0.11
CA LYS A 1114 7.47 -3.32 -1.51
C LYS A 1114 8.68 -3.42 -2.44
N ILE A 1115 8.59 -4.24 -3.48
CA ILE A 1115 9.64 -4.40 -4.49
C ILE A 1115 9.02 -4.21 -5.87
N TYR A 1116 9.67 -3.41 -6.72
CA TYR A 1116 9.21 -3.13 -8.09
C TYR A 1116 10.35 -2.57 -8.94
N ASP A 1117 10.17 -2.51 -10.27
CA ASP A 1117 11.16 -1.90 -11.18
C ASP A 1117 12.59 -2.46 -11.00
N THR A 1118 12.74 -3.77 -11.19
CA THR A 1118 14.01 -4.52 -11.10
C THR A 1118 14.43 -5.02 -12.49
N GLY A 1119 15.71 -5.36 -12.69
CA GLY A 1119 16.22 -5.78 -14.01
C GLY A 1119 16.46 -4.65 -15.01
N ASN A 1120 16.70 -3.42 -14.53
CA ASN A 1120 16.96 -2.24 -15.37
C ASN A 1120 18.31 -2.25 -16.11
N TYR A 1121 19.16 -3.24 -15.84
CA TYR A 1121 20.42 -3.49 -16.55
C TYR A 1121 20.37 -4.84 -17.26
N GLN A 1122 20.04 -5.91 -16.53
CA GLN A 1122 19.92 -7.27 -17.08
C GLN A 1122 18.52 -7.82 -16.77
N PRO A 1123 17.58 -7.75 -17.73
CA PRO A 1123 16.20 -8.17 -17.51
C PRO A 1123 16.05 -9.62 -17.01
N GLY A 1124 16.92 -10.52 -17.45
CA GLY A 1124 16.93 -11.93 -17.04
C GLY A 1124 17.54 -12.22 -15.65
N TYR A 1125 18.07 -11.19 -14.97
CA TYR A 1125 18.52 -11.24 -13.56
C TYR A 1125 17.72 -10.26 -12.70
N GLY A 1126 16.53 -9.88 -13.16
CA GLY A 1126 15.70 -8.84 -12.56
C GLY A 1126 14.72 -9.38 -11.54
N GLU A 1127 15.08 -10.38 -10.72
CA GLU A 1127 14.14 -10.96 -9.77
C GLU A 1127 13.74 -9.97 -8.67
N GLY A 1128 12.51 -10.06 -8.18
CA GLY A 1128 12.11 -9.27 -7.01
C GLY A 1128 12.90 -9.70 -5.76
N ALA A 1129 12.82 -11.00 -5.45
CA ALA A 1129 13.63 -11.64 -4.42
C ALA A 1129 14.29 -12.91 -4.94
N TYR A 1130 15.55 -13.13 -4.57
CA TYR A 1130 16.37 -14.28 -4.98
C TYR A 1130 16.85 -15.01 -3.73
N VAL A 1131 16.52 -16.30 -3.60
CA VAL A 1131 16.81 -17.10 -2.41
C VAL A 1131 17.75 -18.26 -2.78
N GLY A 1132 19.00 -18.17 -2.34
CA GLY A 1132 20.03 -19.20 -2.55
C GLY A 1132 21.01 -18.82 -3.67
N SER A 1133 21.54 -19.82 -4.37
CA SER A 1133 22.49 -19.61 -5.46
C SER A 1133 22.34 -20.69 -6.52
N ASP A 1134 22.45 -20.30 -7.79
CA ASP A 1134 22.52 -21.25 -8.91
C ASP A 1134 23.75 -22.15 -8.75
N GLU A 1135 23.67 -23.45 -9.06
CA GLU A 1135 24.69 -24.49 -8.89
C GLU A 1135 26.06 -24.14 -9.52
N SER A 1136 26.07 -23.28 -10.54
CA SER A 1136 27.31 -22.82 -11.19
C SER A 1136 28.04 -21.73 -10.40
N SER A 1137 27.38 -21.13 -9.41
CA SER A 1137 27.90 -20.09 -8.54
C SER A 1137 28.98 -20.60 -7.57
N PRO A 1138 29.94 -19.76 -7.15
CA PRO A 1138 30.96 -20.12 -6.16
C PRO A 1138 30.50 -19.99 -4.69
N TYR A 1139 29.30 -19.47 -4.41
CA TYR A 1139 28.80 -19.22 -3.04
C TYR A 1139 28.26 -20.48 -2.36
N GLU A 1140 28.08 -20.45 -1.03
CA GLU A 1140 27.31 -21.49 -0.34
C GLU A 1140 25.85 -21.48 -0.79
N HIS A 1141 25.33 -22.64 -1.19
CA HIS A 1141 23.99 -22.80 -1.77
C HIS A 1141 22.95 -23.21 -0.74
N ILE A 1142 23.38 -23.80 0.39
CA ILE A 1142 22.48 -24.22 1.46
C ILE A 1142 22.03 -23.00 2.25
N VAL A 1143 20.81 -22.53 1.96
CA VAL A 1143 20.13 -21.45 2.70
C VAL A 1143 18.85 -22.00 3.31
N ILE A 1144 18.65 -21.82 4.62
CA ILE A 1144 17.62 -22.54 5.38
C ILE A 1144 16.59 -21.58 5.96
N GLY A 1145 15.31 -21.90 5.82
CA GLY A 1145 14.23 -21.30 6.63
C GLY A 1145 14.00 -19.80 6.42
N ASN A 1146 14.40 -19.24 5.28
CA ASN A 1146 14.11 -17.85 4.97
C ASN A 1146 12.60 -17.66 4.75
N THR A 1147 12.06 -16.54 5.22
CA THR A 1147 10.63 -16.21 5.14
C THR A 1147 10.43 -14.93 4.35
N ILE A 1148 9.51 -14.94 3.40
CA ILE A 1148 9.02 -13.76 2.68
C ILE A 1148 7.52 -13.66 2.96
N ARG A 1149 7.07 -12.57 3.58
CA ARG A 1149 5.64 -12.41 3.89
C ARG A 1149 5.12 -10.99 3.78
N HIS A 1150 3.81 -10.81 3.59
CA HIS A 1150 3.19 -9.48 3.49
C HIS A 1150 3.92 -8.52 2.54
N THR A 1151 4.57 -9.05 1.50
CA THR A 1151 5.40 -8.27 0.59
C THR A 1151 4.67 -8.07 -0.73
N VAL A 1152 4.67 -6.83 -1.21
CA VAL A 1152 4.07 -6.44 -2.48
C VAL A 1152 5.17 -6.43 -3.54
N PHE A 1153 5.08 -7.37 -4.47
CA PHE A 1153 5.86 -7.38 -5.70
C PHE A 1153 5.02 -6.70 -6.78
N ASP A 1154 5.26 -5.40 -6.97
CA ASP A 1154 4.48 -4.56 -7.89
C ASP A 1154 5.11 -4.60 -9.31
N GLY A 1155 4.47 -3.93 -10.27
CA GLY A 1155 4.85 -4.03 -11.68
C GLY A 1155 6.26 -3.49 -12.00
N GLY A 1156 6.82 -3.96 -13.12
CA GLY A 1156 8.15 -3.57 -13.59
C GLY A 1156 9.28 -4.50 -13.15
N ILE A 1157 8.96 -5.62 -12.50
CA ILE A 1157 9.92 -6.71 -12.25
C ILE A 1157 10.06 -7.53 -13.54
N THR A 1158 11.27 -7.62 -14.09
CA THR A 1158 11.48 -8.20 -15.42
C THR A 1158 11.67 -9.72 -15.42
N ALA A 1159 12.07 -10.32 -14.29
CA ALA A 1159 12.18 -11.77 -14.10
C ALA A 1159 11.10 -12.28 -13.12
N GLU A 1160 11.29 -13.42 -12.43
CA GLU A 1160 10.40 -13.91 -11.39
C GLU A 1160 10.26 -12.89 -10.25
N HIS A 1161 9.07 -12.79 -9.65
CA HIS A 1161 8.95 -12.01 -8.42
C HIS A 1161 9.76 -12.64 -7.30
N ILE A 1162 9.77 -13.97 -7.22
CA ILE A 1162 10.63 -14.71 -6.30
C ILE A 1162 11.25 -15.90 -7.04
N ASP A 1163 12.57 -16.01 -7.05
CA ASP A 1163 13.26 -17.22 -7.50
C ASP A 1163 13.94 -17.93 -6.31
N ILE A 1164 13.50 -19.15 -6.02
CA ILE A 1164 14.03 -20.00 -4.96
C ILE A 1164 14.94 -21.05 -5.58
N LYS A 1165 16.26 -20.90 -5.42
CA LYS A 1165 17.26 -21.78 -6.03
C LYS A 1165 17.36 -23.15 -5.34
N GLU A 1166 17.95 -24.09 -6.06
CA GLU A 1166 18.49 -25.34 -5.54
C GLU A 1166 19.40 -25.10 -4.32
N GLY A 1167 19.39 -26.04 -3.39
CA GLY A 1167 20.07 -25.89 -2.10
C GLY A 1167 19.27 -25.12 -1.05
N ALA A 1168 18.32 -24.26 -1.45
CA ALA A 1168 17.42 -23.61 -0.50
C ALA A 1168 16.45 -24.63 0.14
N ASP A 1169 16.34 -24.62 1.46
CA ASP A 1169 15.52 -25.57 2.23
C ASP A 1169 14.54 -24.83 3.15
N GLY A 1170 13.25 -25.13 3.04
CA GLY A 1170 12.25 -24.64 3.98
C GLY A 1170 11.89 -23.16 3.81
N THR A 1171 12.06 -22.60 2.60
CA THR A 1171 11.65 -21.22 2.32
C THR A 1171 10.14 -21.08 2.45
N VAL A 1172 9.67 -20.09 3.21
CA VAL A 1172 8.24 -19.79 3.38
C VAL A 1172 7.88 -18.52 2.63
N VAL A 1173 6.85 -18.57 1.79
CA VAL A 1173 6.28 -17.41 1.10
C VAL A 1173 4.80 -17.29 1.45
N GLU A 1174 4.41 -16.26 2.19
CA GLU A 1174 3.01 -16.11 2.62
C GLU A 1174 2.42 -14.70 2.61
N TYR A 1175 1.12 -14.58 2.32
CA TYR A 1175 0.42 -13.29 2.32
C TYR A 1175 1.05 -12.22 1.39
N CYS A 1176 1.76 -12.64 0.34
CA CYS A 1176 2.36 -11.73 -0.64
C CYS A 1176 1.39 -11.40 -1.77
N TYR A 1177 1.64 -10.27 -2.43
CA TYR A 1177 0.92 -9.83 -3.63
C TYR A 1177 1.86 -9.77 -4.83
N PHE A 1178 1.43 -10.29 -5.98
CA PHE A 1178 2.22 -10.39 -7.20
C PHE A 1178 1.52 -9.68 -8.38
N ASN A 1179 2.15 -8.65 -8.94
CA ASN A 1179 1.70 -7.94 -10.14
C ASN A 1179 2.55 -8.33 -11.37
N GLY A 1180 2.03 -9.19 -12.24
CA GLY A 1180 2.78 -9.71 -13.39
C GLY A 1180 3.08 -8.71 -14.51
N THR A 1181 2.67 -7.44 -14.40
CA THR A 1181 3.03 -6.41 -15.37
C THR A 1181 4.54 -6.16 -15.36
N GLY A 1182 5.21 -6.27 -16.51
CA GLY A 1182 6.65 -5.98 -16.65
C GLY A 1182 7.54 -7.20 -16.83
N MET A 1183 7.08 -8.39 -16.44
CA MET A 1183 7.83 -9.63 -16.65
C MET A 1183 8.11 -9.89 -18.13
N THR A 1184 9.32 -10.31 -18.46
CA THR A 1184 9.84 -10.36 -19.84
C THR A 1184 9.86 -11.76 -20.45
N GLY A 1185 9.92 -12.81 -19.61
CA GLY A 1185 10.17 -14.19 -20.04
C GLY A 1185 11.65 -14.49 -20.34
N ASP A 1186 12.54 -13.52 -20.17
CA ASP A 1186 13.98 -13.73 -20.36
C ASP A 1186 14.52 -14.71 -19.30
N ASN A 1187 15.52 -15.49 -19.66
CA ASN A 1187 16.09 -16.54 -18.79
C ASN A 1187 15.07 -17.55 -18.24
N SER A 1188 13.96 -17.78 -18.95
CA SER A 1188 12.84 -18.63 -18.54
C SER A 1188 11.97 -18.05 -17.43
N ALA A 1189 12.01 -16.74 -17.20
CA ALA A 1189 11.22 -16.05 -16.19
C ALA A 1189 9.75 -15.88 -16.57
N ASP A 1190 8.99 -16.97 -16.49
CA ASP A 1190 7.62 -17.07 -16.98
C ASP A 1190 6.60 -17.44 -15.89
N SER A 1191 6.93 -17.25 -14.61
CA SER A 1191 6.00 -17.41 -13.48
C SER A 1191 6.26 -16.43 -12.33
N PHE A 1192 5.28 -16.21 -11.44
CA PHE A 1192 5.49 -15.33 -10.29
C PHE A 1192 6.57 -15.88 -9.36
N ILE A 1193 6.58 -17.20 -9.17
CA ILE A 1193 7.58 -17.90 -8.35
C ILE A 1193 8.07 -19.14 -9.09
N ASP A 1194 9.38 -19.23 -9.29
CA ASP A 1194 10.04 -20.49 -9.67
C ASP A 1194 10.71 -21.12 -8.43
N VAL A 1195 10.34 -22.38 -8.14
CA VAL A 1195 10.81 -23.12 -6.98
C VAL A 1195 11.70 -24.27 -7.42
N LYS A 1196 13.01 -24.05 -7.29
CA LYS A 1196 14.07 -25.05 -7.46
C LYS A 1196 14.56 -25.61 -6.12
N GLY A 1197 14.25 -24.97 -4.99
CA GLY A 1197 14.57 -25.45 -3.65
C GLY A 1197 13.75 -26.67 -3.19
N VAL A 1198 13.92 -27.03 -1.91
CA VAL A 1198 13.24 -28.15 -1.25
C VAL A 1198 12.44 -27.70 -0.03
N ASN A 1199 11.41 -28.47 0.34
CA ASN A 1199 10.54 -28.24 1.49
C ASN A 1199 9.92 -26.83 1.59
N SER A 1200 9.83 -26.10 0.48
CA SER A 1200 9.32 -24.74 0.48
C SER A 1200 7.80 -24.73 0.67
N VAL A 1201 7.29 -23.70 1.33
CA VAL A 1201 5.86 -23.55 1.66
C VAL A 1201 5.34 -22.22 1.11
N ILE A 1202 4.50 -22.28 0.08
CA ILE A 1202 3.97 -21.12 -0.64
C ILE A 1202 2.46 -21.07 -0.38
N ARG A 1203 1.99 -20.11 0.43
CA ARG A 1203 0.60 -20.10 0.92
C ARG A 1203 -0.03 -18.72 1.07
N TYR A 1204 -1.35 -18.64 0.95
CA TYR A 1204 -2.09 -17.39 1.21
C TYR A 1204 -1.68 -16.20 0.35
N ASN A 1205 -1.03 -16.42 -0.79
CA ASN A 1205 -0.57 -15.34 -1.66
C ASN A 1205 -1.62 -14.97 -2.71
N GLU A 1206 -1.61 -13.72 -3.18
CA GLU A 1206 -2.40 -13.30 -4.33
C GLU A 1206 -1.51 -12.95 -5.53
N GLY A 1207 -1.91 -13.34 -6.75
CA GLY A 1207 -1.14 -13.01 -7.96
C GLY A 1207 -1.99 -12.73 -9.18
N TYR A 1208 -1.63 -11.69 -9.94
CA TYR A 1208 -2.40 -11.21 -11.09
C TYR A 1208 -1.50 -11.08 -12.31
N ARG A 1209 -1.86 -11.80 -13.37
CA ARG A 1209 -1.13 -11.81 -14.65
C ARG A 1209 -1.27 -10.49 -15.43
N ASN A 1210 -2.39 -9.79 -15.26
CA ASN A 1210 -2.63 -8.46 -15.81
C ASN A 1210 -2.39 -8.36 -17.34
N GLY A 1211 -2.82 -9.38 -18.07
CA GLY A 1211 -2.71 -9.45 -19.53
C GLY A 1211 -1.31 -9.82 -20.04
N ASN A 1212 -0.30 -9.99 -19.17
CA ASN A 1212 1.06 -10.22 -19.62
C ASN A 1212 1.24 -11.63 -20.20
N ALA A 1213 1.45 -11.69 -21.53
CA ALA A 1213 1.69 -12.91 -22.30
C ALA A 1213 2.88 -13.75 -21.81
N LYS A 1214 3.85 -13.14 -21.13
CA LYS A 1214 5.07 -13.77 -20.66
C LYS A 1214 4.90 -14.60 -19.40
N VAL A 1215 3.87 -14.32 -18.60
CA VAL A 1215 3.53 -15.14 -17.44
C VAL A 1215 2.72 -16.34 -17.93
N ALA A 1216 3.38 -17.48 -17.99
CA ALA A 1216 2.83 -18.75 -18.43
C ALA A 1216 2.08 -19.44 -17.28
N ASP A 1217 2.70 -19.56 -16.11
CA ASP A 1217 2.15 -20.21 -14.92
C ASP A 1217 2.17 -19.25 -13.72
N ALA A 1218 1.37 -19.52 -12.69
CA ALA A 1218 1.49 -18.76 -11.44
C ALA A 1218 2.73 -19.17 -10.65
N PHE A 1219 2.90 -20.48 -10.41
CA PHE A 1219 4.03 -21.05 -9.69
C PHE A 1219 4.59 -22.25 -10.45
N GLN A 1220 5.92 -22.37 -10.46
CA GLN A 1220 6.62 -23.48 -11.08
C GLN A 1220 7.49 -24.22 -10.08
N VAL A 1221 7.64 -25.53 -10.29
CA VAL A 1221 8.57 -26.37 -9.53
C VAL A 1221 9.47 -27.13 -10.48
N ARG A 1222 10.76 -26.85 -10.40
CA ARG A 1222 11.77 -27.38 -11.32
C ARG A 1222 12.90 -28.05 -10.53
N THR A 1223 13.65 -28.91 -11.20
CA THR A 1223 14.93 -29.41 -10.69
C THR A 1223 16.06 -28.78 -11.50
N HIS A 1224 17.11 -28.31 -10.84
CA HIS A 1224 18.32 -27.82 -11.49
C HIS A 1224 19.57 -28.44 -10.87
N GLY A 1225 20.48 -28.92 -11.71
CA GLY A 1225 21.72 -29.53 -11.25
C GLY A 1225 21.58 -30.89 -10.56
N SER A 1226 22.67 -31.35 -9.95
CA SER A 1226 22.70 -32.61 -9.16
C SER A 1226 23.56 -32.55 -7.89
N LYS A 1227 24.29 -31.45 -7.65
CA LYS A 1227 25.13 -31.24 -6.48
C LYS A 1227 24.32 -30.89 -5.23
N TYR A 1228 23.19 -30.21 -5.39
CA TYR A 1228 22.37 -29.72 -4.28
C TYR A 1228 20.94 -30.26 -4.32
N PRO A 1229 20.26 -30.40 -3.17
CA PRO A 1229 18.85 -30.77 -3.12
C PRO A 1229 18.01 -29.80 -3.95
N THR A 1230 17.12 -30.32 -4.80
CA THR A 1230 16.31 -29.51 -5.69
C THR A 1230 14.93 -30.11 -5.95
N GLY A 1231 13.91 -29.26 -6.12
CA GLY A 1231 12.59 -29.59 -6.64
C GLY A 1231 11.81 -30.65 -5.84
N LYS A 1232 12.04 -30.74 -4.52
CA LYS A 1232 11.51 -31.82 -3.68
C LYS A 1232 10.65 -31.32 -2.52
N ASP A 1233 9.52 -31.99 -2.29
CA ASP A 1233 8.65 -31.82 -1.10
C ASP A 1233 8.10 -30.40 -0.90
N ASN A 1234 7.98 -29.61 -1.98
CA ASN A 1234 7.41 -28.27 -1.95
C ASN A 1234 5.88 -28.30 -1.84
N THR A 1235 5.31 -27.40 -1.03
CA THR A 1235 3.87 -27.37 -0.72
C THR A 1235 3.26 -26.02 -1.05
N PHE A 1236 2.14 -26.04 -1.78
CA PHE A 1236 1.39 -24.86 -2.21
C PHE A 1236 -0.03 -24.93 -1.68
N TYR A 1237 -0.54 -23.90 -1.00
CA TYR A 1237 -1.95 -23.94 -0.60
C TYR A 1237 -2.59 -22.59 -0.26
N ASN A 1238 -3.91 -22.49 -0.45
CA ASN A 1238 -4.68 -21.28 -0.21
C ASN A 1238 -4.16 -20.04 -0.96
N ASN A 1239 -3.48 -20.20 -2.09
CA ASN A 1239 -3.09 -19.08 -2.95
C ASN A 1239 -4.26 -18.70 -3.87
N LYS A 1240 -4.34 -17.45 -4.29
CA LYS A 1240 -5.39 -16.94 -5.18
C LYS A 1240 -4.78 -16.23 -6.37
N VAL A 1241 -4.98 -16.76 -7.57
CA VAL A 1241 -4.30 -16.25 -8.77
C VAL A 1241 -5.27 -15.96 -9.91
N ASN A 1242 -5.04 -14.87 -10.64
CA ASN A 1242 -5.71 -14.57 -11.90
C ASN A 1242 -4.72 -14.69 -13.06
N LEU A 1243 -4.99 -15.62 -13.97
CA LEU A 1243 -4.18 -15.88 -15.16
C LEU A 1243 -4.88 -15.48 -16.47
N ASP A 1244 -5.91 -14.62 -16.43
CA ASP A 1244 -6.63 -14.08 -17.60
C ASP A 1244 -7.14 -15.15 -18.61
N ASN A 1245 -7.50 -16.34 -18.10
CA ASN A 1245 -7.84 -17.52 -18.91
C ASN A 1245 -6.71 -18.11 -19.78
N ALA A 1246 -5.45 -17.77 -19.51
CA ALA A 1246 -4.28 -18.40 -20.16
C ALA A 1246 -4.27 -19.94 -19.93
N PRO A 1247 -3.57 -20.73 -20.77
CA PRO A 1247 -3.60 -22.20 -20.65
C PRO A 1247 -2.74 -22.76 -19.51
N GLY A 1248 -1.85 -21.98 -18.89
CA GLY A 1248 -0.96 -22.47 -17.85
C GLY A 1248 -1.64 -22.73 -16.50
N TYR A 1249 -0.85 -23.23 -15.55
CA TYR A 1249 -1.28 -23.79 -14.27
C TYR A 1249 -1.11 -22.81 -13.12
N VAL A 1250 -1.85 -23.04 -12.03
CA VAL A 1250 -1.52 -22.46 -10.73
C VAL A 1250 -0.20 -23.05 -10.22
N VAL A 1251 -0.05 -24.37 -10.26
CA VAL A 1251 1.22 -25.05 -9.93
C VAL A 1251 1.63 -25.98 -11.08
N ASN A 1252 2.76 -25.66 -11.72
CA ASN A 1252 3.36 -26.46 -12.78
C ASN A 1252 4.66 -27.11 -12.31
N ALA A 1253 4.59 -28.38 -11.90
CA ALA A 1253 5.77 -29.14 -11.48
C ALA A 1253 6.35 -29.97 -12.64
N THR A 1254 7.65 -29.89 -12.88
CA THR A 1254 8.32 -30.75 -13.89
C THR A 1254 8.27 -32.22 -13.52
N SER A 1255 8.47 -33.14 -14.46
CA SER A 1255 8.47 -34.59 -14.18
C SER A 1255 9.64 -35.06 -13.30
N ALA A 1256 10.67 -34.22 -13.15
CA ALA A 1256 11.81 -34.49 -12.28
C ALA A 1256 11.56 -34.01 -10.83
N ALA A 1257 10.63 -33.07 -10.62
CA ALA A 1257 10.22 -32.66 -9.28
C ALA A 1257 9.48 -33.81 -8.58
N THR A 1258 9.73 -33.97 -7.28
CA THR A 1258 9.15 -35.08 -6.50
C THR A 1258 8.49 -34.57 -5.22
N GLY A 1259 7.41 -35.23 -4.78
CA GLY A 1259 6.75 -34.89 -3.51
C GLY A 1259 6.05 -33.52 -3.47
N THR A 1260 5.90 -32.83 -4.62
CA THR A 1260 5.18 -31.55 -4.69
C THR A 1260 3.71 -31.77 -4.34
N LYS A 1261 3.18 -30.94 -3.43
CA LYS A 1261 1.80 -31.00 -2.94
C LYS A 1261 1.11 -29.67 -3.19
N ALA A 1262 -0.14 -29.70 -3.63
CA ALA A 1262 -0.95 -28.49 -3.74
C ALA A 1262 -2.43 -28.72 -3.39
N HIS A 1263 -3.00 -27.87 -2.55
CA HIS A 1263 -4.43 -27.95 -2.18
C HIS A 1263 -5.01 -26.56 -1.90
N ASP A 1264 -6.32 -26.41 -2.03
CA ASP A 1264 -7.07 -25.17 -1.70
C ASP A 1264 -6.63 -23.90 -2.45
N ASP A 1265 -5.84 -23.99 -3.52
CA ASP A 1265 -5.53 -22.84 -4.37
C ASP A 1265 -6.73 -22.47 -5.26
N VAL A 1266 -6.93 -21.17 -5.45
CA VAL A 1266 -8.02 -20.58 -6.21
C VAL A 1266 -7.49 -19.94 -7.49
N ARG A 1267 -8.03 -20.35 -8.64
CA ARG A 1267 -7.81 -19.69 -9.93
C ARG A 1267 -9.02 -18.86 -10.33
N ILE A 1268 -8.87 -17.54 -10.34
CA ILE A 1268 -9.89 -16.60 -10.79
C ILE A 1268 -10.16 -16.83 -12.28
N GLY A 1269 -11.44 -17.00 -12.63
CA GLY A 1269 -11.87 -17.32 -14.01
C GLY A 1269 -11.86 -18.82 -14.36
N GLY A 1270 -11.40 -19.69 -13.45
CA GLY A 1270 -11.33 -21.14 -13.67
C GLY A 1270 -10.13 -21.58 -14.54
N GLY A 1271 -10.09 -22.86 -14.92
CA GLY A 1271 -9.06 -23.49 -15.77
C GLY A 1271 -8.02 -24.32 -14.99
N ASN A 1272 -6.79 -24.41 -15.50
CA ASN A 1272 -5.80 -25.37 -15.02
C ASN A 1272 -5.26 -25.01 -13.62
N LEU A 1273 -5.54 -25.85 -12.62
CA LEU A 1273 -4.97 -25.72 -11.26
C LEU A 1273 -3.57 -26.33 -11.19
N TYR A 1274 -3.46 -27.66 -11.22
CA TYR A 1274 -2.19 -28.36 -11.05
C TYR A 1274 -1.98 -29.39 -12.16
N ASN A 1275 -0.74 -29.50 -12.63
CA ASN A 1275 -0.38 -30.51 -13.62
C ASN A 1275 -0.28 -31.92 -12.99
N LYS A 1276 0.01 -32.94 -13.81
CA LYS A 1276 0.01 -34.36 -13.38
C LYS A 1276 1.10 -34.74 -12.36
N ASN A 1277 2.11 -33.89 -12.16
CA ASN A 1277 3.24 -34.18 -11.26
C ASN A 1277 3.03 -33.59 -9.86
N VAL A 1278 1.88 -32.96 -9.61
CA VAL A 1278 1.51 -32.39 -8.32
C VAL A 1278 0.53 -33.32 -7.60
N ASN A 1279 0.84 -33.70 -6.37
CA ASN A 1279 -0.06 -34.43 -5.50
C ASN A 1279 -1.14 -33.47 -4.99
N LYS A 1280 -2.39 -33.76 -5.36
CA LYS A 1280 -3.57 -32.93 -5.05
C LYS A 1280 -4.17 -33.31 -3.71
#